data_AF-A0A7C5X220-F1
#
_entry.id   AF-A0A7C5X220-F1
#
_cell.length_a   1.000
_cell.length_b   1.000
_cell.length_c   1.000
_cell.angle_alpha   90.00
_cell.angle_beta   90.00
_cell.angle_gamma   90.00
#
_symmetry.space_group_name_H-M   'P 1'
#
loop_
_entity.id
_entity.type
_entity.pdbx_description
1 polymer ?
#
loop_
_entity_poly.entity_id
_entity_poly.type
_entity_poly.pdbx_seq_one_letter_code
_entity_poly.pdbx_strand_id
1 'polypeptide(L)'
;MELRDVKGYNVLVEIPGTEKPDEIILFVAHFDAWCVAPGLANSTEEAISPAALLELVRYFAERRPPRTAWFLFTSGHWNGLAGPREFVRWFILQRPDLLRGERIIWHVMGLDISADLPVVSLIYVGHFYQTSGRAFISTKFYWLQGAASRYEQLIKAFLNETGLPRSEGLRSAIQRLLDVARYIDLRGEPDWMWSSTMSKPYVLDTEPFVVAGMAAFTLRTSYSYRPFEGEPTSDLSYVRERFEDRVIPQLAAAVAIATGLLHEPTIGVMKSLILPTRLHPLLYWGFLDLQVQVLMYNITKGWYDTVPYAIVRIGRWSTYPFAWMFVRADHNGTALVYGVTPQGLNAWYIEAWKPINSSWMIMPAWGMRSGGPTWMTLLVPRGYTSVYVMPLQTRVLIDLYDPRLMRRTLEDPRYASANVWAGGGSWPTQFETETGITPLYQFVSSNDRVGIYLAGCSMIGNLTITLSVGGRWPVAVSSGEESVLWALDYAIGTYTIASQRYSILSAREVRRLSADIMLEYAGQHTRKAVEALRNLTWSEAYGNALAAWSYALRAYSDEVMPLYDECIHSAILISPLIFAAAFFMERILTKGEGFRAIFNIIMFEILFYLAFAFVHPAFWVVPSVLLASLALGMLVLMFIILLIFYRESKDIIAEISAKMLGRHEIIRERFSAMLMALSLSTENIKKRPMRSILTLIPLVVFAMALVSFASVSPYTAVLPAKPAVEPKIVLFDGMTVKRGFAVLGDLLDEPAYEMVKAVVGGRARVSARYVYYSPSVVNLGPYALLISKNSSVEVPVVIGLSPEGAELFLKNAIIEGSSKPFFSEDQLAIALPSTMATLLGVTIGDEVELYGMKFTVTTIFSETIMSYYNDLDGYYIQPIDSIFYGQLHGFVVPIQGFVVPLPYHWSRVAVLPSGIVKRLGGKVYAIDVIFDGKVDEGTFVEIARRIAYVVDAPCFTYREGRPQAFSKVPTYAAIGWEMLAVPFFITTLSIIVSLLGSVKERTREIFTYSSVGLSPGGAMLMFITEFSVYGVLGATFGYFTGWFFSKVMRTFGVLPSELVFNYASVAIALVALLVLASTLLAAAYPSYLASRIVTPSLERRWKVPRTPRGTLWEIPLPFRLSSEREVQAFLLYLQEYYTGAGYEKRLFRVSAEPKVDLKDKRITLNIWLYPFDAGTEQEASLYFIRERVGGWRASLSLRLLKGMTSVWIGASQYGFLDDLRKQMLLWGTLPSQERAKYIRRAYELLAASEGVMNSEQASGEREPKG
;
A
#
# COMPACT_ATOMS: atom_id res chain seq x y z
N MET A 1 -43.33 -1.71 0.44
CA MET A 1 -43.52 -0.43 -0.31
C MET A 1 -43.91 -0.77 -1.73
N GLU A 2 -44.93 -0.10 -2.27
CA GLU A 2 -45.29 -0.17 -3.69
C GLU A 2 -44.81 1.13 -4.36
N LEU A 3 -44.03 1.03 -5.43
CA LEU A 3 -43.54 2.21 -6.16
C LEU A 3 -44.58 2.62 -7.20
N ARG A 4 -44.86 3.92 -7.27
CA ARG A 4 -45.85 4.49 -8.18
C ARG A 4 -45.25 5.68 -8.92
N ASP A 5 -45.59 5.82 -10.19
CA ASP A 5 -45.23 7.01 -10.97
C ASP A 5 -46.15 8.16 -10.54
N VAL A 6 -45.55 9.24 -10.06
CA VAL A 6 -46.26 10.43 -9.59
C VAL A 6 -45.88 11.62 -10.47
N LYS A 7 -46.86 12.45 -10.84
CA LYS A 7 -46.62 13.69 -11.58
C LYS A 7 -46.32 14.83 -10.60
N GLY A 8 -45.12 15.40 -10.70
CA GLY A 8 -44.77 16.68 -10.09
C GLY A 8 -45.08 17.86 -11.01
N TYR A 9 -45.11 19.07 -10.45
CA TYR A 9 -45.33 20.32 -11.18
C TYR A 9 -44.25 21.33 -10.83
N ASN A 10 -43.85 22.13 -11.82
CA ASN A 10 -43.08 23.35 -11.60
C ASN A 10 -43.96 24.53 -11.99
N VAL A 11 -43.93 25.61 -11.19
CA VAL A 11 -44.73 26.81 -11.44
C VAL A 11 -43.78 27.97 -11.71
N LEU A 12 -43.91 28.59 -12.89
CA LEU A 12 -43.15 29.78 -13.27
C LEU A 12 -44.09 30.98 -13.31
N VAL A 13 -43.72 32.05 -12.62
CA VAL A 13 -44.38 33.36 -12.66
C VAL A 13 -43.43 34.37 -13.30
N GLU A 14 -43.89 35.07 -14.34
CA GLU A 14 -43.12 36.10 -15.03
C GLU A 14 -43.70 37.49 -14.71
N ILE A 15 -42.85 38.39 -14.23
CA ILE A 15 -43.15 39.81 -14.05
C ILE A 15 -42.30 40.59 -15.05
N PRO A 16 -42.92 41.17 -16.10
CA PRO A 16 -42.18 41.82 -17.18
C PRO A 16 -41.51 43.11 -16.69
N GLY A 17 -40.26 43.32 -17.11
CA GLY A 17 -39.49 44.52 -16.81
C GLY A 17 -40.00 45.77 -17.54
N THR A 18 -39.82 46.93 -16.94
CA THR A 18 -40.28 48.22 -17.50
C THR A 18 -39.34 48.81 -18.55
N GLU A 19 -38.04 48.59 -18.42
CA GLU A 19 -37.01 49.20 -19.29
C GLU A 19 -36.25 48.16 -20.14
N LYS A 20 -36.02 46.97 -19.58
CA LYS A 20 -35.20 45.90 -20.17
C LYS A 20 -35.95 44.55 -20.09
N PRO A 21 -37.05 44.39 -20.85
CA PRO A 21 -37.90 43.19 -20.78
C PRO A 21 -37.19 41.89 -21.21
N ASP A 22 -36.13 42.01 -22.01
CA ASP A 22 -35.32 40.88 -22.50
C ASP A 22 -34.19 40.48 -21.54
N GLU A 23 -33.91 41.28 -20.50
CA GLU A 23 -32.96 40.93 -19.44
C GLU A 23 -33.72 40.34 -18.24
N ILE A 24 -33.37 39.12 -17.86
CA ILE A 24 -34.10 38.30 -16.88
C ILE A 24 -33.22 37.99 -15.67
N ILE A 25 -33.80 38.11 -14.47
CA ILE A 25 -33.29 37.50 -13.24
C ILE A 25 -34.27 36.42 -12.80
N LEU A 26 -33.79 35.20 -12.60
CA LEU A 26 -34.60 34.05 -12.20
C LEU A 26 -34.40 33.78 -10.70
N PHE A 27 -35.48 33.63 -9.96
CA PHE A 27 -35.51 33.25 -8.56
C PHE A 27 -36.09 31.85 -8.43
N VAL A 28 -35.48 30.98 -7.63
CA VAL A 28 -35.87 29.56 -7.52
C VAL A 28 -36.02 29.15 -6.05
N ALA A 29 -37.08 28.42 -5.72
CA ALA A 29 -37.21 27.70 -4.45
C ALA A 29 -38.02 26.42 -4.66
N HIS A 30 -37.70 25.37 -3.93
CA HIS A 30 -38.54 24.17 -3.88
C HIS A 30 -39.71 24.35 -2.90
N PHE A 31 -40.77 23.59 -3.13
CA PHE A 31 -41.94 23.56 -2.24
C PHE A 31 -42.33 22.14 -1.81
N ASP A 32 -41.55 21.12 -2.21
CA ASP A 32 -41.63 19.78 -1.64
C ASP A 32 -40.75 19.65 -0.39
N ALA A 33 -41.04 18.65 0.44
CA ALA A 33 -40.28 18.34 1.65
C ALA A 33 -40.01 16.84 1.72
N TRP A 34 -39.06 16.42 2.56
CA TRP A 34 -38.80 14.99 2.81
C TRP A 34 -38.97 14.61 4.27
N CYS A 35 -39.15 13.30 4.49
CA CYS A 35 -39.16 12.72 5.81
C CYS A 35 -38.65 11.28 5.77
N VAL A 36 -38.02 10.82 6.85
CA VAL A 36 -37.66 9.40 7.06
C VAL A 36 -38.88 8.47 6.98
N ALA A 37 -40.06 8.99 7.29
CA ALA A 37 -41.36 8.38 7.02
C ALA A 37 -42.07 9.18 5.90
N PRO A 38 -41.90 8.83 4.61
CA PRO A 38 -42.35 9.67 3.49
C PRO A 38 -43.85 10.05 3.52
N GLY A 39 -44.70 9.21 4.10
CA GLY A 39 -46.14 9.49 4.25
C GLY A 39 -46.47 10.60 5.26
N LEU A 40 -45.49 11.03 6.07
CA LEU A 40 -45.59 12.11 7.05
C LEU A 40 -44.72 13.31 6.70
N ALA A 41 -44.27 13.41 5.43
CA ALA A 41 -43.44 14.53 4.99
C ALA A 41 -44.20 15.86 5.14
N ASN A 42 -43.78 16.64 6.12
CA ASN A 42 -44.24 17.99 6.40
C ASN A 42 -43.07 18.77 6.99
N SER A 43 -42.81 19.99 6.50
CA SER A 43 -41.67 20.78 6.93
C SER A 43 -41.98 22.27 6.84
N THR A 44 -42.11 22.90 8.01
CA THR A 44 -42.32 24.34 8.13
C THR A 44 -41.04 25.11 7.78
N GLU A 45 -39.86 24.56 8.06
CA GLU A 45 -38.59 25.21 7.72
C GLU A 45 -38.39 25.30 6.21
N GLU A 46 -38.63 24.20 5.47
CA GLU A 46 -38.51 24.18 4.01
C GLU A 46 -39.57 25.09 3.33
N ALA A 47 -40.69 25.36 4.00
CA ALA A 47 -41.72 26.28 3.51
C ALA A 47 -41.32 27.77 3.59
N ILE A 48 -40.26 28.14 4.31
CA ILE A 48 -39.82 29.55 4.47
C ILE A 48 -39.39 30.12 3.11
N SER A 49 -38.56 29.39 2.36
CA SER A 49 -38.03 29.82 1.06
C SER A 49 -39.11 30.08 0.00
N PRO A 50 -40.07 29.16 -0.27
CA PRO A 50 -41.16 29.44 -1.20
C PRO A 50 -42.10 30.53 -0.67
N ALA A 51 -42.35 30.62 0.63
CA ALA A 51 -43.13 31.74 1.19
C ALA A 51 -42.45 33.10 0.95
N ALA A 52 -41.13 33.17 1.12
CA ALA A 52 -40.35 34.37 0.83
C ALA A 52 -40.42 34.77 -0.65
N LEU A 53 -40.34 33.81 -1.56
CA LEU A 53 -40.50 34.07 -3.00
C LEU A 53 -41.91 34.55 -3.36
N LEU A 54 -42.96 33.98 -2.76
CA LEU A 54 -44.33 34.45 -2.99
C LEU A 54 -44.52 35.91 -2.56
N GLU A 55 -43.88 36.32 -1.47
CA GLU A 55 -43.93 37.72 -1.03
C GLU A 55 -43.15 38.65 -1.96
N LEU A 56 -42.01 38.21 -2.50
CA LEU A 56 -41.30 38.95 -3.55
C LEU A 56 -42.13 39.07 -4.83
N VAL A 57 -42.86 38.03 -5.24
CA VAL A 57 -43.80 38.09 -6.36
C VAL A 57 -44.83 39.18 -6.13
N ARG A 58 -45.46 39.22 -4.94
CA ARG A 58 -46.43 40.25 -4.58
C ARG A 58 -45.82 41.65 -4.66
N TYR A 59 -44.63 41.84 -4.08
CA TYR A 59 -43.93 43.12 -4.07
C TYR A 59 -43.61 43.64 -5.47
N PHE A 60 -43.01 42.81 -6.33
CA PHE A 60 -42.62 43.23 -7.69
C PHE A 60 -43.79 43.28 -8.67
N ALA A 61 -44.90 42.60 -8.39
CA ALA A 61 -46.12 42.73 -9.19
C ALA A 61 -46.73 44.14 -9.03
N GLU A 62 -46.70 44.67 -7.80
CA GLU A 62 -47.12 46.04 -7.49
C GLU A 62 -46.08 47.09 -7.94
N ARG A 63 -44.78 46.74 -7.90
CA ARG A 63 -43.66 47.63 -8.22
C ARG A 63 -42.74 46.99 -9.26
N ARG A 64 -43.11 47.11 -10.53
CA ARG A 64 -42.39 46.45 -11.62
C ARG A 64 -40.94 46.97 -11.72
N PRO A 65 -39.94 46.07 -11.70
CA PRO A 65 -38.54 46.44 -11.83
C PRO A 65 -38.14 46.79 -13.28
N PRO A 66 -36.97 47.42 -13.50
CA PRO A 66 -36.44 47.67 -14.85
C PRO A 66 -36.24 46.40 -15.69
N ARG A 67 -35.74 45.32 -15.07
CA ARG A 67 -35.58 44.00 -15.69
C ARG A 67 -36.74 43.07 -15.43
N THR A 68 -36.91 42.05 -16.27
CA THR A 68 -37.89 41.00 -16.05
C THR A 68 -37.48 40.10 -14.86
N ALA A 69 -38.43 39.83 -13.96
CA ALA A 69 -38.25 38.92 -12.85
C ALA A 69 -39.01 37.61 -13.11
N TRP A 70 -38.32 36.48 -13.06
CA TRP A 70 -38.92 35.15 -13.13
C TRP A 70 -38.88 34.50 -11.74
N PHE A 71 -39.98 33.92 -11.30
CA PHE A 71 -40.08 33.20 -10.04
C PHE A 71 -40.50 31.76 -10.32
N LEU A 72 -39.62 30.81 -10.01
CA LEU A 72 -39.79 29.40 -10.27
C LEU A 72 -39.92 28.63 -8.96
N PHE A 73 -41.06 27.98 -8.79
CA PHE A 73 -41.34 27.04 -7.72
C PHE A 73 -41.17 25.63 -8.26
N THR A 74 -40.26 24.84 -7.68
CA THR A 74 -39.95 23.48 -8.16
C THR A 74 -40.40 22.39 -7.21
N SER A 75 -40.71 21.20 -7.76
CA SER A 75 -40.95 19.97 -6.99
C SER A 75 -39.86 18.93 -7.25
N GLY A 76 -39.76 17.91 -6.40
CA GLY A 76 -38.80 16.82 -6.57
C GLY A 76 -37.35 17.24 -6.29
N HIS A 77 -37.15 18.19 -5.37
CA HIS A 77 -35.84 18.55 -4.83
C HIS A 77 -35.13 17.30 -4.28
N TRP A 78 -35.84 16.55 -3.43
CA TRP A 78 -35.35 15.33 -2.79
C TRP A 78 -35.36 14.09 -3.70
N ASN A 79 -35.83 14.22 -4.94
CA ASN A 79 -35.86 13.13 -5.94
C ASN A 79 -34.77 13.31 -7.01
N GLY A 80 -33.59 13.72 -6.57
CA GLY A 80 -32.45 13.99 -7.44
C GLY A 80 -32.72 15.19 -8.34
N LEU A 81 -33.21 16.29 -7.76
CA LEU A 81 -33.48 17.57 -8.44
C LEU A 81 -34.35 17.41 -9.69
N ALA A 82 -35.38 16.56 -9.63
CA ALA A 82 -36.20 16.20 -10.79
C ALA A 82 -36.86 17.45 -11.41
N GLY A 83 -37.53 18.28 -10.61
CA GLY A 83 -38.19 19.49 -11.09
C GLY A 83 -37.24 20.46 -11.79
N PRO A 84 -36.15 20.92 -11.15
CA PRO A 84 -35.21 21.84 -11.79
C PRO A 84 -34.55 21.26 -13.05
N ARG A 85 -34.21 19.94 -13.07
CA ARG A 85 -33.65 19.29 -14.26
C ARG A 85 -34.64 19.26 -15.43
N GLU A 86 -35.89 18.87 -15.17
CA GLU A 86 -36.94 18.86 -16.20
C GLU A 86 -37.22 20.28 -16.71
N PHE A 87 -37.21 21.29 -15.84
CA PHE A 87 -37.38 22.69 -16.24
C PHE A 87 -36.26 23.16 -17.18
N VAL A 88 -34.99 22.92 -16.81
CA VAL A 88 -33.85 23.25 -17.68
C VAL A 88 -33.99 22.53 -19.03
N ARG A 89 -34.36 21.25 -19.02
CA ARG A 89 -34.43 20.44 -20.24
C ARG A 89 -35.55 20.85 -21.20
N TRP A 90 -36.76 21.05 -20.68
CA TRP A 90 -37.97 21.24 -21.49
C TRP A 90 -38.36 22.69 -21.70
N PHE A 91 -37.96 23.59 -20.80
CA PHE A 91 -38.29 25.00 -20.89
C PHE A 91 -37.11 25.84 -21.38
N ILE A 92 -35.95 25.74 -20.72
CA ILE A 92 -34.79 26.59 -21.05
C ILE A 92 -34.13 26.13 -22.37
N LEU A 93 -33.74 24.86 -22.47
CA LEU A 93 -32.98 24.34 -23.61
C LEU A 93 -33.82 24.09 -24.87
N GLN A 94 -35.13 24.31 -24.82
CA GLN A 94 -36.02 24.25 -25.99
C GLN A 94 -36.33 25.62 -26.59
N ARG A 95 -35.97 26.72 -25.91
CA ARG A 95 -36.29 28.09 -26.30
C ARG A 95 -35.17 28.73 -27.13
N PRO A 96 -35.37 28.98 -28.44
CA PRO A 96 -34.32 29.55 -29.30
C PRO A 96 -33.91 30.97 -28.89
N ASP A 97 -34.84 31.77 -28.36
CA ASP A 97 -34.62 33.12 -27.86
C ASP A 97 -33.59 33.15 -26.71
N LEU A 98 -33.67 32.19 -25.78
CA LEU A 98 -32.70 32.04 -24.70
C LEU A 98 -31.34 31.51 -25.17
N LEU A 99 -31.34 30.56 -26.12
CA LEU A 99 -30.11 29.95 -26.64
C LEU A 99 -29.28 30.93 -27.49
N ARG A 100 -29.93 31.81 -28.24
CA ARG A 100 -29.27 32.85 -29.04
C ARG A 100 -28.87 34.07 -28.22
N GLY A 101 -29.36 34.19 -26.98
CA GLY A 101 -29.17 35.36 -26.14
C GLY A 101 -29.98 36.57 -26.60
N GLU A 102 -31.11 36.36 -27.29
CA GLU A 102 -32.10 37.41 -27.60
C GLU A 102 -32.78 37.84 -26.29
N ARG A 103 -33.21 36.88 -25.47
CA ARG A 103 -33.52 37.07 -24.05
C ARG A 103 -32.42 36.43 -23.21
N ILE A 104 -31.94 37.13 -22.18
CA ILE A 104 -30.77 36.72 -21.40
C ILE A 104 -31.15 36.57 -19.93
N ILE A 105 -30.90 35.39 -19.37
CA ILE A 105 -30.98 35.15 -17.93
C ILE A 105 -29.60 35.45 -17.35
N TRP A 106 -29.46 36.61 -16.70
CA TRP A 106 -28.18 37.06 -16.15
C TRP A 106 -27.73 36.24 -14.95
N HIS A 107 -28.66 36.03 -14.01
CA HIS A 107 -28.44 35.28 -12.79
C HIS A 107 -29.65 34.43 -12.44
N VAL A 108 -29.39 33.27 -11.85
CA VAL A 108 -30.39 32.43 -11.19
C VAL A 108 -30.08 32.41 -9.70
N MET A 109 -30.99 32.92 -8.88
CA MET A 109 -30.85 33.03 -7.43
C MET A 109 -31.80 32.04 -6.74
N GLY A 110 -31.23 31.03 -6.08
CA GLY A 110 -31.98 30.10 -5.23
C GLY A 110 -32.18 30.66 -3.82
N LEU A 111 -33.31 30.34 -3.19
CA LEU A 111 -33.52 30.53 -1.75
C LEU A 111 -33.64 29.18 -1.06
N ASP A 112 -32.84 28.98 -0.02
CA ASP A 112 -32.85 27.79 0.82
C ASP A 112 -32.48 28.15 2.27
N ILE A 113 -33.39 28.89 2.92
CA ILE A 113 -33.18 29.45 4.25
C ILE A 113 -33.95 28.66 5.32
N SER A 114 -33.46 28.72 6.56
CA SER A 114 -33.96 28.02 7.75
C SER A 114 -34.00 28.95 8.96
N ALA A 115 -34.64 28.52 10.04
CA ALA A 115 -34.76 29.34 11.26
C ALA A 115 -33.58 29.18 12.23
N ASP A 116 -32.49 28.53 11.82
CA ASP A 116 -31.37 28.19 12.70
C ASP A 116 -30.44 29.38 13.01
N LEU A 117 -29.99 30.12 12.00
CA LEU A 117 -29.00 31.20 12.14
C LEU A 117 -29.34 32.40 11.25
N PRO A 118 -29.11 33.66 11.67
CA PRO A 118 -29.40 34.85 10.86
C PRO A 118 -28.49 35.07 9.64
N VAL A 119 -27.56 34.17 9.34
CA VAL A 119 -26.52 34.35 8.32
C VAL A 119 -26.75 33.41 7.14
N VAL A 120 -26.56 33.92 5.92
CA VAL A 120 -26.63 33.14 4.68
C VAL A 120 -25.29 33.11 3.95
N SER A 121 -24.97 31.95 3.40
CA SER A 121 -23.86 31.75 2.47
C SER A 121 -24.38 31.79 1.03
N LEU A 122 -23.66 32.50 0.16
CA LEU A 122 -23.94 32.50 -1.27
C LEU A 122 -23.09 31.40 -1.92
N ILE A 123 -23.75 30.31 -2.33
CA ILE A 123 -23.10 29.08 -2.77
C ILE A 123 -23.64 28.63 -4.12
N TYR A 124 -22.82 28.00 -4.95
CA TYR A 124 -23.23 27.51 -6.28
C TYR A 124 -22.97 26.01 -6.48
N VAL A 125 -22.25 25.39 -5.54
CA VAL A 125 -21.89 23.97 -5.59
C VAL A 125 -22.75 23.22 -4.59
N GLY A 126 -23.38 22.13 -5.02
CA GLY A 126 -24.01 21.15 -4.14
C GLY A 126 -23.41 19.75 -4.34
N HIS A 127 -23.90 18.78 -3.57
CA HIS A 127 -23.40 17.41 -3.58
C HIS A 127 -23.90 16.58 -4.78
N PHE A 128 -24.93 17.05 -5.50
CA PHE A 128 -25.53 16.32 -6.62
C PHE A 128 -24.57 16.24 -7.82
N TYR A 129 -24.14 17.39 -8.35
CA TYR A 129 -23.19 17.44 -9.48
C TYR A 129 -21.74 17.68 -9.06
N GLN A 130 -21.52 18.23 -7.85
CA GLN A 130 -20.20 18.55 -7.28
C GLN A 130 -19.27 19.26 -8.28
N THR A 131 -19.72 20.41 -8.78
CA THR A 131 -19.03 21.19 -9.81
C THR A 131 -17.86 22.03 -9.27
N SER A 132 -17.37 21.76 -8.06
CA SER A 132 -16.29 22.52 -7.40
C SER A 132 -14.98 22.51 -8.21
N GLY A 133 -14.19 23.57 -8.04
CA GLY A 133 -12.80 23.63 -8.53
C GLY A 133 -12.59 23.96 -9.99
N ARG A 134 -13.63 24.38 -10.72
CA ARG A 134 -13.46 24.87 -12.09
C ARG A 134 -13.36 26.38 -12.08
N ALA A 135 -12.15 26.91 -12.26
CA ALA A 135 -11.88 28.35 -12.33
C ALA A 135 -12.81 29.11 -13.29
N PHE A 136 -13.29 28.45 -14.36
CA PHE A 136 -14.26 29.02 -15.30
C PHE A 136 -15.67 29.23 -14.74
N ILE A 137 -16.08 28.47 -13.72
CA ILE A 137 -17.39 28.66 -13.08
C ILE A 137 -17.32 29.84 -12.11
N SER A 138 -16.27 29.89 -11.28
CA SER A 138 -16.10 30.96 -10.28
C SER A 138 -15.86 32.34 -10.90
N THR A 139 -15.34 32.43 -12.13
CA THR A 139 -15.20 33.71 -12.85
C THR A 139 -16.55 34.38 -13.14
N LYS A 140 -17.63 33.61 -13.32
CA LYS A 140 -18.99 34.16 -13.57
C LYS A 140 -19.53 34.95 -12.37
N PHE A 141 -18.99 34.70 -11.18
CA PHE A 141 -19.43 35.33 -9.94
C PHE A 141 -18.53 36.48 -9.47
N TYR A 142 -17.50 36.88 -10.24
CA TYR A 142 -16.60 37.98 -9.88
C TYR A 142 -17.39 39.28 -9.62
N TRP A 143 -18.20 39.69 -10.58
CA TRP A 143 -19.00 40.91 -10.48
C TRP A 143 -20.05 40.79 -9.38
N LEU A 144 -20.74 39.65 -9.28
CA LEU A 144 -21.76 39.40 -8.26
C LEU A 144 -21.18 39.50 -6.84
N GLN A 145 -19.99 38.94 -6.60
CA GLN A 145 -19.34 39.03 -5.29
C GLN A 145 -19.09 40.50 -4.90
N GLY A 146 -18.61 41.31 -5.84
CA GLY A 146 -18.41 42.74 -5.62
C GLY A 146 -19.73 43.51 -5.44
N ALA A 147 -20.80 43.11 -6.14
CA ALA A 147 -22.13 43.71 -6.00
C ALA A 147 -22.78 43.37 -4.64
N ALA A 148 -22.76 42.10 -4.25
CA ALA A 148 -23.27 41.64 -2.95
C ALA A 148 -22.56 42.34 -1.77
N SER A 149 -21.24 42.54 -1.87
CA SER A 149 -20.49 43.32 -0.89
C SER A 149 -20.97 44.77 -0.75
N ARG A 150 -21.43 45.40 -1.84
CA ARG A 150 -22.04 46.74 -1.77
C ARG A 150 -23.42 46.71 -1.13
N TYR A 151 -24.24 45.70 -1.46
CA TYR A 151 -25.59 45.55 -0.90
C TYR A 151 -25.57 45.28 0.61
N GLU A 152 -24.49 44.71 1.14
CA GLU A 152 -24.30 44.53 2.57
C GLU A 152 -24.40 45.84 3.37
N GLN A 153 -24.02 46.98 2.78
CA GLN A 153 -24.19 48.28 3.44
C GLN A 153 -25.68 48.63 3.67
N LEU A 154 -26.54 48.27 2.72
CA LEU A 154 -27.99 48.47 2.83
C LEU A 154 -28.59 47.50 3.87
N ILE A 155 -28.12 46.26 3.87
CA ILE A 155 -28.54 45.24 4.86
C ILE A 155 -28.18 45.73 6.27
N LYS A 156 -26.96 46.22 6.48
CA LYS A 156 -26.51 46.80 7.75
C LYS A 156 -27.33 48.00 8.18
N ALA A 157 -27.64 48.91 7.25
CA ALA A 157 -28.48 50.07 7.55
C ALA A 157 -29.87 49.63 8.04
N PHE A 158 -30.51 48.69 7.33
CA PHE A 158 -31.80 48.13 7.72
C PHE A 158 -31.77 47.43 9.09
N LEU A 159 -30.74 46.63 9.36
CA LEU A 159 -30.60 45.93 10.65
C LEU A 159 -30.33 46.90 11.81
N ASN A 160 -29.57 47.96 11.56
CA ASN A 160 -29.35 49.03 12.54
C ASN A 160 -30.64 49.82 12.82
N GLU A 161 -31.43 50.14 11.78
CA GLU A 161 -32.71 50.86 11.92
C GLU A 161 -33.77 50.02 12.65
N THR A 162 -33.87 48.73 12.33
CA THR A 162 -34.86 47.82 12.93
C THR A 162 -34.43 47.27 14.29
N GLY A 163 -33.13 47.33 14.61
CA GLY A 163 -32.58 46.73 15.82
C GLY A 163 -32.58 45.19 15.80
N LEU A 164 -32.65 44.56 14.63
CA LEU A 164 -32.62 43.11 14.48
C LEU A 164 -31.19 42.59 14.18
N PRO A 165 -30.79 41.41 14.68
CA PRO A 165 -31.47 40.64 15.73
C PRO A 165 -31.44 41.38 17.08
N ARG A 166 -32.46 41.14 17.91
CA ARG A 166 -32.58 41.73 19.25
C ARG A 166 -31.56 41.16 20.24
N SER A 167 -31.22 39.88 20.08
CA SER A 167 -30.18 39.21 20.88
C SER A 167 -28.78 39.75 20.57
N GLU A 168 -28.07 40.22 21.60
CA GLU A 168 -26.67 40.65 21.47
C GLU A 168 -25.77 39.49 21.02
N GLY A 169 -26.04 38.27 21.48
CA GLY A 169 -25.29 37.08 21.06
C GLY A 169 -25.42 36.78 19.56
N LEU A 170 -26.61 37.00 18.98
CA LEU A 170 -26.82 36.86 17.53
C LEU A 170 -26.14 37.99 16.73
N ARG A 171 -26.15 39.23 17.23
CA ARG A 171 -25.38 40.33 16.62
C ARG A 171 -23.88 40.03 16.64
N SER A 172 -23.40 39.52 17.77
CA SER A 172 -22.02 39.07 17.96
C SER A 172 -21.66 37.93 16.98
N ALA A 173 -22.59 37.01 16.73
CA ALA A 173 -22.42 35.93 15.76
C ALA A 173 -22.30 36.46 14.32
N ILE A 174 -23.18 37.38 13.90
CA ILE A 174 -23.10 38.04 12.59
C ILE A 174 -21.74 38.72 12.40
N GLN A 175 -21.28 39.47 13.41
CA GLN A 175 -20.00 40.18 13.35
C GLN A 175 -18.80 39.22 13.23
N ARG A 176 -18.80 38.10 13.98
CA ARG A 176 -17.74 37.07 13.87
C ARG A 176 -17.73 36.37 12.52
N LEU A 177 -18.91 36.18 11.92
CA LEU A 177 -19.06 35.62 10.58
C LEU A 177 -18.84 36.64 9.45
N LEU A 178 -18.29 37.80 9.82
CA LEU A 178 -17.98 38.98 9.01
C LEU A 178 -19.22 39.80 8.61
N ASP A 179 -20.30 39.15 8.17
CA ASP A 179 -21.50 39.81 7.62
C ASP A 179 -22.72 38.87 7.59
N VAL A 180 -23.92 39.41 7.30
CA VAL A 180 -25.15 38.60 7.15
C VAL A 180 -25.14 37.80 5.86
N ALA A 181 -24.71 38.42 4.75
CA ALA A 181 -24.55 37.74 3.47
C ALA A 181 -23.07 37.44 3.21
N ARG A 182 -22.68 36.17 3.35
CA ARG A 182 -21.30 35.73 3.10
C ARG A 182 -21.03 35.57 1.61
N TYR A 183 -20.76 36.70 0.94
CA TYR A 183 -20.40 36.74 -0.48
C TYR A 183 -19.03 36.13 -0.80
N ILE A 184 -18.14 35.98 0.21
CA ILE A 184 -16.83 35.35 0.04
C ILE A 184 -16.94 33.87 -0.38
N ASP A 185 -18.01 33.20 0.04
CA ASP A 185 -18.24 31.78 -0.21
C ASP A 185 -18.50 31.48 -1.71
N LEU A 186 -18.83 32.49 -2.54
CA LEU A 186 -18.98 32.35 -4.00
C LEU A 186 -17.69 31.97 -4.75
N ARG A 187 -16.51 32.24 -4.18
CA ARG A 187 -15.21 32.08 -4.89
C ARG A 187 -14.10 31.43 -4.05
N GLY A 188 -14.33 31.13 -2.77
CA GLY A 188 -13.28 30.71 -1.84
C GLY A 188 -12.88 29.24 -1.89
N GLU A 189 -13.61 28.36 -2.58
CA GLU A 189 -13.52 26.91 -2.35
C GLU A 189 -12.37 26.24 -3.14
N PRO A 190 -11.44 25.51 -2.47
CA PRO A 190 -10.49 24.62 -3.13
C PRO A 190 -11.19 23.46 -3.85
N ASP A 191 -10.63 22.98 -4.97
CA ASP A 191 -11.22 21.94 -5.82
C ASP A 191 -11.62 20.63 -5.09
N TRP A 192 -10.96 20.33 -3.98
CA TRP A 192 -11.10 19.10 -3.19
C TRP A 192 -11.98 19.25 -1.93
N MET A 193 -12.49 20.46 -1.64
CA MET A 193 -13.45 20.71 -0.56
C MET A 193 -14.82 21.06 -1.14
N TRP A 194 -15.88 20.58 -0.48
CA TRP A 194 -17.24 21.08 -0.65
C TRP A 194 -17.48 22.39 0.15
N SER A 195 -18.62 23.05 -0.06
CA SER A 195 -18.89 24.35 0.56
C SER A 195 -18.81 24.36 2.08
N SER A 196 -17.92 25.22 2.55
CA SER A 196 -17.22 25.11 3.82
C SER A 196 -18.06 25.48 5.06
N THR A 197 -19.23 26.09 4.87
CA THR A 197 -20.13 26.54 5.95
C THR A 197 -21.27 25.58 6.25
N MET A 198 -21.40 24.47 5.51
CA MET A 198 -22.48 23.50 5.68
C MET A 198 -22.00 22.32 6.53
N SER A 199 -22.90 21.74 7.33
CA SER A 199 -22.54 20.69 8.30
C SER A 199 -22.80 19.25 7.82
N LYS A 200 -23.72 19.09 6.86
CA LYS A 200 -24.09 17.82 6.21
C LYS A 200 -24.21 18.02 4.68
N PRO A 201 -24.03 16.96 3.85
CA PRO A 201 -24.29 17.05 2.41
C PRO A 201 -25.67 17.63 2.11
N TYR A 202 -25.76 18.40 1.02
CA TYR A 202 -27.00 19.01 0.55
C TYR A 202 -27.01 19.06 -0.98
N VAL A 203 -28.18 19.27 -1.57
CA VAL A 203 -28.35 19.55 -3.00
C VAL A 203 -28.93 20.94 -3.18
N LEU A 204 -28.72 21.59 -4.32
CA LEU A 204 -29.30 22.91 -4.61
C LEU A 204 -30.15 22.86 -5.87
N ASP A 205 -31.32 23.50 -5.84
CA ASP A 205 -32.18 23.63 -7.02
C ASP A 205 -31.49 24.41 -8.16
N THR A 206 -30.45 25.17 -7.84
CA THR A 206 -29.64 25.91 -8.81
C THR A 206 -28.60 25.06 -9.54
N GLU A 207 -28.20 23.88 -9.04
CA GLU A 207 -27.11 23.10 -9.67
C GLU A 207 -27.39 22.71 -11.13
N PRO A 208 -28.62 22.31 -11.53
CA PRO A 208 -28.95 22.03 -12.94
C PRO A 208 -28.75 23.24 -13.86
N PHE A 209 -28.98 24.46 -13.37
CA PHE A 209 -28.75 25.70 -14.10
C PHE A 209 -27.25 26.00 -14.23
N VAL A 210 -26.48 25.77 -13.16
CA VAL A 210 -25.01 25.86 -13.20
C VAL A 210 -24.50 24.94 -14.30
N VAL A 211 -24.83 23.64 -14.25
CA VAL A 211 -24.41 22.62 -15.23
C VAL A 211 -24.86 22.93 -16.66
N ALA A 212 -25.99 23.60 -16.83
CA ALA A 212 -26.42 24.11 -18.14
C ALA A 212 -25.60 25.31 -18.64
N GLY A 213 -24.60 25.79 -17.90
CA GLY A 213 -23.72 26.90 -18.30
C GLY A 213 -24.15 28.26 -17.79
N MET A 214 -25.22 28.37 -17.00
CA MET A 214 -25.75 29.65 -16.50
C MET A 214 -25.02 30.12 -15.22
N ALA A 215 -25.17 31.39 -14.85
CA ALA A 215 -24.64 31.92 -13.58
C ALA A 215 -25.68 31.77 -12.45
N ALA A 216 -25.68 30.62 -11.79
CA ALA A 216 -26.66 30.27 -10.77
C ALA A 216 -26.04 30.09 -9.38
N PHE A 217 -26.67 30.61 -8.32
CA PHE A 217 -26.22 30.53 -6.93
C PHE A 217 -27.43 30.48 -5.98
N THR A 218 -27.30 29.88 -4.81
CA THR A 218 -28.32 29.78 -3.78
C THR A 218 -27.88 30.51 -2.52
N LEU A 219 -28.80 31.25 -1.89
CA LEU A 219 -28.66 31.72 -0.52
C LEU A 219 -29.11 30.62 0.42
N ARG A 220 -28.15 30.03 1.14
CA ARG A 220 -28.42 28.97 2.10
C ARG A 220 -27.97 29.37 3.49
N THR A 221 -28.77 29.08 4.53
CA THR A 221 -28.40 29.39 5.93
C THR A 221 -27.06 28.75 6.32
N SER A 222 -26.11 29.57 6.76
CA SER A 222 -24.76 29.14 7.13
C SER A 222 -24.74 28.43 8.50
N TYR A 223 -23.82 27.48 8.69
CA TYR A 223 -23.54 26.80 9.97
C TYR A 223 -24.75 26.12 10.64
N SER A 224 -25.77 25.80 9.85
CA SER A 224 -26.98 25.12 10.29
C SER A 224 -26.82 23.60 10.14
N TYR A 225 -27.33 22.85 11.12
CA TYR A 225 -27.49 21.38 11.03
C TYR A 225 -28.87 20.96 10.53
N ARG A 226 -29.86 21.86 10.61
CA ARG A 226 -31.27 21.62 10.31
C ARG A 226 -31.80 20.41 11.08
N PRO A 227 -31.92 20.53 12.41
CA PRO A 227 -32.29 19.41 13.27
C PRO A 227 -33.70 18.85 13.00
N PHE A 228 -34.60 19.63 12.38
CA PHE A 228 -35.97 19.22 12.06
C PHE A 228 -36.18 18.81 10.59
N GLU A 229 -35.16 18.95 9.73
CA GLU A 229 -35.26 18.56 8.33
C GLU A 229 -35.24 17.03 8.20
N GLY A 230 -36.30 16.45 7.62
CA GLY A 230 -36.48 15.01 7.51
C GLY A 230 -37.24 14.35 8.66
N GLU A 231 -37.60 15.12 9.69
CA GLU A 231 -38.30 14.62 10.87
C GLU A 231 -39.81 14.49 10.60
N PRO A 232 -40.50 13.44 11.13
CA PRO A 232 -41.94 13.24 10.88
C PRO A 232 -42.83 14.28 11.58
N THR A 233 -42.26 15.08 12.49
CA THR A 233 -42.97 16.13 13.21
C THR A 233 -42.45 17.48 12.75
N SER A 234 -43.35 18.34 12.26
CA SER A 234 -43.04 19.74 12.00
C SER A 234 -43.78 20.64 12.98
N ASP A 235 -43.04 21.56 13.60
CA ASP A 235 -43.58 22.54 14.53
C ASP A 235 -43.48 23.96 13.98
N LEU A 236 -44.64 24.61 13.82
CA LEU A 236 -44.71 26.01 13.43
C LEU A 236 -44.24 26.97 14.54
N SER A 237 -44.36 26.59 15.82
CA SER A 237 -43.86 27.46 16.91
C SER A 237 -42.34 27.64 16.84
N TYR A 238 -41.59 26.59 16.50
CA TYR A 238 -40.14 26.68 16.30
C TYR A 238 -39.73 27.85 15.39
N VAL A 239 -40.35 27.94 14.21
CA VAL A 239 -40.07 29.00 13.22
C VAL A 239 -40.62 30.34 13.70
N ARG A 240 -41.85 30.37 14.23
CA ARG A 240 -42.51 31.61 14.67
C ARG A 240 -41.71 32.35 15.75
N GLU A 241 -41.19 31.63 16.74
CA GLU A 241 -40.38 32.21 17.83
C GLU A 241 -39.03 32.78 17.34
N ARG A 242 -38.51 32.25 16.23
CA ARG A 242 -37.18 32.58 15.68
C ARG A 242 -37.25 33.52 14.48
N PHE A 243 -38.45 33.78 13.96
CA PHE A 243 -38.65 34.43 12.67
C PHE A 243 -38.00 35.81 12.62
N GLU A 244 -38.26 36.67 13.61
CA GLU A 244 -37.76 38.05 13.59
C GLU A 244 -36.23 38.13 13.71
N ASP A 245 -35.64 37.40 14.65
CA ASP A 245 -34.21 37.49 14.93
C ASP A 245 -33.35 36.69 13.94
N ARG A 246 -33.92 35.72 13.22
CA ARG A 246 -33.13 34.80 12.38
C ARG A 246 -33.56 34.77 10.94
N VAL A 247 -34.85 34.78 10.66
CA VAL A 247 -35.34 34.70 9.27
C VAL A 247 -35.31 36.10 8.62
N ILE A 248 -35.75 37.15 9.31
CA ILE A 248 -35.77 38.51 8.74
C ILE A 248 -34.39 39.01 8.29
N PRO A 249 -33.28 38.83 9.03
CA PRO A 249 -31.95 39.22 8.54
C PRO A 249 -31.56 38.51 7.24
N GLN A 250 -31.85 37.21 7.13
CA GLN A 250 -31.62 36.44 5.91
C GLN A 250 -32.50 36.93 4.75
N LEU A 251 -33.77 37.25 5.03
CA LEU A 251 -34.68 37.84 4.05
C LEU A 251 -34.23 39.23 3.60
N ALA A 252 -33.71 40.07 4.50
CA ALA A 252 -33.15 41.36 4.15
C ALA A 252 -32.00 41.21 3.15
N ALA A 253 -31.13 40.22 3.37
CA ALA A 253 -30.08 39.89 2.42
C ALA A 253 -30.62 39.41 1.07
N ALA A 254 -31.60 38.49 1.09
CA ALA A 254 -32.24 38.00 -0.13
C ALA A 254 -32.91 39.12 -0.93
N VAL A 255 -33.69 39.98 -0.27
CA VAL A 255 -34.40 41.11 -0.88
C VAL A 255 -33.42 42.15 -1.43
N ALA A 256 -32.35 42.49 -0.69
CA ALA A 256 -31.36 43.46 -1.13
C ALA A 256 -30.62 42.97 -2.39
N ILE A 257 -30.21 41.70 -2.41
CA ILE A 257 -29.55 41.10 -3.57
C ILE A 257 -30.52 40.98 -4.75
N ALA A 258 -31.74 40.48 -4.53
CA ALA A 258 -32.76 40.33 -5.57
C ALA A 258 -33.10 41.68 -6.21
N THR A 259 -33.35 42.70 -5.39
CA THR A 259 -33.67 44.07 -5.84
C THR A 259 -32.48 44.69 -6.56
N GLY A 260 -31.27 44.54 -6.03
CA GLY A 260 -30.04 45.01 -6.65
C GLY A 260 -29.85 44.45 -8.06
N LEU A 261 -29.93 43.11 -8.20
CA LEU A 261 -29.81 42.44 -9.50
C LEU A 261 -30.85 42.93 -10.53
N LEU A 262 -32.07 43.22 -10.08
CA LEU A 262 -33.14 43.73 -10.94
C LEU A 262 -32.95 45.19 -11.37
N HIS A 263 -32.25 46.02 -10.58
CA HIS A 263 -32.13 47.47 -10.80
C HIS A 263 -30.74 47.96 -11.27
N GLU A 264 -29.69 47.15 -11.19
CA GLU A 264 -28.34 47.57 -11.61
C GLU A 264 -28.31 48.01 -13.08
N PRO A 265 -27.75 49.17 -13.46
CA PRO A 265 -27.76 49.63 -14.84
C PRO A 265 -27.07 48.65 -15.80
N THR A 266 -26.01 47.97 -15.35
CA THR A 266 -25.28 46.95 -16.13
C THR A 266 -24.80 45.80 -15.24
N ILE A 267 -24.80 44.58 -15.78
CA ILE A 267 -24.27 43.39 -15.10
C ILE A 267 -22.93 43.02 -15.75
N GLY A 268 -21.85 43.02 -14.96
CA GLY A 268 -20.48 42.86 -15.42
C GLY A 268 -20.04 41.41 -15.67
N VAL A 269 -20.86 40.63 -16.37
CA VAL A 269 -20.56 39.24 -16.76
C VAL A 269 -20.61 39.14 -18.28
N MET A 270 -19.67 38.41 -18.89
CA MET A 270 -19.69 38.20 -20.34
C MET A 270 -20.89 37.34 -20.75
N LYS A 271 -21.74 37.87 -21.64
CA LYS A 271 -22.96 37.20 -22.13
C LYS A 271 -22.69 35.77 -22.63
N SER A 272 -21.60 35.57 -23.39
CA SER A 272 -21.22 34.26 -23.94
C SER A 272 -20.91 33.20 -22.88
N LEU A 273 -20.60 33.59 -21.64
CA LEU A 273 -20.26 32.67 -20.55
C LEU A 273 -21.49 32.12 -19.80
N ILE A 274 -22.65 32.75 -19.97
CA ILE A 274 -23.87 32.46 -19.20
C ILE A 274 -25.03 31.92 -20.04
N LEU A 275 -24.82 31.77 -21.36
CA LEU A 275 -25.84 31.20 -22.23
C LEU A 275 -26.08 29.71 -21.92
N PRO A 276 -27.35 29.26 -21.92
CA PRO A 276 -27.66 27.84 -21.73
C PRO A 276 -27.01 26.98 -22.81
N THR A 277 -26.34 25.91 -22.39
CA THR A 277 -25.46 25.11 -23.24
C THR A 277 -25.79 23.62 -23.09
N ARG A 278 -26.12 22.97 -24.20
CA ARG A 278 -26.29 21.51 -24.27
C ARG A 278 -24.96 20.79 -24.08
N LEU A 279 -23.92 21.18 -24.82
CA LEU A 279 -22.58 20.62 -24.72
C LEU A 279 -21.55 21.65 -25.17
N HIS A 280 -20.55 21.91 -24.32
CA HIS A 280 -19.37 22.68 -24.65
C HIS A 280 -18.17 21.73 -24.82
N PRO A 281 -17.72 21.44 -26.06
CA PRO A 281 -16.75 20.39 -26.32
C PRO A 281 -15.37 20.65 -25.70
N LEU A 282 -14.91 21.91 -25.65
CA LEU A 282 -13.59 22.26 -25.09
C LEU A 282 -13.54 22.27 -23.56
N LEU A 283 -14.69 22.45 -22.90
CA LEU A 283 -14.78 22.61 -21.44
C LEU A 283 -15.31 21.34 -20.77
N TYR A 284 -15.63 20.29 -21.56
CA TYR A 284 -16.28 19.07 -21.10
C TYR A 284 -17.42 19.40 -20.13
N TRP A 285 -18.37 20.20 -20.62
CA TRP A 285 -19.45 20.82 -19.86
C TRP A 285 -20.78 20.78 -20.60
N GLY A 286 -21.91 20.75 -19.91
CA GLY A 286 -23.24 20.84 -20.51
C GLY A 286 -24.29 19.95 -19.88
N PHE A 287 -25.52 20.09 -20.37
CA PHE A 287 -26.72 19.41 -19.91
C PHE A 287 -27.22 18.40 -20.96
N LEU A 288 -26.90 17.11 -20.74
CA LEU A 288 -27.06 16.03 -21.71
C LEU A 288 -28.22 15.10 -21.37
N ASP A 289 -28.67 14.38 -22.40
CA ASP A 289 -29.69 13.34 -22.30
C ASP A 289 -29.03 11.96 -22.31
N LEU A 290 -29.55 11.04 -21.52
CA LEU A 290 -29.10 9.66 -21.45
C LEU A 290 -30.27 8.70 -21.63
N GLN A 291 -30.21 7.89 -22.68
CA GLN A 291 -31.10 6.76 -22.88
C GLN A 291 -30.42 5.47 -22.41
N VAL A 292 -31.04 4.79 -21.45
CA VAL A 292 -30.59 3.51 -20.90
C VAL A 292 -31.54 2.42 -21.37
N GLN A 293 -31.02 1.33 -21.90
CA GLN A 293 -31.79 0.13 -22.22
C GLN A 293 -31.45 -0.99 -21.23
N VAL A 294 -32.47 -1.54 -20.55
CA VAL A 294 -32.31 -2.62 -19.59
C VAL A 294 -32.47 -3.96 -20.32
N LEU A 295 -31.40 -4.75 -20.32
CA LEU A 295 -31.28 -5.98 -21.09
C LEU A 295 -30.99 -7.17 -20.19
N MET A 296 -31.56 -8.32 -20.52
CA MET A 296 -31.32 -9.60 -19.86
C MET A 296 -30.95 -10.63 -20.91
N TYR A 297 -29.87 -11.38 -20.71
CA TYR A 297 -29.43 -12.37 -21.68
C TYR A 297 -30.36 -13.59 -21.65
N ASN A 298 -30.94 -13.94 -22.80
CA ASN A 298 -31.76 -15.13 -22.95
C ASN A 298 -30.90 -16.25 -23.54
N ILE A 299 -30.59 -17.24 -22.70
CA ILE A 299 -29.75 -18.40 -23.05
C ILE A 299 -30.37 -19.19 -24.20
N THR A 300 -31.69 -19.34 -24.24
CA THR A 300 -32.39 -20.10 -25.29
C THR A 300 -32.34 -19.41 -26.65
N LYS A 301 -32.42 -18.08 -26.69
CA LYS A 301 -32.31 -17.30 -27.93
C LYS A 301 -30.87 -17.02 -28.36
N GLY A 302 -29.92 -17.12 -27.42
CA GLY A 302 -28.54 -16.68 -27.63
C GLY A 302 -28.39 -15.15 -27.77
N TRP A 303 -29.42 -14.38 -27.39
CA TRP A 303 -29.48 -12.92 -27.53
C TRP A 303 -30.13 -12.26 -26.31
N TYR A 304 -30.15 -10.92 -26.24
CA TYR A 304 -30.74 -10.18 -25.12
C TYR A 304 -32.23 -9.87 -25.34
N ASP A 305 -33.02 -10.06 -24.28
CA ASP A 305 -34.40 -9.60 -24.16
C ASP A 305 -34.46 -8.31 -23.33
N THR A 306 -35.43 -7.44 -23.60
CA THR A 306 -35.65 -6.22 -22.82
C THR A 306 -36.40 -6.51 -21.53
N VAL A 307 -36.05 -5.80 -20.46
CA VAL A 307 -36.73 -5.93 -19.16
C VAL A 307 -37.64 -4.72 -18.93
N PRO A 308 -38.96 -4.85 -19.10
CA PRO A 308 -39.88 -3.73 -18.95
C PRO A 308 -40.07 -3.35 -17.48
N TYR A 309 -40.34 -2.06 -17.24
CA TYR A 309 -40.68 -1.52 -15.91
C TYR A 309 -39.62 -1.69 -14.82
N ALA A 310 -38.35 -1.92 -15.18
CA ALA A 310 -37.24 -1.90 -14.24
C ALA A 310 -36.93 -0.47 -13.77
N ILE A 311 -36.48 -0.33 -12.54
CA ILE A 311 -36.07 0.96 -11.95
C ILE A 311 -34.60 1.16 -12.28
N VAL A 312 -34.32 2.15 -13.11
CA VAL A 312 -32.96 2.57 -13.45
C VAL A 312 -32.53 3.63 -12.45
N ARG A 313 -31.44 3.36 -11.74
CA ARG A 313 -30.78 4.28 -10.82
C ARG A 313 -29.50 4.80 -11.47
N ILE A 314 -29.37 6.12 -11.55
CA ILE A 314 -28.26 6.81 -12.20
C ILE A 314 -27.70 7.86 -11.25
N GLY A 315 -26.38 7.90 -11.08
CA GLY A 315 -25.75 8.89 -10.22
C GLY A 315 -24.25 8.83 -10.33
N ARG A 316 -23.59 9.78 -9.66
CA ARG A 316 -22.21 9.56 -9.25
C ARG A 316 -22.20 8.52 -8.14
N TRP A 317 -21.10 7.80 -7.96
CA TRP A 317 -20.90 7.00 -6.77
C TRP A 317 -20.94 7.92 -5.53
N SER A 318 -22.09 7.90 -4.85
CA SER A 318 -22.35 8.69 -3.66
C SER A 318 -23.22 7.88 -2.70
N THR A 319 -22.89 7.94 -1.43
CA THR A 319 -23.69 7.41 -0.34
C THR A 319 -24.79 8.36 0.13
N TYR A 320 -24.83 9.59 -0.40
CA TYR A 320 -25.91 10.53 -0.11
C TYR A 320 -27.12 10.17 -0.99
N PRO A 321 -28.26 9.72 -0.40
CA PRO A 321 -29.35 9.11 -1.16
C PRO A 321 -30.00 10.07 -2.16
N PHE A 322 -30.00 11.37 -1.85
CA PHE A 322 -30.61 12.41 -2.69
C PHE A 322 -29.73 12.83 -3.88
N ALA A 323 -28.50 12.28 -3.99
CA ALA A 323 -27.62 12.46 -5.15
C ALA A 323 -27.89 11.46 -6.30
N TRP A 324 -28.95 10.66 -6.20
CA TRP A 324 -29.32 9.65 -7.19
C TRP A 324 -30.57 10.05 -7.97
N MET A 325 -30.54 9.81 -9.28
CA MET A 325 -31.69 9.90 -10.17
C MET A 325 -32.35 8.53 -10.26
N PHE A 326 -33.68 8.47 -10.12
CA PHE A 326 -34.46 7.26 -10.29
C PHE A 326 -35.45 7.45 -11.43
N VAL A 327 -35.43 6.53 -12.40
CA VAL A 327 -36.36 6.54 -13.54
C VAL A 327 -36.85 5.13 -13.81
N ARG A 328 -38.15 4.98 -14.03
CA ARG A 328 -38.76 3.71 -14.40
C ARG A 328 -38.65 3.49 -15.91
N ALA A 329 -38.18 2.32 -16.32
CA ALA A 329 -38.13 1.92 -17.72
C ALA A 329 -39.55 1.71 -18.28
N ASP A 330 -39.73 1.99 -19.56
CA ASP A 330 -40.99 1.77 -20.27
C ASP A 330 -41.28 0.29 -20.58
N HIS A 331 -42.32 0.04 -21.38
CA HIS A 331 -42.69 -1.30 -21.86
C HIS A 331 -41.64 -1.96 -22.76
N ASN A 332 -40.72 -1.17 -23.34
CA ASN A 332 -39.61 -1.65 -24.15
C ASN A 332 -38.31 -1.77 -23.33
N GLY A 333 -38.36 -1.60 -22.00
CA GLY A 333 -37.18 -1.64 -21.14
C GLY A 333 -36.24 -0.45 -21.34
N THR A 334 -36.74 0.67 -21.88
CA THR A 334 -35.96 1.89 -22.10
C THR A 334 -36.29 2.93 -21.04
N ALA A 335 -35.27 3.55 -20.44
CA ALA A 335 -35.38 4.67 -19.52
C ALA A 335 -34.64 5.89 -20.09
N LEU A 336 -35.26 7.07 -19.99
CA LEU A 336 -34.67 8.32 -20.47
C LEU A 336 -34.44 9.26 -19.29
N VAL A 337 -33.21 9.74 -19.15
CA VAL A 337 -32.78 10.58 -18.04
C VAL A 337 -32.17 11.86 -18.58
N TYR A 338 -32.54 13.00 -17.98
CA TYR A 338 -32.08 14.32 -18.39
C TYR A 338 -31.14 14.93 -17.35
N GLY A 339 -30.23 15.77 -17.82
CA GLY A 339 -29.31 16.50 -16.95
C GLY A 339 -28.12 15.68 -16.51
N VAL A 340 -27.65 14.79 -17.38
CA VAL A 340 -26.34 14.13 -17.20
C VAL A 340 -25.26 15.09 -17.70
N THR A 341 -24.12 15.17 -17.02
CA THR A 341 -23.01 16.07 -17.43
C THR A 341 -21.83 15.27 -18.00
N PRO A 342 -21.10 15.81 -19.01
CA PRO A 342 -19.99 15.15 -19.72
C PRO A 342 -18.72 14.86 -18.90
N GLN A 343 -18.75 14.89 -17.56
CA GLN A 343 -17.56 15.09 -16.73
C GLN A 343 -16.37 14.12 -16.99
N GLY A 344 -15.19 14.71 -17.19
CA GLY A 344 -13.92 14.01 -17.45
C GLY A 344 -13.17 13.45 -16.24
N LEU A 345 -13.74 13.45 -15.03
CA LEU A 345 -13.13 12.83 -13.82
C LEU A 345 -14.04 11.84 -13.09
N ASN A 346 -15.38 11.97 -13.20
CA ASN A 346 -16.35 11.09 -12.56
C ASN A 346 -17.32 10.55 -13.62
N ALA A 347 -17.28 9.23 -13.86
CA ALA A 347 -18.25 8.56 -14.73
C ALA A 347 -19.62 8.42 -14.04
N TRP A 348 -20.70 8.47 -14.81
CA TRP A 348 -22.04 8.18 -14.29
C TRP A 348 -22.19 6.68 -14.09
N TYR A 349 -22.54 6.28 -12.87
CA TYR A 349 -22.85 4.93 -12.48
C TYR A 349 -24.33 4.65 -12.75
N ILE A 350 -24.60 3.58 -13.49
CA ILE A 350 -25.91 3.25 -14.00
C ILE A 350 -26.19 1.79 -13.65
N GLU A 351 -27.29 1.57 -12.95
CA GLU A 351 -27.76 0.24 -12.55
C GLU A 351 -29.27 0.15 -12.69
N ALA A 352 -29.79 -1.06 -12.80
CA ALA A 352 -31.22 -1.31 -12.99
C ALA A 352 -31.70 -2.45 -12.08
N TRP A 353 -32.84 -2.23 -11.45
CA TRP A 353 -33.39 -3.10 -10.42
C TRP A 353 -34.86 -3.38 -10.65
N LYS A 354 -35.30 -4.60 -10.40
CA LYS A 354 -36.72 -4.97 -10.42
C LYS A 354 -36.97 -6.08 -9.39
N PRO A 355 -37.62 -5.77 -8.25
CA PRO A 355 -37.93 -6.77 -7.23
C PRO A 355 -38.93 -7.80 -7.78
N ILE A 356 -38.70 -9.09 -7.48
CA ILE A 356 -39.64 -10.17 -7.79
C ILE A 356 -40.36 -10.59 -6.50
N ASN A 357 -39.59 -10.95 -5.46
CA ASN A 357 -40.10 -11.32 -4.14
C ASN A 357 -39.03 -11.02 -3.06
N SER A 358 -39.18 -11.52 -1.84
CA SER A 358 -38.24 -11.30 -0.73
C SER A 358 -36.85 -11.93 -0.91
N SER A 359 -36.73 -12.91 -1.80
CA SER A 359 -35.50 -13.70 -1.98
C SER A 359 -34.92 -13.61 -3.40
N TRP A 360 -35.66 -13.04 -4.35
CA TRP A 360 -35.28 -12.92 -5.75
C TRP A 360 -35.49 -11.51 -6.26
N MET A 361 -34.51 -11.02 -7.01
CA MET A 361 -34.53 -9.70 -7.61
C MET A 361 -33.83 -9.74 -8.96
N ILE A 362 -34.39 -9.08 -9.95
CA ILE A 362 -33.66 -8.78 -11.18
C ILE A 362 -32.76 -7.59 -10.86
N MET A 363 -31.46 -7.80 -10.95
CA MET A 363 -30.46 -6.80 -10.57
C MET A 363 -29.28 -6.83 -11.54
N PRO A 364 -28.39 -5.82 -11.51
CA PRO A 364 -27.17 -5.86 -12.32
C PRO A 364 -26.41 -7.13 -12.00
N ALA A 365 -25.76 -7.74 -12.99
CA ALA A 365 -25.05 -9.00 -12.78
C ALA A 365 -23.73 -9.03 -13.52
N TRP A 366 -22.63 -9.31 -12.81
CA TRP A 366 -21.36 -9.66 -13.43
C TRP A 366 -21.39 -11.12 -13.84
N GLY A 367 -21.02 -11.43 -15.08
CA GLY A 367 -20.99 -12.82 -15.53
C GLY A 367 -20.85 -13.01 -17.03
N MET A 368 -21.07 -14.24 -17.47
CA MET A 368 -20.99 -14.60 -18.88
C MET A 368 -22.02 -13.81 -19.70
N ARG A 369 -21.57 -13.01 -20.69
CA ARG A 369 -22.45 -12.13 -21.50
C ARG A 369 -23.21 -11.08 -20.64
N SER A 370 -22.65 -10.67 -19.50
CA SER A 370 -23.21 -9.59 -18.70
C SER A 370 -22.10 -8.76 -18.05
N GLY A 371 -22.03 -7.48 -18.45
CA GLY A 371 -21.07 -6.52 -17.91
C GLY A 371 -21.53 -5.83 -16.63
N GLY A 372 -22.63 -6.27 -16.01
CA GLY A 372 -23.16 -5.69 -14.78
C GLY A 372 -23.60 -4.22 -14.92
N PRO A 373 -23.36 -3.39 -13.89
CA PRO A 373 -23.64 -1.95 -13.95
C PRO A 373 -22.70 -1.24 -14.92
N THR A 374 -23.18 -0.17 -15.53
CA THR A 374 -22.44 0.55 -16.57
C THR A 374 -21.91 1.88 -16.04
N TRP A 375 -20.62 2.11 -16.26
CA TRP A 375 -19.99 3.41 -16.05
C TRP A 375 -19.87 4.13 -17.39
N MET A 376 -20.32 5.38 -17.45
CA MET A 376 -20.30 6.10 -18.72
C MET A 376 -20.01 7.58 -18.55
N THR A 377 -19.09 8.06 -19.38
CA THR A 377 -18.85 9.48 -19.64
C THR A 377 -19.50 9.81 -20.98
N LEU A 378 -20.35 10.83 -20.99
CA LEU A 378 -21.01 11.29 -22.21
C LEU A 378 -20.19 12.39 -22.87
N LEU A 379 -19.91 12.29 -24.16
CA LEU A 379 -19.26 13.35 -24.94
C LEU A 379 -20.14 13.84 -26.10
N VAL A 380 -21.41 13.45 -26.10
CA VAL A 380 -22.41 13.81 -27.10
C VAL A 380 -23.69 14.29 -26.40
N PRO A 381 -24.48 15.19 -27.03
CA PRO A 381 -25.72 15.73 -26.45
C PRO A 381 -26.74 14.69 -26.00
N ARG A 382 -26.75 13.52 -26.65
CA ARG A 382 -27.60 12.38 -26.31
C ARG A 382 -26.80 11.10 -26.36
N GLY A 383 -26.61 10.47 -25.21
CA GLY A 383 -25.95 9.17 -25.09
C GLY A 383 -26.92 8.01 -25.06
N TYR A 384 -26.40 6.85 -25.47
CA TYR A 384 -27.13 5.58 -25.44
C TYR A 384 -26.25 4.56 -24.73
N THR A 385 -26.84 3.84 -23.80
CA THR A 385 -26.15 2.77 -23.08
C THR A 385 -27.10 1.66 -22.70
N SER A 386 -26.56 0.51 -22.36
CA SER A 386 -27.32 -0.63 -21.89
C SER A 386 -26.81 -1.05 -20.52
N VAL A 387 -27.74 -1.55 -19.69
CA VAL A 387 -27.43 -2.17 -18.39
C VAL A 387 -27.90 -3.61 -18.46
N TYR A 388 -27.02 -4.52 -18.05
CA TYR A 388 -27.28 -5.95 -18.10
C TYR A 388 -27.72 -6.45 -16.73
N VAL A 389 -28.89 -7.06 -16.68
CA VAL A 389 -29.51 -7.56 -15.45
C VAL A 389 -29.85 -9.05 -15.57
N MET A 390 -29.86 -9.73 -14.43
CA MET A 390 -30.27 -11.13 -14.30
C MET A 390 -31.15 -11.32 -13.08
N PRO A 391 -32.08 -12.30 -13.09
CA PRO A 391 -32.76 -12.73 -11.88
C PRO A 391 -31.75 -13.45 -10.97
N LEU A 392 -31.46 -12.85 -9.82
CA LEU A 392 -30.53 -13.40 -8.84
C LEU A 392 -31.25 -13.63 -7.51
N GLN A 393 -30.87 -14.69 -6.81
CA GLN A 393 -31.26 -14.93 -5.43
C GLN A 393 -30.44 -14.01 -4.52
N THR A 394 -31.12 -13.24 -3.67
CA THR A 394 -30.53 -12.16 -2.88
C THR A 394 -30.32 -12.55 -1.43
N ARG A 395 -29.19 -12.13 -0.87
CA ARG A 395 -28.86 -12.24 0.55
C ARG A 395 -28.38 -10.89 1.07
N VAL A 396 -28.77 -10.56 2.29
CA VAL A 396 -28.37 -9.33 2.97
C VAL A 396 -27.24 -9.67 3.93
N LEU A 397 -26.10 -9.03 3.77
CA LEU A 397 -24.96 -9.13 4.67
C LEU A 397 -24.97 -7.85 5.51
N ILE A 398 -25.16 -7.97 6.82
CA ILE A 398 -25.05 -6.85 7.76
C ILE A 398 -23.76 -6.98 8.56
N ASP A 399 -23.34 -5.86 9.16
CA ASP A 399 -22.14 -5.75 9.99
C ASP A 399 -20.83 -6.16 9.31
N LEU A 400 -20.77 -6.05 7.98
CA LEU A 400 -19.60 -6.41 7.21
C LEU A 400 -18.60 -5.26 7.22
N TYR A 401 -17.54 -5.40 8.03
CA TYR A 401 -16.45 -4.44 8.17
C TYR A 401 -15.10 -5.14 8.04
N ASP A 402 -14.01 -4.38 7.93
CA ASP A 402 -12.67 -4.93 8.18
C ASP A 402 -12.57 -5.35 9.66
N PRO A 403 -12.46 -6.65 10.00
CA PRO A 403 -12.49 -7.12 11.38
C PRO A 403 -11.18 -6.89 12.14
N ARG A 404 -10.12 -6.45 11.46
CA ARG A 404 -8.87 -6.03 12.11
C ARG A 404 -9.03 -4.64 12.71
N LEU A 405 -9.63 -3.73 11.94
CA LEU A 405 -9.84 -2.33 12.31
C LEU A 405 -11.20 -2.09 12.97
N MET A 406 -12.18 -2.95 12.69
CA MET A 406 -13.60 -2.84 13.06
C MET A 406 -14.16 -1.44 12.81
N ARG A 407 -13.79 -0.87 11.66
CA ARG A 407 -14.03 0.52 11.30
C ARG A 407 -14.77 0.63 9.96
N ARG A 408 -15.84 1.43 9.94
CA ARG A 408 -16.57 1.82 8.72
C ARG A 408 -15.80 2.84 7.91
N THR A 409 -16.10 2.90 6.61
CA THR A 409 -15.58 3.96 5.73
C THR A 409 -15.94 5.32 6.31
N LEU A 410 -14.92 6.11 6.60
CA LEU A 410 -15.08 7.44 7.17
C LEU A 410 -15.29 8.41 6.01
N GLU A 411 -16.55 8.64 5.68
CA GLU A 411 -16.90 9.65 4.69
C GLU A 411 -17.16 10.96 5.42
N ASP A 412 -16.23 11.87 5.23
CA ASP A 412 -16.40 13.20 5.72
C ASP A 412 -17.01 14.02 4.59
N PRO A 413 -18.23 14.56 4.74
CA PRO A 413 -18.85 15.37 3.71
C PRO A 413 -17.97 16.56 3.30
N ARG A 414 -16.95 16.88 4.12
CA ARG A 414 -15.85 17.82 3.87
C ARG A 414 -14.98 17.59 2.66
N TYR A 415 -14.86 16.35 2.18
CA TYR A 415 -13.89 16.02 1.13
C TYR A 415 -14.52 15.44 -0.12
N ALA A 416 -14.51 16.24 -1.18
CA ALA A 416 -14.98 15.87 -2.51
C ALA A 416 -14.22 14.67 -3.13
N SER A 417 -12.94 14.47 -2.77
CA SER A 417 -12.03 13.50 -3.39
C SER A 417 -11.23 12.61 -2.40
N ALA A 418 -11.14 12.98 -1.12
CA ALA A 418 -10.36 12.21 -0.13
C ALA A 418 -11.13 11.04 0.52
N ASN A 419 -12.46 11.06 0.40
CA ASN A 419 -13.35 10.06 1.00
C ASN A 419 -13.17 8.63 0.44
N VAL A 420 -12.55 8.49 -0.73
CA VAL A 420 -12.38 7.21 -1.44
C VAL A 420 -11.28 6.33 -0.83
N TRP A 421 -10.38 6.90 -0.01
CA TRP A 421 -9.16 6.20 0.43
C TRP A 421 -9.17 5.69 1.88
N ALA A 422 -10.23 5.98 2.65
CA ALA A 422 -10.31 5.64 4.07
C ALA A 422 -11.24 4.45 4.40
N GLY A 423 -11.79 3.79 3.38
CA GLY A 423 -12.56 2.56 3.52
C GLY A 423 -11.72 1.35 3.11
N GLY A 424 -11.63 0.34 3.98
CA GLY A 424 -11.13 -0.98 3.57
C GLY A 424 -12.19 -1.62 2.68
N GLY A 425 -12.14 -1.35 1.37
CA GLY A 425 -13.11 -1.84 0.39
C GLY A 425 -13.27 -3.36 0.52
N SER A 426 -14.38 -3.76 1.16
CA SER A 426 -14.65 -5.15 1.46
C SER A 426 -15.48 -5.74 0.33
N TRP A 427 -14.93 -6.76 -0.32
CA TRP A 427 -15.57 -7.39 -1.48
C TRP A 427 -15.97 -8.81 -1.10
N PRO A 428 -17.27 -9.06 -0.84
CA PRO A 428 -17.74 -10.41 -0.65
C PRO A 428 -17.75 -11.13 -2.00
N THR A 429 -17.07 -12.26 -2.06
CA THR A 429 -17.03 -13.15 -3.22
C THR A 429 -17.83 -14.39 -2.90
N GLN A 430 -18.63 -14.82 -3.87
CA GLN A 430 -19.53 -15.95 -3.73
C GLN A 430 -18.97 -17.17 -4.47
N PHE A 431 -19.06 -18.35 -3.85
CA PHE A 431 -18.63 -19.62 -4.45
C PHE A 431 -19.61 -20.74 -4.08
N GLU A 432 -19.72 -21.75 -4.94
CA GLU A 432 -20.34 -23.02 -4.55
C GLU A 432 -19.46 -23.73 -3.52
N THR A 433 -20.06 -24.18 -2.41
CA THR A 433 -19.31 -24.78 -1.30
C THR A 433 -18.56 -26.06 -1.71
N GLU A 434 -19.14 -26.89 -2.58
CA GLU A 434 -18.58 -28.20 -2.94
C GLU A 434 -17.56 -28.13 -4.09
N THR A 435 -17.90 -27.41 -5.16
CA THR A 435 -17.05 -27.36 -6.37
C THR A 435 -16.02 -26.23 -6.33
N GLY A 436 -16.23 -25.21 -5.49
CA GLY A 436 -15.43 -23.98 -5.47
C GLY A 436 -15.61 -23.08 -6.69
N ILE A 437 -16.59 -23.38 -7.55
CA ILE A 437 -16.85 -22.62 -8.78
C ILE A 437 -17.58 -21.32 -8.42
N THR A 438 -17.18 -20.21 -9.06
CA THR A 438 -17.89 -18.93 -8.96
C THR A 438 -19.23 -19.02 -9.71
N PRO A 439 -20.32 -18.43 -9.18
CA PRO A 439 -21.60 -18.36 -9.88
C PRO A 439 -21.47 -17.80 -11.29
N LEU A 440 -22.29 -18.31 -12.22
CA LEU A 440 -22.32 -17.83 -13.61
C LEU A 440 -22.60 -16.33 -13.70
N TYR A 441 -23.49 -15.87 -12.81
CA TYR A 441 -23.85 -14.49 -12.57
C TYR A 441 -23.84 -14.20 -11.07
N GLN A 442 -23.21 -13.10 -10.69
CA GLN A 442 -23.18 -12.60 -9.31
C GLN A 442 -23.17 -11.08 -9.29
N PHE A 443 -23.64 -10.49 -8.18
CA PHE A 443 -23.55 -9.07 -7.96
C PHE A 443 -23.51 -8.76 -6.48
N VAL A 444 -22.81 -7.69 -6.12
CA VAL A 444 -22.78 -7.18 -4.76
C VAL A 444 -22.98 -5.69 -4.84
N SER A 445 -24.02 -5.20 -4.16
CA SER A 445 -24.17 -3.79 -3.83
C SER A 445 -23.74 -3.58 -2.40
N SER A 446 -22.92 -2.56 -2.13
CA SER A 446 -22.41 -2.29 -0.79
C SER A 446 -22.75 -0.88 -0.31
N ASN A 447 -22.96 -0.76 0.99
CA ASN A 447 -22.94 0.50 1.71
C ASN A 447 -22.01 0.37 2.92
N ASP A 448 -20.71 0.51 2.67
CA ASP A 448 -19.63 0.37 3.65
C ASP A 448 -19.79 1.32 4.87
N ARG A 449 -20.53 2.43 4.73
CA ARG A 449 -20.82 3.35 5.84
C ARG A 449 -21.70 2.73 6.91
N VAL A 450 -22.65 1.89 6.50
CA VAL A 450 -23.60 1.23 7.40
C VAL A 450 -23.17 -0.24 7.62
N GLY A 451 -22.34 -0.79 6.74
CA GLY A 451 -21.93 -2.20 6.76
C GLY A 451 -23.00 -3.13 6.20
N ILE A 452 -23.89 -2.61 5.35
CA ILE A 452 -24.97 -3.37 4.73
C ILE A 452 -24.61 -3.64 3.28
N TYR A 453 -24.61 -4.91 2.90
CA TYR A 453 -24.35 -5.36 1.54
C TYR A 453 -25.50 -6.23 1.08
N LEU A 454 -25.86 -6.09 -0.19
CA LEU A 454 -26.82 -6.95 -0.87
C LEU A 454 -26.06 -7.79 -1.88
N ALA A 455 -26.01 -9.10 -1.67
CA ALA A 455 -25.29 -10.04 -2.51
C ALA A 455 -26.29 -10.91 -3.28
N GLY A 456 -26.22 -10.88 -4.61
CA GLY A 456 -27.08 -11.62 -5.52
C GLY A 456 -26.31 -12.71 -6.26
N CYS A 457 -26.86 -13.93 -6.35
CA CYS A 457 -26.26 -15.09 -7.00
C CYS A 457 -27.25 -15.78 -7.97
N SER A 458 -26.76 -16.34 -9.07
CA SER A 458 -27.55 -17.16 -10.01
C SER A 458 -27.69 -18.63 -9.59
N MET A 459 -26.86 -19.11 -8.66
CA MET A 459 -26.91 -20.49 -8.19
C MET A 459 -27.93 -20.68 -7.06
N ILE A 460 -28.56 -21.85 -7.06
CA ILE A 460 -29.52 -22.32 -6.05
C ILE A 460 -28.82 -23.43 -5.26
N GLY A 461 -28.42 -23.18 -4.01
CA GLY A 461 -27.77 -24.19 -3.16
C GLY A 461 -26.86 -23.64 -2.06
N ASN A 462 -26.03 -24.51 -1.49
CA ASN A 462 -25.04 -24.18 -0.46
C ASN A 462 -23.97 -23.23 -1.01
N LEU A 463 -24.10 -21.97 -0.64
CA LEU A 463 -23.21 -20.89 -1.03
C LEU A 463 -22.24 -20.60 0.10
N THR A 464 -20.96 -20.50 -0.22
CA THR A 464 -19.95 -19.92 0.66
C THR A 464 -19.68 -18.49 0.21
N ILE A 465 -19.85 -17.54 1.12
CA ILE A 465 -19.49 -16.14 0.92
C ILE A 465 -18.19 -15.89 1.68
N THR A 466 -17.17 -15.44 0.96
CA THR A 466 -15.90 -15.04 1.54
C THR A 466 -15.71 -13.54 1.40
N LEU A 467 -15.40 -12.84 2.49
CA LEU A 467 -15.04 -11.43 2.44
C LEU A 467 -13.54 -11.29 2.23
N SER A 468 -13.08 -10.49 1.26
CA SER A 468 -11.67 -10.16 1.12
C SER A 468 -11.45 -8.65 1.26
N VAL A 469 -10.43 -8.25 2.03
CA VAL A 469 -10.03 -6.84 2.24
C VAL A 469 -8.51 -6.72 2.03
N GLY A 470 -8.07 -6.27 0.86
CA GLY A 470 -6.67 -5.92 0.56
C GLY A 470 -5.60 -7.00 0.80
N GLY A 471 -5.99 -8.23 1.12
CA GLY A 471 -5.11 -9.32 1.55
C GLY A 471 -5.35 -10.63 0.81
N ARG A 472 -4.40 -11.55 0.92
CA ARG A 472 -4.41 -12.85 0.23
C ARG A 472 -5.49 -13.81 0.75
N TRP A 473 -5.86 -13.68 2.04
CA TRP A 473 -6.74 -14.61 2.73
C TRP A 473 -8.09 -13.97 3.03
N PRO A 474 -9.20 -14.73 2.95
CA PRO A 474 -10.50 -14.21 3.30
C PRO A 474 -10.56 -13.86 4.78
N VAL A 475 -11.26 -12.77 5.04
CA VAL A 475 -11.36 -12.04 6.30
C VAL A 475 -12.63 -12.42 7.07
N ALA A 476 -13.65 -12.86 6.33
CA ALA A 476 -14.83 -13.55 6.84
C ALA A 476 -15.16 -14.69 5.91
N VAL A 477 -15.70 -15.78 6.48
CA VAL A 477 -16.34 -16.84 5.71
C VAL A 477 -17.68 -17.14 6.35
N SER A 478 -18.72 -17.22 5.54
CA SER A 478 -20.03 -17.72 5.96
C SER A 478 -20.55 -18.71 4.93
N SER A 479 -21.16 -19.78 5.43
CA SER A 479 -21.82 -20.82 4.65
C SER A 479 -23.21 -21.04 5.24
N GLY A 480 -24.26 -21.01 4.43
CA GLY A 480 -25.61 -21.26 4.91
C GLY A 480 -26.67 -20.99 3.86
N GLU A 481 -27.93 -21.20 4.19
CA GLU A 481 -29.10 -20.86 3.35
C GLU A 481 -29.82 -19.59 3.82
N GLU A 482 -29.37 -18.99 4.93
CA GLU A 482 -30.03 -17.83 5.51
C GLU A 482 -30.03 -16.62 4.58
N SER A 483 -31.15 -15.90 4.58
CA SER A 483 -31.35 -14.69 3.77
C SER A 483 -30.63 -13.47 4.33
N VAL A 484 -30.32 -13.47 5.63
CA VAL A 484 -29.59 -12.39 6.32
C VAL A 484 -28.41 -13.02 7.04
N LEU A 485 -27.20 -12.53 6.79
CA LEU A 485 -25.98 -12.95 7.46
C LEU A 485 -25.42 -11.78 8.25
N TRP A 486 -24.89 -12.05 9.44
CA TRP A 486 -24.38 -11.02 10.35
C TRP A 486 -23.10 -11.48 11.06
N ALA A 487 -22.58 -10.67 11.97
CA ALA A 487 -21.29 -10.87 12.62
C ALA A 487 -21.06 -12.28 13.17
N LEU A 488 -22.10 -12.93 13.72
CA LEU A 488 -21.98 -14.27 14.29
C LEU A 488 -21.73 -15.35 13.22
N ASP A 489 -22.40 -15.28 12.07
CA ASP A 489 -22.22 -16.25 10.98
C ASP A 489 -20.79 -16.18 10.43
N TYR A 490 -20.28 -14.96 10.28
CA TYR A 490 -18.89 -14.73 9.88
C TYR A 490 -17.91 -15.27 10.91
N ALA A 491 -18.19 -15.08 12.20
CA ALA A 491 -17.37 -15.60 13.29
C ALA A 491 -17.33 -17.13 13.26
N ILE A 492 -18.49 -17.79 13.16
CA ILE A 492 -18.60 -19.25 13.16
C ILE A 492 -17.91 -19.84 11.93
N GLY A 493 -18.17 -19.32 10.72
CA GLY A 493 -17.58 -19.86 9.50
C GLY A 493 -16.06 -19.66 9.46
N THR A 494 -15.58 -18.48 9.86
CA THR A 494 -14.13 -18.20 9.95
C THR A 494 -13.46 -19.08 11.01
N TYR A 495 -14.06 -19.21 12.19
CA TYR A 495 -13.56 -20.07 13.27
C TYR A 495 -13.50 -21.53 12.84
N THR A 496 -14.55 -22.03 12.18
CA THR A 496 -14.64 -23.42 11.72
C THR A 496 -13.53 -23.74 10.73
N ILE A 497 -13.31 -22.87 9.73
CA ILE A 497 -12.24 -23.07 8.74
C ILE A 497 -10.86 -22.97 9.40
N ALA A 498 -10.65 -21.98 10.28
CA ALA A 498 -9.39 -21.82 11.00
C ALA A 498 -9.07 -23.04 11.85
N SER A 499 -10.05 -23.51 12.63
CA SER A 499 -9.94 -24.66 13.51
C SER A 499 -9.72 -25.95 12.71
N GLN A 500 -10.48 -26.20 11.64
CA GLN A 500 -10.32 -27.38 10.80
C GLN A 500 -8.94 -27.42 10.13
N ARG A 501 -8.50 -26.33 9.51
CA ARG A 501 -7.18 -26.28 8.86
C ARG A 501 -6.06 -26.40 9.88
N TYR A 502 -6.19 -25.76 11.03
CA TYR A 502 -5.23 -25.90 12.11
C TYR A 502 -5.22 -27.31 12.70
N SER A 503 -6.35 -28.01 12.76
CA SER A 503 -6.43 -29.41 13.22
C SER A 503 -5.63 -30.35 12.30
N ILE A 504 -5.65 -30.10 10.98
CA ILE A 504 -4.86 -30.87 10.00
C ILE A 504 -3.35 -30.66 10.22
N LEU A 505 -2.94 -29.42 10.50
CA LEU A 505 -1.54 -29.06 10.78
C LEU A 505 -1.08 -29.61 12.13
N SER A 506 -1.87 -29.40 13.18
CA SER A 506 -1.56 -29.81 14.56
C SER A 506 -1.57 -31.33 14.73
N ALA A 507 -2.46 -32.06 14.05
CA ALA A 507 -2.43 -33.53 14.00
C ALA A 507 -1.14 -34.08 13.35
N ARG A 508 -0.45 -33.25 12.57
CA ARG A 508 0.84 -33.55 11.96
C ARG A 508 2.00 -32.82 12.66
N GLU A 509 1.76 -32.32 13.87
CA GLU A 509 2.74 -31.71 14.75
C GLU A 509 3.34 -30.40 14.25
N VAL A 510 2.62 -29.70 13.37
CA VAL A 510 2.88 -28.32 12.96
C VAL A 510 1.94 -27.42 13.76
N ARG A 511 2.47 -26.75 14.79
CA ARG A 511 1.68 -25.93 15.73
C ARG A 511 2.34 -24.58 15.97
N ARG A 512 1.52 -23.57 16.28
CA ARG A 512 1.97 -22.28 16.80
C ARG A 512 1.20 -21.96 18.07
N LEU A 513 1.91 -21.57 19.12
CA LEU A 513 1.31 -21.28 20.43
C LEU A 513 0.30 -20.11 20.35
N SER A 514 0.60 -19.08 19.56
CA SER A 514 -0.32 -17.96 19.34
C SER A 514 -1.60 -18.40 18.61
N ALA A 515 -1.54 -19.38 17.71
CA ALA A 515 -2.73 -19.93 17.05
C ALA A 515 -3.65 -20.64 18.03
N ASP A 516 -3.08 -21.44 18.95
CA ASP A 516 -3.84 -22.13 20.00
C ASP A 516 -4.62 -21.14 20.88
N ILE A 517 -3.94 -20.10 21.37
CA ILE A 517 -4.54 -19.05 22.23
C ILE A 517 -5.68 -18.33 21.50
N MET A 518 -5.47 -17.95 20.24
CA MET A 518 -6.47 -17.21 19.46
C MET A 518 -7.70 -18.06 19.12
N LEU A 519 -7.49 -19.33 18.76
CA LEU A 519 -8.59 -20.27 18.52
C LEU A 519 -9.36 -20.57 19.81
N GLU A 520 -8.68 -20.64 20.95
CA GLU A 520 -9.34 -20.80 22.24
C GLU A 520 -10.22 -19.59 22.56
N TYR A 521 -9.68 -18.37 22.43
CA TYR A 521 -10.45 -17.13 22.67
C TYR A 521 -11.62 -16.99 21.70
N ALA A 522 -11.41 -17.28 20.41
CA ALA A 522 -12.47 -17.31 19.42
C ALA A 522 -13.58 -18.29 19.84
N GLY A 523 -13.24 -19.54 20.17
CA GLY A 523 -14.21 -20.56 20.58
C GLY A 523 -14.93 -20.25 21.90
N GLN A 524 -14.29 -19.55 22.85
CA GLN A 524 -14.94 -19.04 24.06
C GLN A 524 -16.00 -17.99 23.73
N HIS A 525 -15.65 -16.97 22.93
CA HIS A 525 -16.57 -15.90 22.56
C HIS A 525 -17.69 -16.38 21.63
N THR A 526 -17.43 -17.33 20.71
CA THR A 526 -18.47 -17.94 19.87
C THR A 526 -19.52 -18.65 20.71
N ARG A 527 -19.11 -19.45 21.72
CA ARG A 527 -20.04 -20.13 22.64
C ARG A 527 -20.90 -19.12 23.41
N LYS A 528 -20.27 -18.08 23.99
CA LYS A 528 -20.98 -17.01 24.69
C LYS A 528 -21.98 -16.28 23.79
N ALA A 529 -21.61 -16.00 22.54
CA ALA A 529 -22.49 -15.34 21.58
C ALA A 529 -23.73 -16.20 21.26
N VAL A 530 -23.55 -17.52 21.06
CA VAL A 530 -24.65 -18.46 20.81
C VAL A 530 -25.55 -18.62 22.05
N GLU A 531 -24.98 -18.68 23.25
CA GLU A 531 -25.74 -18.73 24.50
C GLU A 531 -26.55 -17.44 24.74
N ALA A 532 -25.93 -16.27 24.54
CA ALA A 532 -26.61 -14.98 24.63
C ALA A 532 -27.75 -14.84 23.60
N LEU A 533 -27.54 -15.33 22.37
CA LEU A 533 -28.58 -15.38 21.34
C LEU A 533 -29.76 -16.26 21.76
N ARG A 534 -29.49 -17.44 22.34
CA ARG A 534 -30.55 -18.33 22.88
C ARG A 534 -31.32 -17.68 24.03
N ASN A 535 -30.65 -16.85 24.83
CA ASN A 535 -31.24 -16.10 25.94
C ASN A 535 -31.87 -14.76 25.50
N LEU A 536 -31.84 -14.43 24.20
CA LEU A 536 -32.35 -13.17 23.63
C LEU A 536 -31.63 -11.90 24.16
N THR A 537 -30.39 -12.02 24.65
CA THR A 537 -29.55 -10.88 25.06
C THR A 537 -28.70 -10.36 23.90
N TRP A 538 -29.35 -9.61 22.99
CA TRP A 538 -28.78 -9.17 21.71
C TRP A 538 -27.47 -8.37 21.83
N SER A 539 -27.33 -7.48 22.81
CA SER A 539 -26.13 -6.66 23.00
C SER A 539 -24.91 -7.51 23.34
N GLU A 540 -25.07 -8.49 24.24
CA GLU A 540 -24.00 -9.41 24.61
C GLU A 540 -23.67 -10.36 23.46
N ALA A 541 -24.69 -10.85 22.74
CA ALA A 541 -24.51 -11.69 21.57
C ALA A 541 -23.70 -10.97 20.48
N TYR A 542 -24.04 -9.72 20.19
CA TYR A 542 -23.37 -8.90 19.18
C TYR A 542 -21.91 -8.60 19.55
N GLY A 543 -21.64 -8.11 20.75
CA GLY A 543 -20.26 -7.82 21.19
C GLY A 543 -19.37 -9.08 21.20
N ASN A 544 -19.89 -10.22 21.67
CA ASN A 544 -19.15 -11.49 21.64
C ASN A 544 -18.97 -12.02 20.22
N ALA A 545 -19.93 -11.82 19.31
CA ALA A 545 -19.79 -12.20 17.91
C ALA A 545 -18.66 -11.42 17.21
N LEU A 546 -18.58 -10.10 17.44
CA LEU A 546 -17.49 -9.26 16.91
C LEU A 546 -16.12 -9.69 17.46
N ALA A 547 -16.02 -9.94 18.78
CA ALA A 547 -14.79 -10.42 19.40
C ALA A 547 -14.37 -11.79 18.85
N ALA A 548 -15.32 -12.74 18.75
CA ALA A 548 -15.09 -14.06 18.18
C ALA A 548 -14.61 -13.97 16.73
N TRP A 549 -15.22 -13.12 15.92
CA TRP A 549 -14.84 -12.90 14.53
C TRP A 549 -13.40 -12.38 14.42
N SER A 550 -13.03 -11.36 15.21
CA SER A 550 -11.66 -10.81 15.15
C SER A 550 -10.61 -11.82 15.60
N TYR A 551 -10.85 -12.57 16.69
CA TYR A 551 -9.93 -13.64 17.11
C TYR A 551 -9.83 -14.78 16.09
N ALA A 552 -10.95 -15.22 15.52
CA ALA A 552 -10.99 -16.27 14.51
C ALA A 552 -10.24 -15.86 13.24
N LEU A 553 -10.43 -14.62 12.79
CA LEU A 553 -9.70 -14.04 11.68
C LEU A 553 -8.19 -14.02 11.94
N ARG A 554 -7.78 -13.55 13.12
CA ARG A 554 -6.36 -13.46 13.48
C ARG A 554 -5.72 -14.83 13.54
N ALA A 555 -6.40 -15.80 14.16
CA ALA A 555 -5.98 -17.19 14.12
C ALA A 555 -5.80 -17.65 12.66
N TYR A 556 -6.76 -17.39 11.79
CA TYR A 556 -6.72 -17.83 10.40
C TYR A 556 -5.61 -17.16 9.58
N SER A 557 -5.61 -15.82 9.49
CA SER A 557 -4.76 -15.06 8.58
C SER A 557 -3.36 -14.78 9.11
N ASP A 558 -3.19 -14.58 10.42
CA ASP A 558 -1.89 -14.18 10.99
C ASP A 558 -1.09 -15.40 11.45
N GLU A 559 -1.76 -16.53 11.70
CA GLU A 559 -1.13 -17.73 12.25
C GLU A 559 -1.28 -18.97 11.36
N VAL A 560 -2.50 -19.45 11.13
CA VAL A 560 -2.75 -20.73 10.44
C VAL A 560 -2.32 -20.71 8.98
N MET A 561 -2.67 -19.67 8.22
CA MET A 561 -2.26 -19.57 6.81
C MET A 561 -0.75 -19.36 6.63
N PRO A 562 -0.08 -18.49 7.42
CA PRO A 562 1.38 -18.44 7.44
C PRO A 562 2.04 -19.77 7.81
N LEU A 563 1.43 -20.63 8.64
CA LEU A 563 1.91 -22.00 8.87
C LEU A 563 1.95 -22.84 7.58
N TYR A 564 0.90 -22.73 6.75
CA TYR A 564 0.88 -23.40 5.44
C TYR A 564 1.98 -22.85 4.53
N ASP A 565 2.14 -21.52 4.45
CA ASP A 565 3.20 -20.90 3.66
C ASP A 565 4.59 -21.33 4.15
N GLU A 566 4.81 -21.41 5.46
CA GLU A 566 6.06 -21.94 6.04
C GLU A 566 6.31 -23.40 5.66
N CYS A 567 5.28 -24.25 5.70
CA CYS A 567 5.39 -25.63 5.24
C CYS A 567 5.79 -25.70 3.76
N ILE A 568 5.21 -24.84 2.91
CA ILE A 568 5.53 -24.75 1.49
C ILE A 568 7.00 -24.32 1.31
N HIS A 569 7.41 -23.25 1.98
CA HIS A 569 8.78 -22.74 1.91
C HIS A 569 9.81 -23.76 2.42
N SER A 570 9.49 -24.50 3.49
CA SER A 570 10.32 -25.58 4.01
C SER A 570 10.50 -26.71 2.99
N ALA A 571 9.41 -27.11 2.31
CA ALA A 571 9.48 -28.13 1.26
C ALA A 571 10.30 -27.65 0.05
N ILE A 572 10.14 -26.40 -0.38
CA ILE A 572 10.93 -25.80 -1.47
C ILE A 572 12.42 -25.76 -1.10
N LEU A 573 12.75 -25.41 0.14
CA LEU A 573 14.13 -25.27 0.61
C LEU A 573 14.86 -26.62 0.75
N ILE A 574 14.17 -27.66 1.21
CA ILE A 574 14.77 -29.00 1.38
C ILE A 574 14.91 -29.75 0.04
N SER A 575 14.10 -29.41 -0.96
CA SER A 575 14.10 -30.07 -2.27
C SER A 575 15.48 -30.04 -2.97
N PRO A 576 16.21 -28.89 -3.04
CA PRO A 576 17.59 -28.85 -3.52
C PRO A 576 18.56 -29.74 -2.75
N LEU A 577 18.38 -29.84 -1.44
CA LEU A 577 19.23 -30.66 -0.59
C LEU A 577 19.00 -32.16 -0.86
N ILE A 578 17.73 -32.57 -1.00
CA ILE A 578 17.33 -33.93 -1.41
C ILE A 578 17.91 -34.27 -2.78
N PHE A 579 17.78 -33.37 -3.76
CA PHE A 579 18.33 -33.59 -5.10
C PHE A 579 19.86 -33.73 -5.08
N ALA A 580 20.56 -32.84 -4.38
CA ALA A 580 22.01 -32.92 -4.24
C ALA A 580 22.45 -34.19 -3.52
N ALA A 581 21.75 -34.61 -2.46
CA ALA A 581 22.00 -35.86 -1.77
C ALA A 581 21.75 -37.07 -2.68
N ALA A 582 20.67 -37.09 -3.46
CA ALA A 582 20.38 -38.15 -4.43
C ALA A 582 21.48 -38.28 -5.48
N PHE A 583 21.94 -37.14 -6.02
CA PHE A 583 23.07 -37.09 -6.94
C PHE A 583 24.35 -37.65 -6.32
N PHE A 584 24.72 -37.23 -5.10
CA PHE A 584 25.93 -37.72 -4.46
C PHE A 584 25.83 -39.19 -4.05
N MET A 585 24.65 -39.66 -3.62
CA MET A 585 24.40 -41.07 -3.33
C MET A 585 24.54 -41.95 -4.57
N GLU A 586 24.06 -41.48 -5.72
CA GLU A 586 24.28 -42.16 -6.99
C GLU A 586 25.77 -42.29 -7.31
N ARG A 587 26.53 -41.20 -7.14
CA ARG A 587 27.98 -41.19 -7.41
C ARG A 587 28.78 -42.07 -6.46
N ILE A 588 28.36 -42.17 -5.20
CA ILE A 588 29.05 -42.97 -4.17
C ILE A 588 28.71 -44.47 -4.31
N LEU A 589 27.42 -44.82 -4.45
CA LEU A 589 26.97 -46.21 -4.38
C LEU A 589 26.96 -46.90 -5.76
N THR A 590 26.24 -46.35 -6.74
CA THR A 590 25.89 -47.08 -7.98
C THR A 590 26.77 -46.77 -9.20
N LYS A 591 27.17 -45.51 -9.41
CA LYS A 591 27.99 -45.04 -10.55
C LYS A 591 27.47 -45.50 -11.92
N GLY A 592 26.23 -45.17 -12.23
CA GLY A 592 25.66 -45.38 -13.56
C GLY A 592 26.35 -44.50 -14.61
N GLU A 593 26.37 -44.97 -15.86
CA GLU A 593 26.81 -44.20 -17.01
C GLU A 593 25.63 -43.90 -17.94
N GLY A 594 25.64 -42.74 -18.60
CA GLY A 594 24.56 -42.30 -19.48
C GLY A 594 23.19 -42.31 -18.80
N PHE A 595 22.20 -42.94 -19.45
CA PHE A 595 20.82 -43.03 -18.93
C PHE A 595 20.69 -43.78 -17.60
N ARG A 596 21.60 -44.72 -17.30
CA ARG A 596 21.57 -45.45 -16.01
C ARG A 596 21.89 -44.54 -14.84
N ALA A 597 22.76 -43.54 -15.04
CA ALA A 597 23.05 -42.53 -14.02
C ALA A 597 21.79 -41.74 -13.67
N ILE A 598 21.07 -41.28 -14.69
CA ILE A 598 19.83 -40.49 -14.53
C ILE A 598 18.77 -41.33 -13.80
N PHE A 599 18.58 -42.60 -14.20
CA PHE A 599 17.64 -43.49 -13.53
C PHE A 599 17.98 -43.70 -12.05
N ASN A 600 19.26 -43.91 -11.72
CA ASN A 600 19.67 -44.09 -10.33
C ASN A 600 19.50 -42.81 -9.49
N ILE A 601 19.76 -41.62 -10.05
CA ILE A 601 19.49 -40.34 -9.37
C ILE A 601 18.00 -40.24 -9.05
N ILE A 602 17.13 -40.48 -10.03
CA ILE A 602 15.67 -40.45 -9.85
C ILE A 602 15.23 -41.46 -8.79
N MET A 603 15.80 -42.66 -8.79
CA MET A 603 15.50 -43.69 -7.77
C MET A 603 15.87 -43.21 -6.36
N PHE A 604 17.07 -42.66 -6.16
CA PHE A 604 17.48 -42.12 -4.84
C PHE A 604 16.67 -40.89 -4.44
N GLU A 605 16.29 -40.05 -5.39
CA GLU A 605 15.43 -38.90 -5.17
C GLU A 605 14.04 -39.34 -4.68
N ILE A 606 13.41 -40.32 -5.34
CA ILE A 606 12.14 -40.92 -4.90
C ILE A 606 12.29 -41.47 -3.47
N LEU A 607 13.37 -42.20 -3.19
CA LEU A 607 13.61 -42.78 -1.87
C LEU A 607 13.75 -41.70 -0.78
N PHE A 608 14.45 -40.60 -1.07
CA PHE A 608 14.55 -39.47 -0.14
C PHE A 608 13.25 -38.68 0.01
N TYR A 609 12.44 -38.54 -1.04
CA TYR A 609 11.10 -37.96 -0.90
C TYR A 609 10.16 -38.86 -0.11
N LEU A 610 10.26 -40.18 -0.23
CA LEU A 610 9.52 -41.12 0.63
C LEU A 610 9.96 -40.98 2.10
N ALA A 611 11.26 -40.82 2.36
CA ALA A 611 11.77 -40.52 3.70
C ALA A 611 11.24 -39.17 4.20
N PHE A 612 11.27 -38.12 3.37
CA PHE A 612 10.71 -36.81 3.70
C PHE A 612 9.20 -36.88 3.96
N ALA A 613 8.45 -37.69 3.21
CA ALA A 613 7.02 -37.92 3.42
C ALA A 613 6.73 -38.60 4.77
N PHE A 614 7.58 -39.52 5.21
CA PHE A 614 7.41 -40.20 6.49
C PHE A 614 7.77 -39.29 7.68
N VAL A 615 8.79 -38.46 7.48
CA VAL A 615 9.45 -37.71 8.55
C VAL A 615 8.89 -36.29 8.70
N HIS A 616 8.56 -35.60 7.61
CA HIS A 616 8.18 -34.20 7.62
C HIS A 616 6.72 -33.96 7.15
N PRO A 617 5.94 -33.16 7.90
CA PRO A 617 4.51 -33.00 7.62
C PRO A 617 4.20 -32.22 6.35
N ALA A 618 5.09 -31.32 5.88
CA ALA A 618 4.83 -30.50 4.69
C ALA A 618 4.57 -31.32 3.41
N PHE A 619 5.17 -32.51 3.27
CA PHE A 619 4.95 -33.36 2.10
C PHE A 619 3.46 -33.67 1.87
N TRP A 620 2.73 -33.92 2.96
CA TRP A 620 1.31 -34.28 2.90
C TRP A 620 0.37 -33.08 2.98
N VAL A 621 0.87 -31.94 3.46
CA VAL A 621 0.08 -30.71 3.63
C VAL A 621 0.10 -29.88 2.34
N VAL A 622 1.17 -30.00 1.55
CA VAL A 622 1.45 -29.15 0.39
C VAL A 622 1.36 -29.96 -0.90
N PRO A 623 0.32 -29.77 -1.74
CA PRO A 623 0.20 -30.47 -3.02
C PRO A 623 1.35 -30.16 -4.00
N SER A 624 2.04 -29.04 -3.81
CA SER A 624 3.11 -28.56 -4.71
C SER A 624 4.50 -29.13 -4.44
N VAL A 625 4.71 -30.02 -3.46
CA VAL A 625 6.06 -30.59 -3.22
C VAL A 625 6.57 -31.37 -4.44
N LEU A 626 5.68 -32.12 -5.11
CA LEU A 626 6.00 -32.81 -6.37
C LEU A 626 6.25 -31.82 -7.52
N LEU A 627 5.55 -30.68 -7.55
CA LEU A 627 5.79 -29.62 -8.52
C LEU A 627 7.15 -28.94 -8.29
N ALA A 628 7.55 -28.76 -7.03
CA ALA A 628 8.84 -28.17 -6.67
C ALA A 628 10.02 -29.06 -7.10
N SER A 629 9.90 -30.39 -6.95
CA SER A 629 10.93 -31.32 -7.44
C SER A 629 11.05 -31.29 -8.97
N LEU A 630 9.92 -31.26 -9.69
CA LEU A 630 9.89 -31.12 -11.14
C LEU A 630 10.52 -29.79 -11.60
N ALA A 631 10.18 -28.68 -10.94
CA ALA A 631 10.73 -27.37 -11.25
C ALA A 631 12.26 -27.32 -11.04
N LEU A 632 12.76 -27.93 -9.97
CA LEU A 632 14.20 -28.02 -9.71
C LEU A 632 14.91 -28.86 -10.78
N GLY A 633 14.33 -29.99 -11.19
CA GLY A 633 14.84 -30.80 -12.30
C GLY A 633 14.94 -29.99 -13.61
N MET A 634 13.91 -29.19 -13.92
CA MET A 634 13.94 -28.28 -15.07
C MET A 634 15.03 -27.20 -14.95
N LEU A 635 15.23 -26.62 -13.77
CA LEU A 635 16.30 -25.64 -13.53
C LEU A 635 17.69 -26.24 -13.73
N VAL A 636 17.92 -27.47 -13.28
CA VAL A 636 19.20 -28.18 -13.49
C VAL A 636 19.41 -28.47 -14.97
N LEU A 637 18.37 -28.91 -15.69
CA LEU A 637 18.45 -29.11 -17.13
C LEU A 637 18.78 -27.81 -17.86
N MET A 638 18.11 -26.72 -17.49
CA MET A 638 18.38 -25.38 -18.03
C MET A 638 19.81 -24.93 -17.73
N PHE A 639 20.31 -25.18 -16.51
CA PHE A 639 21.69 -24.88 -16.14
C PHE A 639 22.71 -25.68 -16.96
N ILE A 640 22.47 -26.98 -17.19
CA ILE A 640 23.32 -27.82 -18.04
C ILE A 640 23.35 -27.28 -19.46
N ILE A 641 22.18 -26.92 -20.01
CA ILE A 641 22.08 -26.32 -21.35
C ILE A 641 22.88 -25.01 -21.40
N LEU A 642 22.70 -24.11 -20.43
CA LEU A 642 23.46 -22.86 -20.34
C LEU A 642 24.97 -23.11 -20.23
N LEU A 643 25.40 -24.13 -19.50
CA LEU A 643 26.81 -24.48 -19.36
C LEU A 643 27.40 -24.99 -20.69
N ILE A 644 26.66 -25.83 -21.42
CA ILE A 644 27.04 -26.29 -22.76
C ILE A 644 27.13 -25.09 -23.71
N PHE A 645 26.11 -24.23 -23.75
CA PHE A 645 26.13 -23.02 -24.57
C PHE A 645 27.28 -22.09 -24.22
N TYR A 646 27.57 -21.90 -22.93
CA TYR A 646 28.69 -21.08 -22.48
C TYR A 646 30.02 -21.67 -22.94
N ARG A 647 30.19 -22.99 -22.84
CA ARG A 647 31.39 -23.70 -23.30
C ARG A 647 31.58 -23.55 -24.80
N GLU A 648 30.57 -23.86 -25.60
CA GLU A 648 30.60 -23.71 -27.06
C GLU A 648 30.88 -22.26 -27.46
N SER A 649 30.20 -21.30 -26.83
CA SER A 649 30.42 -19.88 -27.08
C SER A 649 31.86 -19.46 -26.80
N LYS A 650 32.45 -19.95 -25.70
CA LYS A 650 33.84 -19.68 -25.34
C LYS A 650 34.82 -20.31 -26.34
N ASP A 651 34.56 -21.54 -26.78
CA ASP A 651 35.41 -22.26 -27.72
C ASP A 651 35.39 -21.57 -29.11
N ILE A 652 34.22 -21.09 -29.56
CA ILE A 652 34.06 -20.28 -30.77
C ILE A 652 34.82 -18.94 -30.67
N ILE A 653 34.67 -18.22 -29.55
CA ILE A 653 35.39 -16.96 -29.32
C ILE A 653 36.91 -17.18 -29.34
N ALA A 654 37.38 -18.28 -28.72
CA ALA A 654 38.80 -18.62 -28.70
C ALA A 654 39.33 -18.92 -30.11
N GLU A 655 38.55 -19.61 -30.96
CA GLU A 655 38.93 -19.90 -32.35
C GLU A 655 39.01 -18.63 -33.21
N ILE A 656 38.03 -17.73 -33.10
CA ILE A 656 38.00 -16.45 -33.82
C ILE A 656 39.18 -15.57 -33.37
N SER A 657 39.44 -15.49 -32.07
CA SER A 657 40.56 -14.73 -31.51
C SER A 657 41.91 -15.25 -32.03
N ALA A 658 42.09 -16.57 -32.10
CA ALA A 658 43.32 -17.18 -32.62
C ALA A 658 43.53 -16.89 -34.12
N LYS A 659 42.46 -16.80 -34.91
CA LYS A 659 42.52 -16.47 -36.34
C LYS A 659 42.83 -15.00 -36.62
N MET A 660 42.25 -14.07 -35.84
CA MET A 660 42.43 -12.63 -36.07
C MET A 660 43.72 -12.05 -35.46
N LEU A 661 44.12 -12.53 -34.28
CA LEU A 661 45.18 -11.90 -33.49
C LEU A 661 46.45 -12.75 -33.35
N GLY A 662 46.48 -13.97 -33.89
CA GLY A 662 47.59 -14.92 -33.75
C GLY A 662 47.50 -15.80 -32.49
N ARG A 663 48.29 -16.89 -32.44
CA ARG A 663 48.30 -17.85 -31.30
C ARG A 663 49.13 -17.33 -30.13
N HIS A 664 48.59 -16.37 -29.38
CA HIS A 664 49.29 -15.71 -28.27
C HIS A 664 48.67 -15.89 -26.88
N GLU A 665 47.64 -16.73 -26.73
CA GLU A 665 47.08 -17.13 -25.43
C GLU A 665 47.19 -18.65 -25.22
N ILE A 666 47.62 -19.06 -24.01
CA ILE A 666 47.56 -20.47 -23.60
C ILE A 666 46.10 -20.79 -23.27
N ILE A 667 45.44 -21.61 -24.08
CA ILE A 667 44.21 -22.30 -23.67
C ILE A 667 44.60 -23.27 -22.55
N ARG A 668 44.67 -22.79 -21.31
CA ARG A 668 44.85 -23.69 -20.18
C ARG A 668 43.50 -24.34 -19.91
N GLU A 669 43.45 -25.65 -20.07
CA GLU A 669 42.39 -26.55 -19.57
C GLU A 669 42.36 -26.60 -18.02
N ARG A 670 42.44 -25.44 -17.34
CA ARG A 670 42.24 -25.35 -15.88
C ARG A 670 40.89 -25.94 -15.49
N PHE A 671 39.91 -25.84 -16.38
CA PHE A 671 38.57 -26.39 -16.20
C PHE A 671 38.55 -27.93 -16.29
N SER A 672 39.25 -28.55 -17.24
CA SER A 672 39.34 -30.03 -17.34
C SER A 672 40.05 -30.63 -16.12
N ALA A 673 41.13 -29.99 -15.63
CA ALA A 673 41.80 -30.40 -14.39
C ALA A 673 40.90 -30.20 -13.14
N MET A 674 40.04 -29.17 -13.15
CA MET A 674 39.04 -28.93 -12.11
C MET A 674 37.93 -30.00 -12.11
N LEU A 675 37.41 -30.35 -13.29
CA LEU A 675 36.43 -31.42 -13.47
C LEU A 675 36.98 -32.79 -13.09
N MET A 676 38.25 -33.05 -13.42
CA MET A 676 38.95 -34.26 -12.99
C MET A 676 39.05 -34.33 -11.46
N ALA A 677 39.42 -33.21 -10.80
CA ALA A 677 39.48 -33.14 -9.34
C ALA A 677 38.10 -33.35 -8.68
N LEU A 678 37.01 -32.83 -9.27
CA LEU A 678 35.63 -33.05 -8.80
C LEU A 678 35.22 -34.53 -8.88
N SER A 679 35.47 -35.17 -10.03
CA SER A 679 35.20 -36.60 -10.22
C SER A 679 35.97 -37.46 -9.22
N LEU A 680 37.27 -37.17 -9.08
CA LEU A 680 38.18 -37.91 -8.21
C LEU A 680 37.84 -37.77 -6.71
N SER A 681 37.22 -36.65 -6.32
CA SER A 681 36.73 -36.42 -4.95
C SER A 681 35.67 -37.45 -4.55
N THR A 682 34.70 -37.73 -5.43
CA THR A 682 33.64 -38.71 -5.14
C THR A 682 34.17 -40.15 -5.12
N GLU A 683 35.19 -40.46 -5.92
CA GLU A 683 35.84 -41.78 -5.90
C GLU A 683 36.64 -42.01 -4.61
N ASN A 684 37.25 -40.98 -4.06
CA ASN A 684 38.03 -41.08 -2.82
C ASN A 684 37.17 -41.40 -1.60
N ILE A 685 35.93 -40.91 -1.56
CA ILE A 685 34.94 -41.28 -0.54
C ILE A 685 34.65 -42.79 -0.64
N LYS A 686 34.39 -43.30 -1.85
CA LYS A 686 34.07 -44.72 -2.07
C LYS A 686 35.21 -45.67 -1.71
N LYS A 687 36.47 -45.30 -2.02
CA LYS A 687 37.65 -46.14 -1.77
C LYS A 687 37.91 -46.40 -0.27
N ARG A 688 37.38 -45.58 0.64
CA ARG A 688 37.67 -45.66 2.08
C ARG A 688 36.38 -45.56 2.93
N PRO A 689 35.49 -46.56 2.85
CA PRO A 689 34.14 -46.48 3.42
C PRO A 689 34.14 -46.25 4.93
N MET A 690 35.03 -46.91 5.69
CA MET A 690 35.13 -46.72 7.13
C MET A 690 35.47 -45.28 7.52
N ARG A 691 36.40 -44.63 6.80
CA ARG A 691 36.78 -43.24 7.07
C ARG A 691 35.65 -42.29 6.71
N SER A 692 34.96 -42.56 5.62
CA SER A 692 33.79 -41.79 5.18
C SER A 692 32.65 -41.84 6.17
N ILE A 693 32.32 -43.04 6.69
CA ILE A 693 31.26 -43.21 7.70
C ILE A 693 31.63 -42.49 9.00
N LEU A 694 32.85 -42.67 9.51
CA LEU A 694 33.31 -42.01 10.74
C LEU A 694 33.38 -40.48 10.63
N THR A 695 33.50 -39.95 9.40
CA THR A 695 33.48 -38.50 9.16
C THR A 695 32.04 -37.97 8.99
N LEU A 696 31.14 -38.79 8.47
CA LEU A 696 29.73 -38.44 8.28
C LEU A 696 28.93 -38.48 9.59
N ILE A 697 29.19 -39.45 10.48
CA ILE A 697 28.43 -39.62 11.73
C ILE A 697 28.40 -38.34 12.60
N PRO A 698 29.52 -37.67 12.91
CA PRO A 698 29.51 -36.44 13.70
C PRO A 698 28.66 -35.33 13.06
N LEU A 699 28.65 -35.22 11.72
CA LEU A 699 27.83 -34.26 10.98
C LEU A 699 26.34 -34.57 11.09
N VAL A 700 25.97 -35.85 10.95
CA VAL A 700 24.59 -36.32 11.11
C VAL A 700 24.11 -36.07 12.54
N VAL A 701 24.91 -36.39 13.56
CA VAL A 701 24.57 -36.17 14.97
C VAL A 701 24.42 -34.68 15.28
N PHE A 702 25.32 -33.84 14.76
CA PHE A 702 25.24 -32.39 14.94
C PHE A 702 23.96 -31.81 14.32
N ALA A 703 23.67 -32.16 13.07
CA ALA A 703 22.45 -31.75 12.39
C ALA A 703 21.18 -32.30 13.08
N MET A 704 21.20 -33.56 13.52
CA MET A 704 20.13 -34.20 14.29
C MET A 704 19.86 -33.45 15.60
N ALA A 705 20.90 -33.11 16.37
CA ALA A 705 20.78 -32.36 17.61
C ALA A 705 20.21 -30.95 17.36
N LEU A 706 20.65 -30.29 16.29
CA LEU A 706 20.18 -28.94 15.96
C LEU A 706 18.71 -28.92 15.54
N VAL A 707 18.23 -29.96 14.86
CA VAL A 707 16.82 -30.13 14.51
C VAL A 707 15.96 -30.53 15.72
N SER A 708 16.51 -31.31 16.65
CA SER A 708 15.75 -31.88 17.78
C SER A 708 15.68 -30.97 19.01
N PHE A 709 16.73 -30.20 19.31
CA PHE A 709 16.85 -29.45 20.57
C PHE A 709 16.78 -27.93 20.43
N ALA A 710 16.90 -27.40 19.21
CA ALA A 710 16.55 -26.01 18.96
C ALA A 710 15.16 -25.93 18.37
N SER A 711 14.47 -24.84 18.67
CA SER A 711 13.20 -24.48 18.03
C SER A 711 13.23 -23.00 17.66
N VAL A 712 12.86 -22.67 16.42
CA VAL A 712 12.56 -21.30 16.00
C VAL A 712 11.12 -21.30 15.52
N SER A 713 10.23 -20.83 16.38
CA SER A 713 8.85 -20.57 15.99
C SER A 713 8.66 -19.07 15.82
N PRO A 714 8.21 -18.60 14.65
CA PRO A 714 7.56 -17.31 14.58
C PRO A 714 6.34 -17.36 15.49
N TYR A 715 6.15 -16.33 16.30
CA TYR A 715 4.97 -16.20 17.14
C TYR A 715 4.58 -14.73 17.26
N THR A 716 3.28 -14.48 17.34
CA THR A 716 2.77 -13.13 17.61
C THR A 716 2.64 -12.96 19.12
N ALA A 717 3.55 -12.19 19.69
CA ALA A 717 3.55 -11.83 21.09
C ALA A 717 2.73 -10.56 21.31
N VAL A 718 2.01 -10.49 22.42
CA VAL A 718 1.69 -9.20 23.04
C VAL A 718 2.65 -9.03 24.20
N LEU A 719 3.61 -8.13 24.02
CA LEU A 719 4.61 -7.83 25.03
C LEU A 719 4.28 -6.48 25.66
N PRO A 720 4.38 -6.36 27.00
CA PRO A 720 4.35 -5.05 27.64
C PRO A 720 5.62 -4.30 27.25
N ALA A 721 5.46 -3.16 26.59
CA ALA A 721 6.54 -2.21 26.34
C ALA A 721 6.31 -0.95 27.16
N LYS A 722 7.36 -0.17 27.40
CA LYS A 722 7.17 1.21 27.87
C LYS A 722 6.56 2.03 26.73
N PRO A 723 5.56 2.90 26.98
CA PRO A 723 5.08 3.82 25.95
C PRO A 723 6.20 4.76 25.53
N ALA A 724 6.10 5.30 24.31
CA ALA A 724 7.12 6.20 23.75
C ALA A 724 7.28 7.49 24.57
N VAL A 725 6.19 7.95 25.21
CA VAL A 725 6.16 9.08 26.12
C VAL A 725 5.55 8.60 27.43
N GLU A 726 6.25 8.82 28.56
CA GLU A 726 5.72 8.47 29.87
C GLU A 726 4.72 9.56 30.32
N PRO A 727 3.46 9.20 30.67
CA PRO A 727 2.48 10.17 31.16
C PRO A 727 2.92 10.74 32.51
N LYS A 728 2.75 12.06 32.70
CA LYS A 728 3.13 12.73 33.96
C LYS A 728 2.09 12.50 35.06
N ILE A 729 0.85 12.88 34.77
CA ILE A 729 -0.31 12.77 35.67
C ILE A 729 -1.46 12.25 34.84
N VAL A 730 -2.13 11.19 35.29
CA VAL A 730 -3.26 10.57 34.60
C VAL A 730 -4.56 10.77 35.38
N LEU A 731 -5.70 10.71 34.70
CA LEU A 731 -7.02 10.91 35.32
C LEU A 731 -7.53 9.67 36.07
N PHE A 732 -7.17 8.47 35.62
CA PHE A 732 -7.65 7.23 36.21
C PHE A 732 -6.62 6.10 36.06
N ASP A 733 -6.67 5.14 36.99
CA ASP A 733 -5.97 3.87 36.88
C ASP A 733 -6.80 2.91 36.03
N GLY A 734 -6.20 2.36 34.96
CA GLY A 734 -6.94 1.53 34.02
C GLY A 734 -6.23 1.34 32.70
N MET A 735 -7.03 1.21 31.63
CA MET A 735 -6.55 1.00 30.28
C MET A 735 -7.25 1.93 29.28
N THR A 736 -6.56 2.29 28.21
CA THR A 736 -7.10 3.07 27.10
C THR A 736 -6.65 2.43 25.80
N VAL A 737 -7.61 2.17 24.92
CA VAL A 737 -7.35 1.75 23.54
C VAL A 737 -7.44 2.98 22.66
N LYS A 738 -6.30 3.34 22.06
CA LYS A 738 -6.16 4.51 21.19
C LYS A 738 -5.11 4.23 20.12
N ARG A 739 -5.35 4.68 18.90
CA ARG A 739 -4.45 4.49 17.77
C ARG A 739 -3.91 5.84 17.32
N GLY A 740 -2.59 5.91 17.08
CA GLY A 740 -1.91 7.13 16.65
C GLY A 740 -2.31 8.34 17.52
N PHE A 741 -2.69 9.43 16.87
CA PHE A 741 -3.23 10.62 17.56
C PHE A 741 -4.77 10.68 17.54
N ALA A 742 -5.44 9.61 17.10
CA ALA A 742 -6.90 9.53 16.97
C ALA A 742 -7.51 10.64 16.09
N VAL A 743 -6.87 10.92 14.95
CA VAL A 743 -7.33 11.88 13.94
C VAL A 743 -7.56 11.16 12.61
N LEU A 744 -8.66 11.47 11.92
CA LEU A 744 -8.97 10.95 10.58
C LEU A 744 -8.82 9.43 10.46
N GLY A 745 -7.77 8.95 9.77
CA GLY A 745 -7.45 7.54 9.53
C GLY A 745 -7.20 6.73 10.79
N ASP A 746 -6.95 7.38 11.94
CA ASP A 746 -6.64 6.72 13.21
C ASP A 746 -7.86 6.47 14.11
N LEU A 747 -8.94 7.24 13.94
CA LEU A 747 -10.19 7.11 14.71
C LEU A 747 -10.72 5.66 14.78
N LEU A 748 -11.29 5.30 15.92
CA LEU A 748 -12.00 4.03 16.12
C LEU A 748 -13.49 4.21 15.78
N ASP A 749 -14.24 3.12 15.83
CA ASP A 749 -15.67 3.10 15.50
C ASP A 749 -16.47 2.29 16.52
N GLU A 750 -17.80 2.38 16.44
CA GLU A 750 -18.71 1.75 17.42
C GLU A 750 -18.51 0.23 17.57
N PRO A 751 -18.32 -0.57 16.49
CA PRO A 751 -18.09 -2.00 16.64
C PRO A 751 -16.84 -2.33 17.48
N ALA A 752 -15.81 -1.47 17.46
CA ALA A 752 -14.62 -1.64 18.29
C ALA A 752 -14.94 -1.42 19.78
N TYR A 753 -15.81 -0.46 20.12
CA TYR A 753 -16.28 -0.23 21.50
C TYR A 753 -17.04 -1.45 22.04
N GLU A 754 -18.00 -1.97 21.28
CA GLU A 754 -18.80 -3.15 21.69
C GLU A 754 -17.92 -4.40 21.85
N MET A 755 -16.91 -4.57 21.00
CA MET A 755 -15.95 -5.66 21.09
C MET A 755 -15.09 -5.58 22.37
N VAL A 756 -14.54 -4.41 22.70
CA VAL A 756 -13.77 -4.21 23.94
C VAL A 756 -14.65 -4.45 25.17
N LYS A 757 -15.88 -3.96 25.16
CA LYS A 757 -16.88 -4.19 26.21
C LYS A 757 -17.14 -5.69 26.43
N ALA A 758 -17.28 -6.46 25.34
CA ALA A 758 -17.47 -7.91 25.42
C ALA A 758 -16.25 -8.67 25.96
N VAL A 759 -15.03 -8.24 25.62
CA VAL A 759 -13.78 -8.84 26.14
C VAL A 759 -13.61 -8.57 27.64
N VAL A 760 -13.98 -7.38 28.11
CA VAL A 760 -13.92 -7.02 29.54
C VAL A 760 -14.95 -7.80 30.36
N GLY A 761 -16.12 -8.11 29.80
CA GLY A 761 -17.09 -9.05 30.37
C GLY A 761 -17.59 -8.67 31.77
N GLY A 762 -17.79 -7.37 32.03
CA GLY A 762 -18.32 -6.84 33.30
C GLY A 762 -17.30 -6.70 34.44
N ARG A 763 -16.03 -7.04 34.22
CA ARG A 763 -14.95 -6.92 35.23
C ARG A 763 -14.50 -5.48 35.49
N ALA A 764 -14.81 -4.58 34.55
CA ALA A 764 -14.48 -3.17 34.59
C ALA A 764 -15.53 -2.38 33.80
N ARG A 765 -15.64 -1.09 34.07
CA ARG A 765 -16.50 -0.17 33.31
C ARG A 765 -15.80 0.23 32.02
N VAL A 766 -16.52 0.20 30.90
CA VAL A 766 -15.97 0.57 29.59
C VAL A 766 -16.72 1.78 29.06
N SER A 767 -15.98 2.85 28.76
CA SER A 767 -16.51 4.12 28.27
C SER A 767 -15.81 4.54 26.99
N ALA A 768 -16.57 4.98 25.99
CA ALA A 768 -16.03 5.55 24.77
C ALA A 768 -15.99 7.08 24.86
N ARG A 769 -14.88 7.67 24.39
CA ARG A 769 -14.77 9.10 24.11
C ARG A 769 -15.07 9.32 22.65
N TYR A 770 -15.99 10.22 22.32
CA TYR A 770 -16.29 10.61 20.94
C TYR A 770 -15.67 11.97 20.62
N VAL A 771 -15.27 12.17 19.37
CA VAL A 771 -14.83 13.47 18.88
C VAL A 771 -15.63 13.85 17.65
N TYR A 772 -16.06 15.11 17.59
CA TYR A 772 -16.66 15.73 16.43
C TYR A 772 -15.96 17.05 16.12
N TYR A 773 -15.29 17.09 14.97
CA TYR A 773 -14.69 18.33 14.45
C TYR A 773 -15.76 19.10 13.69
N SER A 774 -15.94 20.38 14.03
CA SER A 774 -16.88 21.29 13.36
C SER A 774 -16.62 21.38 11.85
N PRO A 775 -17.62 21.76 11.04
CA PRO A 775 -17.44 21.95 9.61
C PRO A 775 -16.26 22.88 9.30
N SER A 776 -15.40 22.47 8.36
CA SER A 776 -14.18 23.21 8.05
C SER A 776 -14.47 24.33 7.07
N VAL A 777 -14.27 25.56 7.51
CA VAL A 777 -14.43 26.78 6.72
C VAL A 777 -13.13 27.15 6.05
N VAL A 778 -13.18 27.54 4.78
CA VAL A 778 -11.97 27.96 4.05
C VAL A 778 -11.27 29.10 4.80
N ASN A 779 -9.95 28.96 4.98
CA ASN A 779 -9.07 29.87 5.73
C ASN A 779 -9.28 29.94 7.25
N LEU A 780 -10.27 29.25 7.82
CA LEU A 780 -10.54 29.23 9.26
C LEU A 780 -10.41 27.84 9.89
N GLY A 781 -10.51 26.76 9.10
CA GLY A 781 -10.54 25.40 9.62
C GLY A 781 -11.90 25.05 10.24
N PRO A 782 -11.99 23.98 11.06
CA PRO A 782 -13.19 23.61 11.80
C PRO A 782 -13.75 24.80 12.58
N TYR A 783 -14.96 25.22 12.23
CA TYR A 783 -15.56 26.43 12.78
C TYR A 783 -17.06 26.21 13.05
N ALA A 784 -17.47 26.48 14.28
CA ALA A 784 -18.87 26.58 14.66
C ALA A 784 -19.02 27.66 15.73
N LEU A 785 -20.24 28.15 15.92
CA LEU A 785 -20.54 29.16 16.94
C LEU A 785 -21.46 28.58 18.00
N LEU A 786 -21.02 28.72 19.25
CA LEU A 786 -21.86 28.57 20.42
C LEU A 786 -22.42 29.96 20.77
N ILE A 787 -23.73 30.08 20.84
CA ILE A 787 -24.44 31.36 20.94
C ILE A 787 -25.23 31.39 22.25
N SER A 788 -25.07 32.46 23.02
CA SER A 788 -25.89 32.75 24.20
C SER A 788 -26.78 33.96 23.93
N LYS A 789 -27.53 34.42 24.94
CA LYS A 789 -28.29 35.68 24.85
C LYS A 789 -27.37 36.91 24.69
N ASN A 790 -26.18 36.89 25.31
CA ASN A 790 -25.32 38.07 25.46
C ASN A 790 -24.19 38.10 24.42
N SER A 791 -23.58 36.94 24.12
CA SER A 791 -22.39 36.83 23.26
C SER A 791 -22.37 35.50 22.50
N SER A 792 -21.43 35.34 21.58
CA SER A 792 -21.12 34.07 20.91
C SER A 792 -19.64 33.73 21.06
N VAL A 793 -19.26 32.46 20.90
CA VAL A 793 -17.87 31.99 20.96
C VAL A 793 -17.65 30.89 19.92
N GLU A 794 -16.45 30.82 19.37
CA GLU A 794 -16.06 29.78 18.42
C GLU A 794 -15.80 28.43 19.11
N VAL A 795 -16.35 27.37 18.54
CA VAL A 795 -16.15 25.97 18.95
C VAL A 795 -15.66 25.15 17.76
N PRO A 796 -14.34 24.97 17.58
CA PRO A 796 -13.79 24.15 16.49
C PRO A 796 -14.01 22.65 16.67
N VAL A 797 -14.13 22.17 17.91
CA VAL A 797 -14.23 20.74 18.21
C VAL A 797 -15.09 20.49 19.45
N VAL A 798 -15.83 19.38 19.41
CA VAL A 798 -16.66 18.90 20.52
C VAL A 798 -16.21 17.49 20.91
N ILE A 799 -16.12 17.25 22.22
CA ILE A 799 -15.90 15.92 22.79
C ILE A 799 -17.23 15.38 23.32
N GLY A 800 -17.54 14.13 22.98
CA GLY A 800 -18.68 13.39 23.51
C GLY A 800 -18.26 12.44 24.61
N LEU A 801 -18.87 12.56 25.79
CA LEU A 801 -18.64 11.65 26.92
C LEU A 801 -19.96 11.04 27.38
N SER A 802 -19.93 9.76 27.79
CA SER A 802 -21.03 9.15 28.52
C SER A 802 -21.23 9.87 29.88
N PRO A 803 -22.42 9.82 30.49
CA PRO A 803 -22.66 10.37 31.83
C PRO A 803 -21.60 9.97 32.86
N GLU A 804 -21.25 8.69 32.89
CA GLU A 804 -20.25 8.13 33.81
C GLU A 804 -18.83 8.58 33.44
N GLY A 805 -18.53 8.64 32.13
CA GLY A 805 -17.26 9.15 31.63
C GLY A 805 -17.08 10.64 31.97
N ALA A 806 -18.12 11.44 31.80
CA ALA A 806 -18.10 12.87 32.14
C ALA A 806 -17.89 13.10 33.64
N GLU A 807 -18.54 12.31 34.49
CA GLU A 807 -18.32 12.33 35.94
C GLU A 807 -16.84 12.05 36.25
N LEU A 808 -16.24 10.99 35.69
CA LEU A 808 -14.83 10.67 35.93
C LEU A 808 -13.87 11.74 35.42
N PHE A 809 -14.07 12.21 34.19
CA PHE A 809 -13.14 13.13 33.52
C PHE A 809 -13.16 14.53 34.11
N LEU A 810 -14.34 15.03 34.50
CA LEU A 810 -14.49 16.41 34.94
C LEU A 810 -14.43 16.57 36.46
N LYS A 811 -14.61 15.51 37.27
CA LYS A 811 -14.71 15.58 38.74
C LYS A 811 -13.74 16.55 39.43
N ASN A 812 -12.46 16.52 39.06
CA ASN A 812 -11.42 17.32 39.71
C ASN A 812 -11.27 18.73 39.12
N ALA A 813 -11.92 19.02 38.00
CA ALA A 813 -11.83 20.28 37.29
C ALA A 813 -13.11 21.13 37.39
N ILE A 814 -14.21 20.62 37.96
CA ILE A 814 -15.47 21.37 38.12
C ILE A 814 -15.23 22.59 39.01
N ILE A 815 -15.59 23.77 38.50
CA ILE A 815 -15.60 25.04 39.25
C ILE A 815 -17.01 25.30 39.76
N GLU A 816 -18.00 25.14 38.88
CA GLU A 816 -19.42 25.39 39.13
C GLU A 816 -20.20 24.23 38.49
N GLY A 817 -21.08 23.57 39.22
CA GLY A 817 -21.95 22.53 38.64
C GLY A 817 -22.24 21.38 39.57
N SER A 818 -23.06 20.45 39.07
CA SER A 818 -23.23 19.13 39.67
C SER A 818 -21.97 18.29 39.47
N SER A 819 -21.64 17.42 40.44
CA SER A 819 -20.59 16.40 40.27
C SER A 819 -20.92 15.38 39.17
N LYS A 820 -22.19 15.32 38.75
CA LYS A 820 -22.68 14.58 37.59
C LYS A 820 -23.08 15.58 36.49
N PRO A 821 -22.22 15.82 35.49
CA PRO A 821 -22.50 16.78 34.43
C PRO A 821 -23.72 16.41 33.59
N PHE A 822 -23.90 15.12 33.30
CA PHE A 822 -24.97 14.61 32.44
C PHE A 822 -25.76 13.50 33.15
N PHE A 823 -27.06 13.39 32.85
CA PHE A 823 -27.95 12.34 33.36
C PHE A 823 -28.28 11.26 32.33
N SER A 824 -28.26 11.61 31.03
CA SER A 824 -28.51 10.67 29.94
C SER A 824 -27.66 11.01 28.71
N GLU A 825 -27.34 10.00 27.89
CA GLU A 825 -26.51 10.19 26.68
C GLU A 825 -27.15 11.07 25.59
N ASP A 826 -28.47 11.19 25.58
CA ASP A 826 -29.23 12.02 24.63
C ASP A 826 -29.74 13.33 25.27
N GLN A 827 -29.21 13.71 26.44
CA GLN A 827 -29.60 14.96 27.08
C GLN A 827 -29.11 16.15 26.26
N LEU A 828 -29.95 17.15 26.03
CA LEU A 828 -29.54 18.44 25.48
C LEU A 828 -28.84 19.30 26.56
N ALA A 829 -27.67 18.83 27.00
CA ALA A 829 -26.82 19.47 28.00
C ALA A 829 -25.42 19.74 27.44
N ILE A 830 -24.75 20.73 28.01
CA ILE A 830 -23.37 21.10 27.64
C ILE A 830 -22.56 21.42 28.89
N ALA A 831 -21.30 20.99 28.87
CA ALA A 831 -20.29 21.38 29.85
C ALA A 831 -19.23 22.26 29.18
N LEU A 832 -18.92 23.40 29.82
CA LEU A 832 -18.12 24.46 29.22
C LEU A 832 -16.85 24.77 30.03
N PRO A 833 -15.73 25.12 29.37
CA PRO A 833 -14.59 25.71 30.04
C PRO A 833 -14.93 27.07 30.67
N SER A 834 -14.26 27.45 31.75
CA SER A 834 -14.50 28.71 32.45
C SER A 834 -14.27 29.95 31.59
N THR A 835 -13.22 29.96 30.74
CA THR A 835 -13.02 31.01 29.75
C THR A 835 -14.21 31.14 28.79
N MET A 836 -14.77 30.02 28.30
CA MET A 836 -15.89 30.04 27.35
C MET A 836 -17.18 30.53 28.00
N ALA A 837 -17.48 30.07 29.23
CA ALA A 837 -18.63 30.54 30.00
C ALA A 837 -18.55 32.05 30.29
N THR A 838 -17.36 32.55 30.63
CA THR A 838 -17.12 33.99 30.87
C THR A 838 -17.31 34.83 29.60
N LEU A 839 -16.80 34.36 28.45
CA LEU A 839 -16.95 35.03 27.16
C LEU A 839 -18.39 35.05 26.64
N LEU A 840 -19.19 34.03 26.99
CA LEU A 840 -20.62 33.96 26.70
C LEU A 840 -21.46 34.75 27.71
N GLY A 841 -20.93 34.99 28.91
CA GLY A 841 -21.68 35.61 30.01
C GLY A 841 -22.83 34.71 30.50
N VAL A 842 -22.55 33.41 30.64
CA VAL A 842 -23.53 32.39 31.07
C VAL A 842 -23.06 31.67 32.33
N THR A 843 -24.03 31.22 33.12
CA THR A 843 -23.88 30.44 34.35
C THR A 843 -24.65 29.11 34.24
N ILE A 844 -24.66 28.29 35.28
CA ILE A 844 -25.39 27.01 35.27
C ILE A 844 -26.89 27.27 35.15
N GLY A 845 -27.56 26.47 34.32
CA GLY A 845 -29.00 26.58 34.07
C GLY A 845 -29.35 27.51 32.91
N ASP A 846 -28.42 28.35 32.46
CA ASP A 846 -28.61 29.15 31.26
C ASP A 846 -28.61 28.29 29.99
N GLU A 847 -29.30 28.77 28.96
CA GLU A 847 -29.35 28.12 27.65
C GLU A 847 -28.29 28.70 26.70
N VAL A 848 -27.60 27.83 26.00
CA VAL A 848 -26.72 28.16 24.87
C VAL A 848 -27.11 27.33 23.66
N GLU A 849 -26.78 27.81 22.48
CA GLU A 849 -27.21 27.20 21.23
C GLU A 849 -26.02 26.89 20.33
N LEU A 850 -26.01 25.66 19.81
CA LEU A 850 -25.00 25.17 18.88
C LEU A 850 -25.72 24.44 17.73
N TYR A 851 -25.42 24.81 16.49
CA TYR A 851 -26.02 24.22 15.28
C TYR A 851 -27.57 24.27 15.20
N GLY A 852 -28.20 25.27 15.81
CA GLY A 852 -29.67 25.38 15.88
C GLY A 852 -30.30 24.61 17.05
N MET A 853 -29.53 23.83 17.81
CA MET A 853 -30.00 23.08 18.98
C MET A 853 -29.70 23.82 20.28
N LYS A 854 -30.71 23.94 21.14
CA LYS A 854 -30.58 24.53 22.47
C LYS A 854 -30.05 23.51 23.48
N PHE A 855 -29.01 23.89 24.22
CA PHE A 855 -28.38 23.11 25.26
C PHE A 855 -28.42 23.87 26.59
N THR A 856 -28.75 23.18 27.68
CA THR A 856 -28.65 23.74 29.02
C THR A 856 -27.23 23.59 29.55
N VAL A 857 -26.64 24.67 30.05
CA VAL A 857 -25.33 24.65 30.70
C VAL A 857 -25.45 23.94 32.04
N THR A 858 -24.79 22.81 32.20
CA THR A 858 -24.88 21.96 33.40
C THR A 858 -23.65 22.04 34.29
N THR A 859 -22.49 22.33 33.70
CA THR A 859 -21.19 22.29 34.40
C THR A 859 -20.21 23.25 33.74
N ILE A 860 -19.46 23.98 34.56
CA ILE A 860 -18.34 24.83 34.17
C ILE A 860 -17.06 24.27 34.80
N PHE A 861 -16.04 24.01 33.97
CA PHE A 861 -14.79 23.38 34.40
C PHE A 861 -13.54 24.21 34.11
N SER A 862 -12.47 23.97 34.87
CA SER A 862 -11.18 24.64 34.75
C SER A 862 -10.32 24.03 33.65
N GLU A 863 -10.06 24.81 32.60
CA GLU A 863 -9.14 24.46 31.52
C GLU A 863 -7.69 24.28 32.01
N THR A 864 -7.27 24.99 33.06
CA THR A 864 -5.92 24.91 33.61
C THR A 864 -5.69 23.56 34.28
N ILE A 865 -6.66 23.11 35.09
CA ILE A 865 -6.60 21.79 35.75
C ILE A 865 -6.62 20.68 34.70
N MET A 866 -7.52 20.77 33.72
CA MET A 866 -7.63 19.78 32.65
C MET A 866 -6.37 19.69 31.77
N SER A 867 -5.61 20.77 31.63
CA SER A 867 -4.37 20.78 30.82
C SER A 867 -3.19 20.10 31.51
N TYR A 868 -3.25 19.84 32.82
CA TYR A 868 -2.19 19.12 33.54
C TYR A 868 -2.26 17.60 33.36
N TYR A 869 -3.42 17.07 32.99
CA TYR A 869 -3.60 15.63 32.83
C TYR A 869 -3.19 15.16 31.43
N ASN A 870 -2.41 14.08 31.40
CA ASN A 870 -2.08 13.32 30.21
C ASN A 870 -3.06 12.16 30.04
N ASP A 871 -3.22 11.76 28.78
CA ASP A 871 -3.89 10.51 28.44
C ASP A 871 -2.93 9.32 28.71
N LEU A 872 -3.44 8.08 28.75
CA LEU A 872 -2.62 6.92 29.11
C LEU A 872 -1.51 6.59 28.09
N ASP A 873 -1.61 7.14 26.87
CA ASP A 873 -0.59 7.06 25.83
C ASP A 873 0.62 8.00 26.07
N GLY A 874 0.56 8.85 27.10
CA GLY A 874 1.58 9.86 27.42
C GLY A 874 1.37 11.21 26.75
N TYR A 875 0.42 11.31 25.81
CA TYR A 875 0.11 12.53 25.09
C TYR A 875 -1.06 13.28 25.74
N TYR A 876 -1.66 14.19 24.97
CA TYR A 876 -2.75 15.06 25.39
C TYR A 876 -4.10 14.33 25.29
N ILE A 877 -5.00 14.65 26.21
CA ILE A 877 -6.40 14.17 26.18
C ILE A 877 -7.20 14.93 25.13
N GLN A 878 -6.84 16.19 24.90
CA GLN A 878 -7.48 17.08 23.95
C GLN A 878 -7.34 16.55 22.52
N PRO A 879 -8.38 16.71 21.68
CA PRO A 879 -8.28 16.50 20.25
C PRO A 879 -7.17 17.34 19.63
N ILE A 880 -6.49 16.75 18.64
CA ILE A 880 -5.40 17.43 17.93
C ILE A 880 -5.93 18.64 17.15
N ASP A 881 -5.16 19.72 17.11
CA ASP A 881 -5.49 20.90 16.32
C ASP A 881 -5.50 20.53 14.83
N SER A 882 -6.59 20.90 14.15
CA SER A 882 -6.76 20.61 12.73
C SER A 882 -5.65 21.20 11.87
N ILE A 883 -4.96 22.27 12.30
CA ILE A 883 -3.90 22.94 11.54
C ILE A 883 -2.76 21.99 11.11
N PHE A 884 -2.53 20.92 11.87
CA PHE A 884 -1.53 19.88 11.55
C PHE A 884 -1.99 18.90 10.46
N TYR A 885 -3.30 18.88 10.16
CA TYR A 885 -3.91 18.01 9.18
C TYR A 885 -4.60 18.86 8.13
N GLY A 886 -3.91 19.13 7.01
CA GLY A 886 -4.46 19.97 5.94
C GLY A 886 -5.78 19.46 5.37
N GLN A 887 -6.06 18.16 5.51
CA GLN A 887 -7.39 17.58 5.30
C GLN A 887 -8.41 18.27 6.23
N LEU A 888 -8.27 18.23 7.56
CA LEU A 888 -9.19 18.89 8.49
C LEU A 888 -9.20 20.42 8.39
N HIS A 889 -8.06 21.08 8.20
CA HIS A 889 -8.01 22.54 8.23
C HIS A 889 -8.45 23.24 6.94
N GLY A 890 -8.42 22.55 5.80
CA GLY A 890 -8.80 23.10 4.50
C GLY A 890 -7.64 23.72 3.70
N PHE A 891 -6.43 23.74 4.25
CA PHE A 891 -5.19 24.02 3.53
C PHE A 891 -4.02 23.33 4.22
N VAL A 892 -2.99 22.98 3.46
CA VAL A 892 -1.79 22.33 4.02
C VAL A 892 -0.86 23.40 4.56
N VAL A 893 -0.64 23.41 5.87
CA VAL A 893 0.46 24.16 6.46
C VAL A 893 1.75 23.36 6.21
N PRO A 894 2.74 23.89 5.48
CA PRO A 894 4.00 23.20 5.26
C PRO A 894 4.79 23.17 6.58
N ILE A 895 4.62 22.10 7.34
CA ILE A 895 5.36 21.87 8.59
C ILE A 895 6.67 21.18 8.23
N GLN A 896 7.80 21.85 8.51
CA GLN A 896 9.13 21.26 8.32
C GLN A 896 9.50 20.36 9.50
N GLY A 897 9.68 19.06 9.23
CA GLY A 897 10.19 18.07 10.20
C GLY A 897 9.11 17.22 10.88
N PHE A 898 9.55 16.24 11.68
CA PHE A 898 8.68 15.41 12.51
C PHE A 898 8.28 16.19 13.77
N VAL A 899 7.23 16.99 13.67
CA VAL A 899 6.63 17.69 14.80
C VAL A 899 5.50 16.84 15.37
N VAL A 900 5.55 16.53 16.67
CA VAL A 900 4.40 15.95 17.38
C VAL A 900 3.27 16.98 17.31
N PRO A 901 2.09 16.63 16.76
CA PRO A 901 1.05 17.62 16.53
C PRO A 901 0.48 18.10 17.87
N LEU A 902 0.23 19.40 17.97
CA LEU A 902 -0.28 20.02 19.18
C LEU A 902 -1.81 19.95 19.23
N PRO A 903 -2.41 19.81 20.42
CA PRO A 903 -3.86 19.79 20.57
C PRO A 903 -4.50 21.16 20.57
N TYR A 904 -5.82 21.18 20.40
CA TYR A 904 -6.62 22.34 20.77
C TYR A 904 -6.51 22.63 22.27
N HIS A 905 -6.40 23.90 22.63
CA HIS A 905 -6.48 24.32 24.04
C HIS A 905 -7.90 24.10 24.58
N TRP A 906 -8.03 23.65 25.84
CA TRP A 906 -9.34 23.35 26.45
C TRP A 906 -10.33 24.51 26.39
N SER A 907 -9.87 25.77 26.37
CA SER A 907 -10.73 26.96 26.21
C SER A 907 -11.51 27.01 24.89
N ARG A 908 -11.19 26.16 23.90
CA ARG A 908 -11.88 26.04 22.60
C ARG A 908 -12.59 24.69 22.43
N VAL A 909 -12.66 23.86 23.47
CA VAL A 909 -13.26 22.52 23.41
C VAL A 909 -14.53 22.49 24.25
N ALA A 910 -15.67 22.20 23.62
CA ALA A 910 -16.92 21.97 24.33
C ALA A 910 -17.13 20.47 24.60
N VAL A 911 -17.80 20.15 25.71
CA VAL A 911 -18.13 18.76 26.07
C VAL A 911 -19.64 18.57 26.03
N LEU A 912 -20.10 17.57 25.26
CA LEU A 912 -21.49 17.17 25.14
C LEU A 912 -21.66 15.70 25.57
N PRO A 913 -22.90 15.26 25.84
CA PRO A 913 -23.23 13.85 25.96
C PRO A 913 -22.86 13.05 24.70
N SER A 914 -22.36 11.82 24.90
CA SER A 914 -21.92 10.89 23.84
C SER A 914 -22.97 10.66 22.75
N GLY A 915 -24.24 10.48 23.14
CA GLY A 915 -25.36 10.23 22.23
C GLY A 915 -25.60 11.38 21.26
N ILE A 916 -25.55 12.63 21.72
CA ILE A 916 -25.66 13.82 20.87
C ILE A 916 -24.49 13.91 19.88
N VAL A 917 -23.26 13.70 20.35
CA VAL A 917 -22.07 13.75 19.49
C VAL A 917 -22.10 12.65 18.44
N LYS A 918 -22.60 11.46 18.79
CA LYS A 918 -22.83 10.35 17.85
C LYS A 918 -23.84 10.72 16.75
N ARG A 919 -24.96 11.39 17.11
CA ARG A 919 -25.96 11.89 16.14
C ARG A 919 -25.38 12.96 15.21
N LEU A 920 -24.52 13.85 15.72
CA LEU A 920 -23.80 14.84 14.92
C LEU A 920 -22.80 14.21 13.91
N GLY A 921 -22.50 12.91 14.05
CA GLY A 921 -21.56 12.19 13.20
C GLY A 921 -20.17 12.03 13.81
N GLY A 922 -20.02 12.28 15.12
CA GLY A 922 -18.78 12.06 15.86
C GLY A 922 -18.34 10.60 15.87
N LYS A 923 -17.04 10.39 16.08
CA LYS A 923 -16.38 9.09 15.98
C LYS A 923 -15.65 8.75 17.27
N VAL A 924 -15.41 7.46 17.51
CA VAL A 924 -14.74 7.00 18.73
C VAL A 924 -13.28 7.44 18.68
N TYR A 925 -12.93 8.38 19.56
CA TYR A 925 -11.60 8.93 19.76
C TYR A 925 -10.70 7.95 20.54
N ALA A 926 -11.24 7.40 21.63
CA ALA A 926 -10.56 6.43 22.47
C ALA A 926 -11.58 5.60 23.26
N ILE A 927 -11.19 4.40 23.69
CA ILE A 927 -12.00 3.53 24.54
C ILE A 927 -11.28 3.32 25.86
N ASP A 928 -11.89 3.76 26.96
CA ASP A 928 -11.34 3.68 28.30
C ASP A 928 -11.96 2.51 29.08
N VAL A 929 -11.11 1.76 29.78
CA VAL A 929 -11.48 0.65 30.67
C VAL A 929 -11.06 1.04 32.08
N ILE A 930 -12.06 1.29 32.92
CA ILE A 930 -11.91 1.84 34.27
C ILE A 930 -12.27 0.76 35.29
N PHE A 931 -11.35 0.49 36.21
CA PHE A 931 -11.55 -0.52 37.25
C PHE A 931 -12.07 0.12 38.54
N ASP A 932 -13.19 -0.39 39.06
CA ASP A 932 -13.82 0.15 40.27
C ASP A 932 -13.14 -0.30 41.57
N GLY A 933 -12.15 -1.18 41.50
CA GLY A 933 -11.43 -1.72 42.65
C GLY A 933 -10.08 -2.35 42.30
N LYS A 934 -9.38 -2.87 43.31
CA LYS A 934 -8.10 -3.56 43.13
C LYS A 934 -8.30 -4.93 42.48
N VAL A 935 -8.02 -5.02 41.18
CA VAL A 935 -7.99 -6.28 40.43
C VAL A 935 -6.63 -6.96 40.59
N ASP A 936 -6.58 -8.30 40.61
CA ASP A 936 -5.30 -9.01 40.63
C ASP A 936 -4.42 -8.65 39.40
N GLU A 937 -3.09 -8.61 39.57
CA GLU A 937 -2.17 -8.24 38.49
C GLU A 937 -2.23 -9.22 37.31
N GLY A 938 -2.40 -10.52 37.59
CA GLY A 938 -2.58 -11.53 36.55
C GLY A 938 -3.82 -11.26 35.71
N THR A 939 -4.93 -10.91 36.35
CA THR A 939 -6.20 -10.59 35.66
C THR A 939 -6.11 -9.29 34.86
N PHE A 940 -5.43 -8.27 35.38
CA PHE A 940 -5.21 -7.00 34.66
C PHE A 940 -4.40 -7.22 33.38
N VAL A 941 -3.26 -7.92 33.48
CA VAL A 941 -2.41 -8.25 32.32
C VAL A 941 -3.14 -9.15 31.32
N GLU A 942 -3.97 -10.08 31.80
CA GLU A 942 -4.79 -10.93 30.94
C GLU A 942 -5.78 -10.11 30.11
N ILE A 943 -6.49 -9.15 30.72
CA ILE A 943 -7.45 -8.28 30.02
C ILE A 943 -6.71 -7.41 28.99
N ALA A 944 -5.60 -6.77 29.37
CA ALA A 944 -4.80 -5.95 28.47
C ALA A 944 -4.31 -6.77 27.26
N ARG A 945 -3.84 -8.00 27.50
CA ARG A 945 -3.42 -8.94 26.45
C ARG A 945 -4.58 -9.34 25.54
N ARG A 946 -5.74 -9.68 26.09
CA ARG A 946 -6.94 -10.02 25.31
C ARG A 946 -7.37 -8.84 24.43
N ILE A 947 -7.37 -7.62 24.96
CA ILE A 947 -7.71 -6.39 24.21
C ILE A 947 -6.69 -6.14 23.08
N ALA A 948 -5.39 -6.21 23.36
CA ALA A 948 -4.35 -6.03 22.34
C ALA A 948 -4.39 -7.11 21.24
N TYR A 949 -4.84 -8.32 21.59
CA TYR A 949 -5.07 -9.37 20.60
C TYR A 949 -6.35 -9.21 19.81
N VAL A 950 -7.40 -8.52 20.30
CA VAL A 950 -8.67 -8.36 19.58
C VAL A 950 -8.70 -7.10 18.73
N VAL A 951 -8.18 -5.98 19.21
CA VAL A 951 -8.14 -4.70 18.48
C VAL A 951 -6.78 -4.56 17.78
N ASP A 952 -6.72 -3.97 16.58
CA ASP A 952 -5.45 -3.60 15.94
C ASP A 952 -4.99 -2.19 16.36
N ALA A 953 -4.99 -1.95 17.68
CA ALA A 953 -4.57 -0.71 18.31
C ALA A 953 -3.82 -1.03 19.61
N PRO A 954 -2.81 -0.23 19.99
CA PRO A 954 -2.16 -0.37 21.29
C PRO A 954 -3.16 -0.19 22.45
N CYS A 955 -3.05 -1.07 23.44
CA CYS A 955 -3.74 -0.92 24.72
C CYS A 955 -2.76 -0.30 25.72
N PHE A 956 -2.91 0.99 25.98
CA PHE A 956 -2.13 1.70 26.98
C PHE A 956 -2.70 1.44 28.36
N THR A 957 -1.86 1.19 29.34
CA THR A 957 -2.26 0.82 30.69
C THR A 957 -1.47 1.63 31.70
N TYR A 958 -2.13 2.05 32.78
CA TYR A 958 -1.47 2.72 33.89
C TYR A 958 -1.99 2.13 35.19
N ARG A 959 -1.06 1.67 36.02
CA ARG A 959 -1.35 1.09 37.32
C ARG A 959 -0.22 1.36 38.29
N GLU A 960 -0.53 1.90 39.48
CA GLU A 960 0.44 2.15 40.55
C GLU A 960 1.71 2.90 40.08
N GLY A 961 1.55 3.88 39.18
CA GLY A 961 2.67 4.68 38.66
C GLY A 961 3.49 4.01 37.55
N ARG A 962 3.06 2.86 37.02
CA ARG A 962 3.76 2.11 35.96
C ARG A 962 2.98 2.18 34.64
N PRO A 963 3.36 3.06 33.70
CA PRO A 963 2.79 3.08 32.38
C PRO A 963 3.36 1.95 31.52
N GLN A 964 2.48 1.19 30.85
CA GLN A 964 2.83 0.14 29.91
C GLN A 964 1.95 0.23 28.67
N ALA A 965 2.46 -0.18 27.52
CA ALA A 965 1.72 -0.32 26.28
C ALA A 965 1.76 -1.79 25.85
N PHE A 966 0.58 -2.40 25.73
CA PHE A 966 0.41 -3.73 25.20
C PHE A 966 0.10 -3.61 23.73
N SER A 967 1.04 -4.02 22.89
CA SER A 967 0.88 -4.07 21.44
C SER A 967 1.41 -5.38 20.89
N LYS A 968 0.92 -5.75 19.72
CA LYS A 968 1.35 -6.96 19.03
C LYS A 968 2.69 -6.71 18.36
N VAL A 969 3.62 -7.63 18.54
CA VAL A 969 4.90 -7.61 17.84
C VAL A 969 5.15 -8.99 17.23
N PRO A 970 5.32 -9.11 15.91
CA PRO A 970 5.79 -10.35 15.31
C PRO A 970 7.24 -10.56 15.76
N THR A 971 7.50 -11.68 16.42
CA THR A 971 8.82 -12.00 16.94
C THR A 971 9.13 -13.48 16.76
N TYR A 972 10.39 -13.85 16.94
CA TYR A 972 10.85 -15.24 16.87
C TYR A 972 11.20 -15.70 18.28
N ALA A 973 10.55 -16.76 18.74
CA ALA A 973 10.99 -17.46 19.92
C ALA A 973 12.11 -18.42 19.49
N ALA A 974 13.33 -18.14 19.92
CA ALA A 974 14.49 -19.01 19.74
C ALA A 974 14.75 -19.76 21.05
N ILE A 975 14.29 -21.00 21.15
CA ILE A 975 14.46 -21.84 22.34
C ILE A 975 15.60 -22.83 22.08
N GLY A 976 16.51 -23.00 23.06
CA GLY A 976 17.58 -24.01 23.02
C GLY A 976 18.85 -23.63 22.23
N TRP A 977 18.90 -22.44 21.62
CA TRP A 977 20.02 -22.03 20.76
C TRP A 977 21.32 -21.75 21.51
N GLU A 978 21.24 -21.25 22.73
CA GLU A 978 22.41 -20.98 23.58
C GLU A 978 23.23 -22.26 23.82
N MET A 979 22.55 -23.42 23.85
CA MET A 979 23.18 -24.72 24.06
C MET A 979 23.87 -25.28 22.81
N LEU A 980 23.68 -24.68 21.62
CA LEU A 980 24.18 -25.19 20.35
C LEU A 980 25.62 -24.77 20.01
N ALA A 981 26.14 -23.71 20.65
CA ALA A 981 27.49 -23.24 20.38
C ALA A 981 28.54 -24.33 20.66
N VAL A 982 28.38 -25.06 21.77
CA VAL A 982 29.32 -26.11 22.19
C VAL A 982 29.37 -27.28 21.20
N PRO A 983 28.25 -27.93 20.81
CA PRO A 983 28.23 -28.95 19.76
C PRO A 983 28.80 -28.49 18.41
N PHE A 984 28.56 -27.25 18.01
CA PHE A 984 29.09 -26.70 16.76
C PHE A 984 30.62 -26.68 16.75
N PHE A 985 31.25 -26.17 17.83
CA PHE A 985 32.70 -26.14 17.94
C PHE A 985 33.29 -27.54 18.07
N ILE A 986 32.69 -28.42 18.87
CA ILE A 986 33.15 -29.82 19.03
C ILE A 986 33.10 -30.55 17.68
N THR A 987 32.02 -30.39 16.93
CA THR A 987 31.85 -31.03 15.62
C THR A 987 32.87 -30.48 14.62
N THR A 988 33.04 -29.16 14.56
CA THR A 988 34.04 -28.52 13.68
C THR A 988 35.45 -29.00 13.99
N LEU A 989 35.83 -29.07 15.27
CA LEU A 989 37.14 -29.58 15.70
C LEU A 989 37.31 -31.08 15.38
N SER A 990 36.28 -31.89 15.61
CA SER A 990 36.29 -33.32 15.28
C SER A 990 36.51 -33.55 13.79
N ILE A 991 35.85 -32.75 12.94
CA ILE A 991 36.05 -32.79 11.49
C ILE A 991 37.48 -32.38 11.13
N ILE A 992 38.03 -31.31 11.71
CA ILE A 992 39.43 -30.90 11.48
C ILE A 992 40.41 -32.03 11.81
N VAL A 993 40.20 -32.73 12.93
CA VAL A 993 41.05 -33.87 13.32
C VAL A 993 40.92 -35.03 12.32
N SER A 994 39.70 -35.38 11.92
CA SER A 994 39.48 -36.39 10.88
C SER A 994 40.11 -35.97 9.53
N LEU A 995 40.06 -34.68 9.20
CA LEU A 995 40.63 -34.15 7.97
C LEU A 995 42.15 -34.23 7.95
N LEU A 996 42.80 -33.78 9.01
CA LEU A 996 44.26 -33.80 9.13
C LEU A 996 44.80 -35.22 9.04
N GLY A 997 44.10 -36.19 9.62
CA GLY A 997 44.42 -37.61 9.44
C GLY A 997 44.30 -38.06 7.98
N SER A 998 43.22 -37.68 7.29
CA SER A 998 43.00 -38.06 5.88
C SER A 998 44.05 -37.48 4.92
N VAL A 999 44.49 -36.23 5.14
CA VAL A 999 45.52 -35.57 4.32
C VAL A 999 46.88 -36.23 4.53
N LYS A 1000 47.24 -36.57 5.78
CA LYS A 1000 48.49 -37.29 6.10
C LYS A 1000 48.51 -38.68 5.47
N GLU A 1001 47.43 -39.44 5.61
CA GLU A 1001 47.31 -40.78 5.01
C GLU A 1001 47.38 -40.77 3.48
N ARG A 1002 46.97 -39.67 2.83
CA ARG A 1002 46.90 -39.53 1.36
C ARG A 1002 48.04 -38.71 0.76
N THR A 1003 49.07 -38.40 1.55
CA THR A 1003 50.19 -37.55 1.09
C THR A 1003 50.89 -38.15 -0.14
N ARG A 1004 51.08 -39.46 -0.21
CA ARG A 1004 51.67 -40.16 -1.37
C ARG A 1004 50.81 -40.04 -2.64
N GLU A 1005 49.49 -40.15 -2.50
CA GLU A 1005 48.54 -40.03 -3.63
C GLU A 1005 48.50 -38.60 -4.18
N ILE A 1006 48.53 -37.59 -3.31
CA ILE A 1006 48.60 -36.16 -3.70
C ILE A 1006 49.86 -35.89 -4.53
N PHE A 1007 51.01 -36.50 -4.16
CA PHE A 1007 52.23 -36.41 -4.96
C PHE A 1007 52.07 -37.08 -6.32
N THR A 1008 51.44 -38.26 -6.40
CA THR A 1008 51.15 -38.91 -7.69
C THR A 1008 50.28 -38.02 -8.59
N TYR A 1009 49.21 -37.43 -8.05
CA TYR A 1009 48.37 -36.51 -8.83
C TYR A 1009 49.11 -35.25 -9.26
N SER A 1010 49.98 -34.71 -8.41
CA SER A 1010 50.87 -33.59 -8.75
C SER A 1010 51.80 -33.94 -9.90
N SER A 1011 52.37 -35.15 -9.91
CA SER A 1011 53.24 -35.63 -11.00
C SER A 1011 52.51 -35.79 -12.33
N VAL A 1012 51.19 -36.07 -12.29
CA VAL A 1012 50.32 -36.18 -13.48
C VAL A 1012 49.72 -34.81 -13.89
N GLY A 1013 50.05 -33.73 -13.17
CA GLY A 1013 49.68 -32.35 -13.53
C GLY A 1013 48.58 -31.70 -12.70
N LEU A 1014 48.19 -32.29 -11.56
CA LEU A 1014 47.24 -31.67 -10.63
C LEU A 1014 47.82 -30.39 -10.04
N SER A 1015 47.19 -29.25 -10.32
CA SER A 1015 47.62 -27.97 -9.78
C SER A 1015 47.37 -27.88 -8.25
N PRO A 1016 48.12 -27.04 -7.51
CA PRO A 1016 47.87 -26.80 -6.08
C PRO A 1016 46.43 -26.36 -5.75
N GLY A 1017 45.82 -25.57 -6.65
CA GLY A 1017 44.42 -25.18 -6.53
C GLY A 1017 43.46 -26.35 -6.79
N GLY A 1018 43.81 -27.25 -7.72
CA GLY A 1018 43.06 -28.48 -7.98
C GLY A 1018 43.09 -29.45 -6.79
N ALA A 1019 44.24 -29.59 -6.13
CA ALA A 1019 44.37 -30.40 -4.91
C ALA A 1019 43.55 -29.81 -3.74
N MET A 1020 43.58 -28.48 -3.57
CA MET A 1020 42.74 -27.79 -2.57
C MET A 1020 41.24 -28.00 -2.87
N LEU A 1021 40.83 -27.86 -4.13
CA LEU A 1021 39.44 -28.03 -4.54
C LEU A 1021 38.94 -29.47 -4.35
N MET A 1022 39.80 -30.47 -4.58
CA MET A 1022 39.44 -31.88 -4.36
C MET A 1022 38.97 -32.13 -2.93
N PHE A 1023 39.74 -31.67 -1.93
CA PHE A 1023 39.35 -31.80 -0.53
C PHE A 1023 38.11 -30.96 -0.20
N ILE A 1024 38.05 -29.68 -0.60
CA ILE A 1024 36.85 -28.84 -0.37
C ILE A 1024 35.58 -29.48 -0.93
N THR A 1025 35.67 -30.11 -2.10
CA THR A 1025 34.56 -30.82 -2.73
C THR A 1025 34.18 -32.06 -1.93
N GLU A 1026 35.14 -32.88 -1.53
CA GLU A 1026 34.91 -34.06 -0.69
C GLU A 1026 34.13 -33.71 0.60
N PHE A 1027 34.45 -32.60 1.26
CA PHE A 1027 33.74 -32.16 2.48
C PHE A 1027 32.43 -31.45 2.23
N SER A 1028 32.29 -30.79 1.07
CA SER A 1028 30.98 -30.28 0.65
C SER A 1028 29.99 -31.42 0.44
N VAL A 1029 30.44 -32.56 -0.09
CA VAL A 1029 29.62 -33.78 -0.22
C VAL A 1029 29.22 -34.32 1.15
N TYR A 1030 30.15 -34.44 2.11
CA TYR A 1030 29.81 -34.84 3.47
C TYR A 1030 28.86 -33.85 4.17
N GLY A 1031 29.01 -32.54 3.92
CA GLY A 1031 28.13 -31.51 4.47
C GLY A 1031 26.69 -31.63 3.94
N VAL A 1032 26.52 -31.83 2.64
CA VAL A 1032 25.19 -32.04 2.02
C VAL A 1032 24.53 -33.32 2.52
N LEU A 1033 25.27 -34.44 2.53
CA LEU A 1033 24.74 -35.72 3.04
C LEU A 1033 24.46 -35.64 4.55
N GLY A 1034 25.35 -35.03 5.32
CA GLY A 1034 25.24 -34.86 6.76
C GLY A 1034 24.03 -34.00 7.15
N ALA A 1035 23.80 -32.89 6.44
CA ALA A 1035 22.61 -32.06 6.61
C ALA A 1035 21.33 -32.83 6.27
N THR A 1036 21.31 -33.60 5.18
CA THR A 1036 20.13 -34.37 4.74
C THR A 1036 19.78 -35.49 5.72
N PHE A 1037 20.74 -36.37 6.02
CA PHE A 1037 20.52 -37.49 6.94
C PHE A 1037 20.30 -37.00 8.38
N GLY A 1038 21.03 -35.98 8.81
CA GLY A 1038 20.84 -35.37 10.12
C GLY A 1038 19.46 -34.74 10.28
N TYR A 1039 18.94 -34.11 9.23
CA TYR A 1039 17.57 -33.59 9.24
C TYR A 1039 16.52 -34.70 9.38
N PHE A 1040 16.62 -35.75 8.55
CA PHE A 1040 15.67 -36.86 8.62
C PHE A 1040 15.72 -37.61 9.95
N THR A 1041 16.94 -37.87 10.45
CA THR A 1041 17.12 -38.54 11.74
C THR A 1041 16.72 -37.65 12.91
N GLY A 1042 16.92 -36.33 12.84
CA GLY A 1042 16.50 -35.38 13.87
C GLY A 1042 14.99 -35.34 14.04
N TRP A 1043 14.25 -35.24 12.94
CA TRP A 1043 12.79 -35.30 12.98
C TRP A 1043 12.28 -36.68 13.42
N PHE A 1044 12.87 -37.76 12.91
CA PHE A 1044 12.51 -39.12 13.34
C PHE A 1044 12.71 -39.30 14.84
N PHE A 1045 13.87 -38.89 15.37
CA PHE A 1045 14.21 -38.95 16.79
C PHE A 1045 13.25 -38.10 17.63
N SER A 1046 12.94 -36.88 17.19
CA SER A 1046 11.99 -35.98 17.82
C SER A 1046 10.58 -36.60 17.92
N LYS A 1047 10.11 -37.23 16.84
CA LYS A 1047 8.82 -37.93 16.79
C LYS A 1047 8.77 -39.12 17.76
N VAL A 1048 9.85 -39.90 17.82
CA VAL A 1048 9.99 -41.03 18.75
C VAL A 1048 9.96 -40.54 20.21
N MET A 1049 10.76 -39.54 20.56
CA MET A 1049 10.81 -38.97 21.91
C MET A 1049 9.45 -38.44 22.39
N ARG A 1050 8.69 -37.82 21.50
CA ARG A 1050 7.34 -37.33 21.80
C ARG A 1050 6.33 -38.46 21.99
N THR A 1051 6.42 -39.53 21.18
CA THR A 1051 5.56 -40.71 21.33
C THR A 1051 5.76 -41.39 22.68
N PHE A 1052 6.98 -41.37 23.22
CA PHE A 1052 7.32 -41.89 24.55
C PHE A 1052 7.11 -40.89 25.70
N GLY A 1053 6.56 -39.70 25.44
CA GLY A 1053 6.25 -38.71 26.47
C GLY A 1053 7.47 -38.03 27.11
N VAL A 1054 8.65 -38.11 26.48
CA VAL A 1054 9.90 -37.51 26.99
C VAL A 1054 9.96 -35.99 26.74
N LEU A 1055 9.28 -35.51 25.68
CA LEU A 1055 9.24 -34.08 25.33
C LEU A 1055 7.96 -33.40 25.85
N PRO A 1056 8.04 -32.18 26.41
CA PRO A 1056 6.87 -31.42 26.86
C PRO A 1056 5.89 -31.11 25.72
N SER A 1057 4.61 -30.99 26.03
CA SER A 1057 3.56 -30.61 25.07
C SER A 1057 3.75 -29.21 24.48
N GLU A 1058 4.51 -28.34 25.16
CA GLU A 1058 4.79 -26.97 24.73
C GLU A 1058 5.95 -26.89 23.71
N LEU A 1059 6.74 -27.96 23.54
CA LEU A 1059 7.86 -27.96 22.60
C LEU A 1059 7.36 -28.16 21.16
N VAL A 1060 7.39 -27.10 20.37
CA VAL A 1060 7.04 -27.11 18.95
C VAL A 1060 8.23 -27.62 18.13
N PHE A 1061 7.99 -28.61 17.26
CA PHE A 1061 9.02 -29.14 16.37
C PHE A 1061 9.51 -28.10 15.36
N ASN A 1062 10.78 -28.21 14.97
CA ASN A 1062 11.42 -27.31 14.03
C ASN A 1062 10.98 -27.60 12.58
N TYR A 1063 9.81 -27.07 12.19
CA TYR A 1063 9.29 -27.12 10.82
C TYR A 1063 9.52 -25.81 10.03
N ALA A 1064 9.94 -24.73 10.71
CA ALA A 1064 10.12 -23.42 10.09
C ALA A 1064 11.26 -23.44 9.06
N SER A 1065 11.03 -22.84 7.89
CA SER A 1065 11.98 -22.83 6.77
C SER A 1065 13.30 -22.16 7.13
N VAL A 1066 13.26 -21.12 7.96
CA VAL A 1066 14.45 -20.43 8.50
C VAL A 1066 15.31 -21.36 9.34
N ALA A 1067 14.69 -22.20 10.18
CA ALA A 1067 15.43 -23.16 11.00
C ALA A 1067 16.14 -24.19 10.11
N ILE A 1068 15.45 -24.73 9.09
CA ILE A 1068 16.03 -25.68 8.12
C ILE A 1068 17.20 -25.03 7.37
N ALA A 1069 17.03 -23.80 6.90
CA ALA A 1069 18.07 -23.05 6.19
C ALA A 1069 19.30 -22.87 7.07
N LEU A 1070 19.09 -22.47 8.32
CA LEU A 1070 20.17 -22.23 9.26
C LEU A 1070 20.87 -23.54 9.65
N VAL A 1071 20.15 -24.64 9.85
CA VAL A 1071 20.74 -25.98 10.06
C VAL A 1071 21.65 -26.33 8.89
N ALA A 1072 21.13 -26.27 7.67
CA ALA A 1072 21.89 -26.60 6.47
C ALA A 1072 23.12 -25.68 6.32
N LEU A 1073 22.94 -24.38 6.53
CA LEU A 1073 24.02 -23.38 6.47
C LEU A 1073 25.10 -23.66 7.52
N LEU A 1074 24.74 -23.91 8.79
CA LEU A 1074 25.70 -24.16 9.87
C LEU A 1074 26.46 -25.46 9.66
N VAL A 1075 25.79 -26.51 9.19
CA VAL A 1075 26.43 -27.79 8.85
C VAL A 1075 27.40 -27.58 7.69
N LEU A 1076 26.97 -26.95 6.60
CA LEU A 1076 27.84 -26.64 5.45
C LEU A 1076 29.00 -25.72 5.85
N ALA A 1077 28.76 -24.67 6.61
CA ALA A 1077 29.78 -23.76 7.11
C ALA A 1077 30.79 -24.49 8.00
N SER A 1078 30.35 -25.35 8.91
CA SER A 1078 31.24 -26.16 9.75
C SER A 1078 32.14 -27.05 8.89
N THR A 1079 31.61 -27.67 7.83
CA THR A 1079 32.41 -28.50 6.92
C THR A 1079 33.42 -27.70 6.10
N LEU A 1080 33.03 -26.52 5.60
CA LEU A 1080 33.90 -25.66 4.80
C LEU A 1080 35.01 -25.03 5.66
N LEU A 1081 34.68 -24.55 6.86
CA LEU A 1081 35.64 -24.03 7.83
C LEU A 1081 36.61 -25.11 8.27
N ALA A 1082 36.11 -26.31 8.57
CA ALA A 1082 36.96 -27.43 8.92
C ALA A 1082 37.88 -27.83 7.75
N ALA A 1083 37.39 -27.81 6.51
CA ALA A 1083 38.15 -28.14 5.31
C ALA A 1083 39.21 -27.09 4.94
N ALA A 1084 39.07 -25.83 5.37
CA ALA A 1084 39.93 -24.74 4.94
C ALA A 1084 41.41 -24.97 5.26
N TYR A 1085 41.74 -25.31 6.51
CA TYR A 1085 43.13 -25.49 6.94
C TYR A 1085 43.78 -26.76 6.33
N PRO A 1086 43.14 -27.95 6.35
CA PRO A 1086 43.69 -29.16 5.76
C PRO A 1086 43.81 -29.08 4.23
N SER A 1087 42.86 -28.44 3.55
CA SER A 1087 42.93 -28.23 2.08
C SER A 1087 44.06 -27.26 1.71
N TYR A 1088 44.29 -26.23 2.53
CA TYR A 1088 45.45 -25.36 2.39
C TYR A 1088 46.77 -26.13 2.58
N LEU A 1089 46.86 -26.99 3.59
CA LEU A 1089 48.02 -27.86 3.82
C LEU A 1089 48.27 -28.78 2.61
N ALA A 1090 47.23 -29.41 2.07
CA ALA A 1090 47.32 -30.25 0.88
C ALA A 1090 47.86 -29.49 -0.35
N SER A 1091 47.44 -28.24 -0.54
CA SER A 1091 47.94 -27.40 -1.64
C SER A 1091 49.44 -27.09 -1.54
N ARG A 1092 49.99 -27.03 -0.31
CA ARG A 1092 51.43 -26.79 -0.07
C ARG A 1092 52.29 -28.00 -0.39
N ILE A 1093 51.74 -29.21 -0.27
CA ILE A 1093 52.45 -30.47 -0.55
C ILE A 1093 52.78 -30.58 -2.06
N VAL A 1094 51.90 -30.07 -2.93
CA VAL A 1094 51.99 -30.17 -4.40
C VAL A 1094 53.10 -29.27 -4.99
N THR A 1095 53.43 -28.12 -4.38
CA THR A 1095 54.48 -27.22 -4.88
C THR A 1095 55.32 -26.64 -3.74
N PRO A 1096 56.49 -27.21 -3.40
CA PRO A 1096 57.36 -26.74 -2.32
C PRO A 1096 58.34 -25.65 -2.80
N SER A 1097 57.86 -24.64 -3.54
CA SER A 1097 58.66 -23.43 -3.83
C SER A 1097 58.01 -22.22 -3.14
N LEU A 1098 58.77 -21.61 -2.22
CA LEU A 1098 58.30 -20.54 -1.34
C LEU A 1098 58.00 -19.20 -2.06
N GLU A 1099 58.25 -19.08 -3.36
CA GLU A 1099 57.96 -17.85 -4.12
C GLU A 1099 57.02 -18.11 -5.31
N ARG A 1100 55.70 -17.94 -5.08
CA ARG A 1100 54.65 -18.05 -6.11
C ARG A 1100 54.64 -16.90 -7.13
N ARG A 1101 55.47 -15.85 -6.95
CA ARG A 1101 55.54 -14.67 -7.82
C ARG A 1101 57.00 -14.40 -8.16
N TRP A 1102 57.32 -14.30 -9.45
CA TRP A 1102 58.64 -13.87 -9.93
C TRP A 1102 58.91 -12.45 -9.42
N LYS A 1103 60.14 -12.13 -9.00
CA LYS A 1103 60.57 -10.78 -8.63
C LYS A 1103 61.63 -10.31 -9.62
N VAL A 1104 61.61 -9.02 -9.96
CA VAL A 1104 62.60 -8.43 -10.87
C VAL A 1104 63.97 -8.42 -10.16
N PRO A 1105 65.03 -9.01 -10.75
CA PRO A 1105 66.27 -9.31 -10.03
C PRO A 1105 67.18 -8.10 -9.74
N ARG A 1106 66.89 -6.90 -10.26
CA ARG A 1106 67.70 -5.68 -10.06
C ARG A 1106 66.79 -4.48 -9.84
N THR A 1107 67.22 -3.52 -9.03
CA THR A 1107 66.57 -2.20 -8.89
C THR A 1107 67.03 -1.24 -9.99
N PRO A 1108 66.18 -0.30 -10.45
CA PRO A 1108 66.54 0.67 -11.48
C PRO A 1108 67.64 1.62 -11.02
N ARG A 1109 68.45 2.13 -11.97
CA ARG A 1109 69.47 3.16 -11.74
C ARG A 1109 69.05 4.46 -12.44
N GLY A 1110 68.47 5.39 -11.68
CA GLY A 1110 67.93 6.64 -12.24
C GLY A 1110 66.75 6.36 -13.19
N THR A 1111 66.84 6.81 -14.44
CA THR A 1111 65.83 6.62 -15.50
C THR A 1111 66.07 5.38 -16.36
N LEU A 1112 67.11 4.59 -16.09
CA LEU A 1112 67.46 3.37 -16.83
C LEU A 1112 67.34 2.13 -15.94
N TRP A 1113 66.73 1.06 -16.46
CA TRP A 1113 66.59 -0.21 -15.78
C TRP A 1113 66.92 -1.38 -16.71
N GLU A 1114 68.10 -1.96 -16.51
CA GLU A 1114 68.52 -3.16 -17.23
C GLU A 1114 68.20 -4.44 -16.46
N ILE A 1115 67.40 -5.30 -17.08
CA ILE A 1115 66.92 -6.55 -16.53
C ILE A 1115 67.46 -7.69 -17.41
N PRO A 1116 68.42 -8.48 -16.92
CA PRO A 1116 68.83 -9.69 -17.63
C PRO A 1116 67.72 -10.73 -17.56
N LEU A 1117 67.22 -11.19 -18.70
CA LEU A 1117 66.15 -12.20 -18.76
C LEU A 1117 66.77 -13.61 -18.82
N PRO A 1118 66.25 -14.59 -18.07
CA PRO A 1118 66.73 -15.98 -18.10
C PRO A 1118 66.14 -16.74 -19.29
N PHE A 1119 66.22 -16.17 -20.49
CA PHE A 1119 65.71 -16.76 -21.73
C PHE A 1119 66.81 -16.86 -22.76
N ARG A 1120 66.95 -18.05 -23.36
CA ARG A 1120 68.02 -18.40 -24.29
C ARG A 1120 67.42 -18.98 -25.57
N LEU A 1121 67.94 -18.57 -26.70
CA LEU A 1121 67.61 -19.13 -28.02
C LEU A 1121 68.87 -19.71 -28.66
N SER A 1122 68.72 -20.84 -29.34
CA SER A 1122 69.84 -21.67 -29.78
C SER A 1122 70.44 -21.16 -31.09
N SER A 1123 69.62 -20.57 -31.96
CA SER A 1123 70.01 -20.12 -33.29
C SER A 1123 69.74 -18.63 -33.49
N GLU A 1124 70.58 -17.98 -34.29
CA GLU A 1124 70.38 -16.59 -34.70
C GLU A 1124 69.08 -16.38 -35.49
N ARG A 1125 68.71 -17.35 -36.33
CA ARG A 1125 67.45 -17.32 -37.08
C ARG A 1125 66.23 -17.40 -36.16
N GLU A 1126 66.37 -18.14 -35.07
CA GLU A 1126 65.30 -18.28 -34.06
C GLU A 1126 65.11 -16.98 -33.28
N VAL A 1127 66.19 -16.22 -33.02
CA VAL A 1127 66.11 -14.88 -32.43
C VAL A 1127 65.34 -13.92 -33.33
N GLN A 1128 65.64 -13.89 -34.62
CA GLN A 1128 64.96 -13.02 -35.59
C GLN A 1128 63.46 -13.38 -35.71
N ALA A 1129 63.15 -14.67 -35.78
CA ALA A 1129 61.77 -15.16 -35.80
C ALA A 1129 61.01 -14.79 -34.52
N PHE A 1130 61.67 -14.88 -33.35
CA PHE A 1130 61.08 -14.51 -32.07
C PHE A 1130 60.78 -13.01 -31.96
N LEU A 1131 61.65 -12.14 -32.50
CA LEU A 1131 61.41 -10.70 -32.53
C LEU A 1131 60.19 -10.33 -33.39
N LEU A 1132 60.00 -11.00 -34.54
CA LEU A 1132 58.80 -10.83 -35.37
C LEU A 1132 57.53 -11.37 -34.69
N TYR A 1133 57.65 -12.46 -33.93
CA TYR A 1133 56.54 -12.96 -33.10
C TYR A 1133 56.13 -11.96 -32.02
N LEU A 1134 57.09 -11.33 -31.34
CA LEU A 1134 56.79 -10.28 -30.37
C LEU A 1134 56.21 -9.02 -31.03
N GLN A 1135 56.66 -8.67 -32.25
CA GLN A 1135 56.07 -7.57 -33.01
C GLN A 1135 54.60 -7.85 -33.36
N GLU A 1136 54.28 -9.04 -33.89
CA GLU A 1136 52.90 -9.42 -34.19
C GLU A 1136 52.02 -9.36 -32.93
N TYR A 1137 52.54 -9.83 -31.80
CA TYR A 1137 51.82 -9.78 -30.53
C TYR A 1137 51.57 -8.35 -30.04
N TYR A 1138 52.59 -7.50 -29.97
CA TYR A 1138 52.45 -6.14 -29.42
C TYR A 1138 51.77 -5.15 -30.38
N THR A 1139 51.66 -5.49 -31.67
CA THR A 1139 50.78 -4.77 -32.62
C THR A 1139 49.33 -5.27 -32.57
N GLY A 1140 49.10 -6.53 -32.19
CA GLY A 1140 47.79 -7.15 -32.06
C GLY A 1140 47.31 -7.29 -30.60
N ALA A 1141 47.22 -8.54 -30.11
CA ALA A 1141 46.62 -8.88 -28.80
C ALA A 1141 47.31 -8.25 -27.57
N GLY A 1142 48.55 -7.80 -27.71
CA GLY A 1142 49.38 -7.15 -26.70
C GLY A 1142 49.40 -5.62 -26.78
N TYR A 1143 48.70 -5.01 -27.73
CA TYR A 1143 48.68 -3.55 -27.93
C TYR A 1143 48.07 -2.81 -26.73
N GLU A 1144 46.96 -3.30 -26.17
CA GLU A 1144 46.29 -2.72 -25.01
C GLU A 1144 45.91 -3.81 -24.00
N LYS A 1145 46.48 -3.73 -22.80
CA LYS A 1145 46.16 -4.60 -21.65
C LYS A 1145 45.75 -3.72 -20.47
N ARG A 1146 45.09 -4.34 -19.48
CA ARG A 1146 44.60 -3.64 -18.27
C ARG A 1146 45.67 -2.78 -17.56
N LEU A 1147 46.94 -3.19 -17.60
CA LEU A 1147 48.02 -2.55 -16.84
C LEU A 1147 49.02 -1.76 -17.70
N PHE A 1148 48.98 -1.91 -19.02
CA PHE A 1148 49.87 -1.20 -19.92
C PHE A 1148 49.29 -1.12 -21.34
N ARG A 1149 49.72 -0.12 -22.11
CA ARG A 1149 49.35 0.08 -23.51
C ARG A 1149 50.58 0.46 -24.32
N VAL A 1150 50.72 -0.09 -25.52
CA VAL A 1150 51.79 0.23 -26.45
C VAL A 1150 51.46 1.56 -27.14
N SER A 1151 52.32 2.58 -26.98
CA SER A 1151 52.07 3.95 -27.46
C SER A 1151 52.52 4.20 -28.89
N ALA A 1152 53.49 3.43 -29.40
CA ALA A 1152 53.97 3.50 -30.77
C ALA A 1152 54.22 2.09 -31.33
N GLU A 1153 54.11 1.92 -32.64
CA GLU A 1153 54.34 0.61 -33.28
C GLU A 1153 55.72 0.04 -32.94
N PRO A 1154 55.83 -1.26 -32.60
CA PRO A 1154 57.09 -1.90 -32.29
C PRO A 1154 58.07 -1.82 -33.46
N LYS A 1155 59.26 -1.27 -33.22
CA LYS A 1155 60.34 -1.22 -34.21
C LYS A 1155 61.27 -2.42 -34.01
N VAL A 1156 61.32 -3.31 -34.99
CA VAL A 1156 62.22 -4.47 -34.99
C VAL A 1156 63.42 -4.20 -35.89
N ASP A 1157 64.61 -4.36 -35.34
CA ASP A 1157 65.86 -4.41 -36.08
C ASP A 1157 66.38 -5.84 -36.07
N LEU A 1158 66.26 -6.51 -37.22
CA LEU A 1158 66.67 -7.92 -37.38
C LEU A 1158 68.20 -8.09 -37.43
N LYS A 1159 68.95 -7.03 -37.76
CA LYS A 1159 70.42 -7.07 -37.88
C LYS A 1159 71.07 -6.89 -36.49
N ASP A 1160 70.60 -5.91 -35.74
CA ASP A 1160 71.02 -5.66 -34.35
C ASP A 1160 70.30 -6.55 -33.32
N LYS A 1161 69.37 -7.40 -33.78
CA LYS A 1161 68.62 -8.38 -32.96
C LYS A 1161 67.93 -7.72 -31.77
N ARG A 1162 67.23 -6.61 -32.06
CA ARG A 1162 66.58 -5.75 -31.08
C ARG A 1162 65.15 -5.43 -31.49
N ILE A 1163 64.25 -5.39 -30.51
CA ILE A 1163 62.91 -4.79 -30.64
C ILE A 1163 62.78 -3.66 -29.62
N THR A 1164 62.31 -2.50 -30.08
CA THR A 1164 62.05 -1.34 -29.23
C THR A 1164 60.56 -1.03 -29.22
N LEU A 1165 60.00 -0.88 -28.01
CA LEU A 1165 58.59 -0.69 -27.71
C LEU A 1165 58.43 0.56 -26.84
N ASN A 1166 57.50 1.46 -27.19
CA ASN A 1166 57.10 2.52 -26.26
C ASN A 1166 55.81 2.11 -25.56
N ILE A 1167 55.77 2.22 -24.23
CA ILE A 1167 54.72 1.64 -23.41
C ILE A 1167 54.27 2.65 -22.36
N TRP A 1168 52.96 2.91 -22.32
CA TRP A 1168 52.29 3.60 -21.24
C TRP A 1168 51.90 2.61 -20.15
N LEU A 1169 52.18 2.96 -18.89
CA LEU A 1169 51.81 2.15 -17.73
C LEU A 1169 50.55 2.73 -17.08
N TYR A 1170 49.67 1.85 -16.60
CA TYR A 1170 48.48 2.24 -15.85
C TYR A 1170 48.85 2.78 -14.45
N PRO A 1171 48.14 3.78 -13.89
CA PRO A 1171 47.04 4.53 -14.48
C PRO A 1171 47.52 5.46 -15.60
N PHE A 1172 46.83 5.43 -16.75
CA PHE A 1172 47.26 6.15 -17.96
C PHE A 1172 47.29 7.68 -17.76
N ASP A 1173 46.48 8.21 -16.85
CA ASP A 1173 46.44 9.62 -16.48
C ASP A 1173 47.75 10.11 -15.82
N ALA A 1174 48.54 9.21 -15.25
CA ALA A 1174 49.86 9.54 -14.69
C ALA A 1174 50.90 9.85 -15.78
N GLY A 1175 50.57 9.61 -17.05
CA GLY A 1175 51.43 9.91 -18.20
C GLY A 1175 52.76 9.15 -18.20
N THR A 1176 52.85 8.05 -17.44
CA THR A 1176 54.08 7.26 -17.28
C THR A 1176 54.37 6.44 -18.54
N GLU A 1177 55.32 6.92 -19.33
CA GLU A 1177 55.76 6.31 -20.58
C GLU A 1177 57.22 5.84 -20.46
N GLN A 1178 57.46 4.59 -20.85
CA GLN A 1178 58.78 4.00 -20.93
C GLN A 1178 59.08 3.49 -22.35
N GLU A 1179 60.35 3.50 -22.70
CA GLU A 1179 60.87 2.77 -23.85
C GLU A 1179 61.48 1.45 -23.36
N ALA A 1180 60.96 0.34 -23.84
CA ALA A 1180 61.45 -1.01 -23.56
C ALA A 1180 62.17 -1.56 -24.80
N SER A 1181 63.48 -1.72 -24.68
CA SER A 1181 64.35 -2.29 -25.72
C SER A 1181 64.80 -3.69 -25.30
N LEU A 1182 64.25 -4.71 -25.95
CA LEU A 1182 64.68 -6.11 -25.80
C LEU A 1182 65.70 -6.43 -26.88
N TYR A 1183 66.88 -6.89 -26.49
CA TYR A 1183 67.95 -7.26 -27.41
C TYR A 1183 68.66 -8.54 -26.99
N PHE A 1184 69.32 -9.20 -27.95
CA PHE A 1184 69.98 -10.47 -27.73
C PHE A 1184 71.51 -10.37 -27.85
N ILE A 1185 72.21 -10.90 -26.85
CA ILE A 1185 73.67 -10.92 -26.81
C ILE A 1185 74.15 -12.36 -27.00
N ARG A 1186 75.18 -12.57 -27.83
CA ARG A 1186 75.79 -13.90 -28.05
C ARG A 1186 76.64 -14.29 -26.85
N GLU A 1187 76.37 -15.44 -26.24
CA GLU A 1187 77.21 -15.99 -25.16
C GLU A 1187 78.33 -16.90 -25.73
N ARG A 1188 79.45 -17.04 -25.00
CA ARG A 1188 80.63 -17.83 -25.44
C ARG A 1188 80.32 -19.32 -25.67
N VAL A 1189 79.30 -19.85 -25.00
CA VAL A 1189 78.82 -21.23 -25.16
C VAL A 1189 77.54 -21.17 -25.98
N GLY A 1190 77.64 -21.51 -27.27
CA GLY A 1190 76.61 -21.44 -28.31
C GLY A 1190 75.18 -21.09 -27.86
N GLY A 1191 74.77 -19.84 -28.07
CA GLY A 1191 73.41 -19.38 -27.83
C GLY A 1191 73.31 -17.86 -27.74
N TRP A 1192 72.08 -17.36 -27.77
CA TRP A 1192 71.73 -15.95 -27.64
C TRP A 1192 70.91 -15.73 -26.38
N ARG A 1193 71.35 -14.80 -25.53
CA ARG A 1193 70.66 -14.45 -24.29
C ARG A 1193 69.90 -13.14 -24.42
N ALA A 1194 68.65 -13.14 -23.96
CA ALA A 1194 67.81 -11.95 -23.91
C ALA A 1194 68.22 -11.00 -22.77
N SER A 1195 68.35 -9.72 -23.09
CA SER A 1195 68.50 -8.63 -22.12
C SER A 1195 67.46 -7.55 -22.43
N LEU A 1196 66.81 -7.02 -21.39
CA LEU A 1196 65.81 -5.98 -21.51
C LEU A 1196 66.34 -4.70 -20.88
N SER A 1197 66.38 -3.63 -21.67
CA SER A 1197 66.67 -2.28 -21.18
C SER A 1197 65.38 -1.46 -21.19
N LEU A 1198 65.01 -0.91 -20.05
CA LEU A 1198 63.85 -0.03 -19.89
C LEU A 1198 64.36 1.38 -19.60
N ARG A 1199 63.85 2.36 -20.32
CA ARG A 1199 64.19 3.77 -20.14
C ARG A 1199 62.91 4.55 -19.87
N LEU A 1200 62.81 5.18 -18.71
CA LEU A 1200 61.68 6.05 -18.38
C LEU A 1200 61.79 7.33 -19.23
N LEU A 1201 60.78 7.60 -20.06
CA LEU A 1201 60.74 8.80 -20.91
C LEU A 1201 60.07 9.96 -20.17
N LYS A 1202 58.92 9.71 -19.54
CA LYS A 1202 58.15 10.71 -18.79
C LYS A 1202 57.20 10.04 -17.79
N GLY A 1203 56.73 10.83 -16.81
CA GLY A 1203 55.74 10.42 -15.79
C GLY A 1203 56.35 9.95 -14.47
N MET A 1204 55.54 9.27 -13.64
CA MET A 1204 55.88 9.03 -12.23
C MET A 1204 56.70 7.76 -12.02
N THR A 1205 57.85 7.89 -11.36
CA THR A 1205 58.74 6.77 -10.98
C THR A 1205 58.04 5.72 -10.09
N SER A 1206 57.09 6.14 -9.24
CA SER A 1206 56.31 5.24 -8.39
C SER A 1206 55.43 4.26 -9.19
N VAL A 1207 54.87 4.71 -10.32
CA VAL A 1207 54.10 3.88 -11.25
C VAL A 1207 55.05 2.98 -12.06
N TRP A 1208 56.21 3.52 -12.46
CA TRP A 1208 57.23 2.80 -13.23
C TRP A 1208 57.90 1.64 -12.47
N ILE A 1209 58.01 1.71 -11.14
CA ILE A 1209 58.53 0.61 -10.29
C ILE A 1209 57.39 -0.24 -9.69
N GLY A 1210 56.14 0.19 -9.90
CA GLY A 1210 54.95 -0.39 -9.29
C GLY A 1210 54.43 -1.66 -9.97
N ALA A 1211 53.19 -2.03 -9.61
CA ALA A 1211 52.54 -3.25 -10.08
C ALA A 1211 52.27 -3.28 -11.59
N SER A 1212 52.09 -2.11 -12.22
CA SER A 1212 51.84 -2.01 -13.66
C SER A 1212 53.06 -2.41 -14.49
N GLN A 1213 54.26 -2.03 -14.05
CA GLN A 1213 55.50 -2.45 -14.68
C GLN A 1213 55.71 -3.95 -14.54
N TYR A 1214 55.41 -4.50 -13.36
CA TYR A 1214 55.39 -5.94 -13.17
C TYR A 1214 54.41 -6.63 -14.13
N GLY A 1215 53.24 -6.05 -14.34
CA GLY A 1215 52.24 -6.54 -15.29
C GLY A 1215 52.78 -6.66 -16.71
N PHE A 1216 53.49 -5.63 -17.20
CA PHE A 1216 54.16 -5.67 -18.50
C PHE A 1216 55.28 -6.73 -18.56
N LEU A 1217 56.16 -6.78 -17.56
CA LEU A 1217 57.26 -7.74 -17.53
C LEU A 1217 56.77 -9.20 -17.44
N ASP A 1218 55.69 -9.43 -16.69
CA ASP A 1218 55.04 -10.75 -16.60
C ASP A 1218 54.39 -11.16 -17.93
N ASP A 1219 53.80 -10.20 -18.65
CA ASP A 1219 53.23 -10.43 -19.98
C ASP A 1219 54.31 -10.79 -21.01
N LEU A 1220 55.40 -10.00 -21.08
CA LEU A 1220 56.56 -10.29 -21.92
C LEU A 1220 57.14 -11.67 -21.60
N ARG A 1221 57.34 -11.98 -20.31
CA ARG A 1221 57.82 -13.29 -19.85
C ARG A 1221 56.91 -14.43 -20.32
N LYS A 1222 55.58 -14.27 -20.22
CA LYS A 1222 54.63 -15.29 -20.69
C LYS A 1222 54.75 -15.51 -22.19
N GLN A 1223 54.92 -14.45 -22.98
CA GLN A 1223 55.13 -14.57 -24.42
C GLN A 1223 56.44 -15.26 -24.78
N MET A 1224 57.51 -14.99 -24.04
CA MET A 1224 58.78 -15.72 -24.17
C MET A 1224 58.61 -17.22 -23.87
N LEU A 1225 57.90 -17.57 -22.80
CA LEU A 1225 57.60 -18.96 -22.46
C LEU A 1225 56.70 -19.64 -23.52
N LEU A 1226 55.71 -18.90 -24.02
CA LEU A 1226 54.79 -19.34 -25.06
C LEU A 1226 55.52 -19.72 -26.34
N TRP A 1227 56.49 -18.91 -26.78
CA TRP A 1227 57.32 -19.20 -27.95
C TRP A 1227 57.96 -20.59 -27.89
N GLY A 1228 58.50 -20.97 -26.71
CA GLY A 1228 59.08 -22.30 -26.50
C GLY A 1228 58.08 -23.46 -26.64
N THR A 1229 56.79 -23.18 -26.45
CA THR A 1229 55.70 -24.16 -26.50
C THR A 1229 54.87 -24.14 -27.79
N LEU A 1230 55.15 -23.21 -28.72
CA LEU A 1230 54.42 -23.14 -29.99
C LEU A 1230 54.68 -24.39 -30.86
N PRO A 1231 53.69 -24.88 -31.63
CA PRO A 1231 53.92 -25.96 -32.61
C PRO A 1231 55.03 -25.60 -33.61
N SER A 1232 55.78 -26.61 -34.06
CA SER A 1232 56.92 -26.42 -34.99
C SER A 1232 56.51 -25.74 -36.31
N GLN A 1233 55.30 -26.01 -36.81
CA GLN A 1233 54.74 -25.38 -38.01
C GLN A 1233 54.52 -23.86 -37.84
N GLU A 1234 54.05 -23.42 -36.68
CA GLU A 1234 53.86 -21.99 -36.38
C GLU A 1234 55.20 -21.27 -36.21
N ARG A 1235 56.18 -21.90 -35.55
CA ARG A 1235 57.54 -21.32 -35.46
C ARG A 1235 58.21 -21.20 -36.83
N ALA A 1236 58.01 -22.17 -37.71
CA ALA A 1236 58.53 -22.14 -39.07
C ALA A 1236 57.97 -20.97 -39.91
N LYS A 1237 56.72 -20.56 -39.68
CA LYS A 1237 56.10 -19.38 -40.32
C LYS A 1237 56.89 -18.10 -40.04
N TYR A 1238 57.26 -17.84 -38.78
CA TYR A 1238 58.04 -16.65 -38.42
C TYR A 1238 59.51 -16.74 -38.88
N ILE A 1239 60.10 -17.93 -38.90
CA ILE A 1239 61.45 -18.14 -39.45
C ILE A 1239 61.49 -17.84 -40.96
N ARG A 1240 60.47 -18.28 -41.70
CA ARG A 1240 60.33 -17.99 -43.13
C ARG A 1240 60.10 -16.49 -43.39
N ARG A 1241 59.25 -15.85 -42.58
CA ARG A 1241 58.98 -14.41 -42.68
C ARG A 1241 60.23 -13.57 -42.38
N ALA A 1242 61.06 -13.98 -41.42
CA ALA A 1242 62.35 -13.35 -41.15
C ALA A 1242 63.32 -13.45 -42.34
N TYR A 1243 63.35 -14.62 -43.00
CA TYR A 1243 64.17 -14.83 -44.20
C TYR A 1243 63.73 -13.94 -45.37
N GLU A 1244 62.42 -13.85 -45.64
CA GLU A 1244 61.85 -13.02 -46.71
C GLU A 1244 62.14 -11.52 -46.49
N LEU A 1245 62.07 -11.02 -45.26
CA LEU A 1245 62.36 -9.61 -44.92
C LEU A 1245 63.86 -9.28 -45.01
N LEU A 1246 64.75 -10.20 -44.63
CA LEU A 1246 66.20 -10.01 -44.78
C LEU A 1246 66.63 -10.05 -46.25
N ALA A 1247 66.08 -10.96 -47.04
CA ALA A 1247 66.31 -11.04 -48.48
C ALA A 1247 65.80 -9.78 -49.22
N ALA A 1248 64.67 -9.20 -48.79
CA ALA A 1248 64.19 -7.92 -49.32
C ALA A 1248 65.11 -6.75 -48.96
N SER A 1249 65.70 -6.73 -47.75
CA SER A 1249 66.63 -5.67 -47.32
C SER A 1249 68.01 -5.74 -48.02
N GLU A 1250 68.48 -6.94 -48.37
CA GLU A 1250 69.69 -7.14 -49.18
C GLU A 1250 69.46 -6.86 -50.67
N GLY A 1251 68.22 -7.02 -51.16
CA GLY A 1251 67.81 -6.67 -52.52
C GLY A 1251 67.75 -5.15 -52.79
N VAL A 1252 67.42 -4.33 -51.79
CA VAL A 1252 67.32 -2.87 -51.91
C VAL A 1252 68.71 -2.19 -51.94
N MET A 1253 69.73 -2.75 -51.28
CA MET A 1253 71.11 -2.25 -51.39
C MET A 1253 71.78 -2.56 -52.75
N ASN A 1254 71.29 -3.55 -53.51
CA ASN A 1254 71.80 -3.86 -54.85
C ASN A 1254 71.07 -3.11 -55.99
N SER A 1255 69.92 -2.48 -55.73
CA SER A 1255 69.19 -1.67 -56.72
C SER A 1255 69.56 -0.18 -56.73
N GLU A 1256 70.13 0.37 -55.65
CA GLU A 1256 70.58 1.78 -55.59
C GLU A 1256 71.96 2.05 -56.24
N GLN A 1257 72.67 1.01 -56.69
CA GLN A 1257 73.94 1.15 -57.44
C GLN A 1257 73.82 0.95 -58.97
N ALA A 1258 72.62 0.76 -59.52
CA ALA A 1258 72.44 0.52 -60.95
C ALA A 1258 71.16 1.14 -61.55
N SER A 1259 70.99 2.46 -61.45
CA SER A 1259 70.28 3.26 -62.47
C SER A 1259 70.40 4.76 -62.19
N GLY A 1260 71.53 5.34 -62.59
CA GLY A 1260 71.56 6.74 -63.01
C GLY A 1260 71.44 6.77 -64.52
N GLU A 1261 70.25 7.06 -65.06
CA GLU A 1261 70.03 7.81 -66.30
C GLU A 1261 68.56 7.79 -66.76
N ARG A 1262 68.12 8.97 -67.20
CA ARG A 1262 66.94 9.31 -68.03
C ARG A 1262 65.55 9.41 -67.37
N GLU A 1263 65.27 10.62 -66.89
CA GLU A 1263 64.08 11.37 -67.33
C GLU A 1263 64.23 11.68 -68.85
N PRO A 1264 63.16 11.72 -69.69
CA PRO A 1264 62.15 12.78 -69.57
C PRO A 1264 60.72 12.53 -70.12
N LYS A 1265 59.81 13.36 -69.62
CA LYS A 1265 58.63 14.00 -70.26
C LYS A 1265 57.47 13.13 -70.80
N GLY A 1266 56.33 13.31 -70.14
CA GLY A 1266 54.98 12.94 -70.57
C GLY A 1266 54.01 13.10 -69.42
#